data_AF-S0DDH3-F1
#
_entry.id   AF-S0DDH3-F1
#
_cell.length_a   1.000
_cell.length_b   1.000
_cell.length_c   1.000
_cell.angle_alpha   90.00
_cell.angle_beta   90.00
_cell.angle_gamma   90.00
#
_symmetry.space_group_name_H-M   'P 1'
#
loop_
_entity.id
_entity.type
_entity.pdbx_description
1 polymer ?
#
loop_
_entity_poly.entity_id
_entity_poly.type
_entity_poly.pdbx_seq_one_letter_code
_entity_poly.pdbx_strand_id
1 'polypeptide(L)'
;MRPILASLLLLCFFGTGKVQAQPHPQVAYFHLGDIELLESPFLEAQLTDLRYIMTLDPDRLLSPFLREAGLTPKAPCYPNWENTGLDGHIGGHYLSALAMMYAATEDEAVRDRLDYMLDELYRAQQAVGTGFIGGTPGSAGLWQEIKSGDIRGEGFDLNGKWVPLYNIHKTYAGLRDAWLHAGSDLARRMLIDFADWMTDITSGLTDEQMQRMLRSEHGGLNETFADVAEITGDGKYLELARRFSHRAILDPLVQGEDRLTGLHANTQIPKVIGFKRVADVSAGDQNDPDGNSGGNLAIEWDNAARFFWDNVVDHRSVAIGGNSVSEHFHPADDFSSMLDHVEGPETCNTYNMLRLTKMLYRTEPEVRFADYYERALYNHILASQQPENGGFVYFTSMRPGHYRVYSQAEESMWCCVGSGMENHTKYGEFIYARSEDALYVNLFIPSRLNWQEKGVTLVQQTRFPDEENISFRVGTGTKGKTAFSLRLRYPSWAKGATVSVNGKPQVVNAEPGSYITIDRKWKDGDEVTLTLPMQVAVEQIPDRKQFYAFTYGPVVLACPMGTEDMDGLYANDGRGAHIAHGRQIPTEEIPMLAGSPESLPGSLHRTDDEQIAFTCGELRFIPFSRLHDSRYAIYFRTIPCAQEVRSPDGLLRVNLELNEGKPAYSVTYNGKTMLESSPLGLDTSIGSFAEGLVPVKNELNPIDETYTLPHAKASRIRYVANELTATYTNRGGDTLQIVFRVSNNDISQTYRINSARHTHCTILKESTGFDFPSHTTTFITPQNRWGEGWMLTKPSYEEEYTLDEPVGTPSKYGVGYTFPALFHIGDDGWVLLSETGVSSRYAGTKLGEGTKEGLYTIAFPEKEENHGVGEATVTARLPLLTSWKTITVGETLKPIVETTSAYDVVEPLYEPSRVFEPGKSTWSWILWQDPSCNYQDQVTFIDLAADLGYEYILIDALWDKQIGYENMPSLIRYAQSKGVDVILWYNSNGSWNDAPQGPHNRMDTAPARHREMEWMRSLGVKGIKVDFFGGDKQATMKLYEDILTDANEYGIAVNFHGTTLPRGWERMYPNHMTSEAALVSENLVFEQYFADREAYTSTILPFTRNAVSGMDFGPVFFNKRFSKDDTYGNFRKTTDAFQVASSVIYQSAIQHMGITPGNLDEQPDHVLDFVKTVPTVWDETRFIDGYPGRYFVVARRHGDKWYIAGSNAEQQTKKLNLSLPWLAGEELSVIYDKEDRTAGLKTDAVDNEGRLVIEMQALGGITITTK
;
A
#
# COMPACT_ATOMS: atom_id res chain seq x y z
N MET A 1 31.02 10.87 37.39
CA MET A 1 29.74 11.24 38.04
C MET A 1 28.78 10.06 37.90
N ARG A 2 28.21 9.64 39.04
CA ARG A 2 27.08 8.73 39.29
C ARG A 2 26.33 8.11 38.08
N PRO A 3 26.07 6.79 38.06
CA PRO A 3 24.98 6.21 37.30
C PRO A 3 23.71 6.12 38.17
N ILE A 4 22.58 6.61 37.65
CA ILE A 4 21.25 6.33 38.20
C ILE A 4 20.65 5.20 37.34
N LEU A 5 20.87 3.97 37.80
CA LEU A 5 19.94 2.85 37.61
C LEU A 5 18.88 2.99 38.73
N ALA A 6 17.73 3.56 38.43
CA ALA A 6 16.54 3.45 39.25
C ALA A 6 15.32 3.84 38.41
N SER A 7 14.43 2.86 38.14
CA SER A 7 13.00 2.97 37.79
C SER A 7 12.53 1.87 36.83
N LEU A 8 12.88 0.60 37.11
CA LEU A 8 12.28 -0.58 36.45
C LEU A 8 11.85 -1.66 37.47
N LEU A 9 11.61 -1.25 38.72
CA LEU A 9 11.25 -2.12 39.84
C LEU A 9 10.19 -1.43 40.71
N LEU A 10 8.99 -1.24 40.15
CA LEU A 10 7.82 -0.82 40.93
C LEU A 10 6.52 -1.16 40.21
N LEU A 11 6.20 -2.47 40.16
CA LEU A 11 4.83 -3.01 40.07
C LEU A 11 4.85 -4.53 40.39
N CYS A 12 5.51 -4.91 41.48
CA CYS A 12 5.39 -6.22 42.10
C CYS A 12 4.90 -6.04 43.54
N PHE A 13 3.65 -5.62 43.72
CA PHE A 13 2.90 -5.73 44.98
C PHE A 13 1.40 -5.56 44.68
N PHE A 14 0.78 -6.57 44.08
CA PHE A 14 -0.65 -6.84 44.29
C PHE A 14 -0.76 -8.16 45.03
N GLY A 15 -1.44 -8.11 46.16
CA GLY A 15 -1.55 -9.22 47.09
C GLY A 15 -2.15 -10.46 46.44
N THR A 16 -1.75 -11.61 46.97
CA THR A 16 -2.41 -12.90 46.79
C THR A 16 -3.78 -12.89 47.49
N GLY A 17 -4.68 -12.03 47.02
CA GLY A 17 -6.10 -12.24 47.16
C GLY A 17 -6.46 -13.37 46.22
N LYS A 18 -6.96 -14.50 46.74
CA LYS A 18 -7.71 -15.45 45.93
C LYS A 18 -8.83 -14.67 45.26
N VAL A 19 -8.67 -14.34 43.98
CA VAL A 19 -9.77 -13.89 43.14
C VAL A 19 -10.66 -15.11 43.02
N GLN A 20 -11.65 -15.17 43.90
CA GLN A 20 -12.79 -16.05 43.75
C GLN A 20 -13.50 -15.54 42.50
N ALA A 21 -13.29 -16.23 41.36
CA ALA A 21 -14.02 -15.94 40.13
C ALA A 21 -15.50 -15.88 40.49
N GLN A 22 -16.12 -14.71 40.31
CA GLN A 22 -17.57 -14.62 40.40
C GLN A 22 -18.12 -15.54 39.30
N PRO A 23 -19.03 -16.48 39.63
CA PRO A 23 -19.68 -17.27 38.59
C PRO A 23 -20.36 -16.31 37.61
N HIS A 24 -20.08 -16.46 36.31
CA HIS A 24 -20.77 -15.70 35.27
C HIS A 24 -22.28 -15.92 35.41
N PRO A 25 -23.11 -14.88 35.30
CA PRO A 25 -24.55 -15.03 35.42
C PRO A 25 -25.08 -15.85 34.25
N GLN A 26 -25.56 -17.07 34.53
CA GLN A 26 -26.24 -17.92 33.56
C GLN A 26 -27.56 -17.26 33.12
N VAL A 27 -27.86 -17.28 31.82
CA VAL A 27 -29.13 -16.77 31.26
C VAL A 27 -30.03 -17.93 30.83
N ALA A 28 -31.33 -17.66 30.73
CA ALA A 28 -32.33 -18.55 30.17
C ALA A 28 -32.91 -17.96 28.88
N TYR A 29 -33.31 -18.82 27.96
CA TYR A 29 -34.03 -18.43 26.74
C TYR A 29 -35.54 -18.52 26.95
N PHE A 30 -36.27 -17.87 26.05
CA PHE A 30 -37.73 -17.97 25.98
C PHE A 30 -38.15 -19.18 25.15
N HIS A 31 -39.36 -19.67 25.39
CA HIS A 31 -39.98 -20.64 24.51
C HIS A 31 -40.35 -19.96 23.18
N LEU A 32 -40.34 -20.70 22.07
CA LEU A 32 -40.68 -20.12 20.76
C LEU A 32 -42.08 -19.48 20.76
N GLY A 33 -43.05 -20.10 21.42
CA GLY A 33 -44.42 -19.57 21.55
C GLY A 33 -44.55 -18.31 22.42
N ASP A 34 -43.50 -17.90 23.13
CA ASP A 34 -43.47 -16.61 23.81
C ASP A 34 -43.02 -15.46 22.89
N ILE A 35 -42.59 -15.75 21.65
CA ILE A 35 -42.03 -14.77 20.72
C ILE A 35 -42.75 -14.87 19.37
N GLU A 36 -43.60 -13.89 19.09
CA GLU A 36 -44.25 -13.72 17.79
C GLU A 36 -43.34 -12.87 16.88
N LEU A 37 -42.94 -13.39 15.72
CA LEU A 37 -42.23 -12.59 14.71
C LEU A 37 -43.22 -11.62 14.03
N LEU A 38 -42.78 -10.39 13.81
CA LEU A 38 -43.53 -9.37 13.07
C LEU A 38 -42.99 -9.22 11.64
N GLU A 39 -43.68 -8.42 10.82
CA GLU A 39 -43.33 -8.17 9.41
C GLU A 39 -41.84 -7.85 9.24
N SER A 40 -41.14 -8.78 8.59
CA SER A 40 -39.70 -8.76 8.36
C SER A 40 -39.32 -9.91 7.42
N PRO A 41 -38.10 -9.91 6.83
CA PRO A 41 -37.60 -11.04 6.05
C PRO A 41 -37.59 -12.38 6.83
N PHE A 42 -37.48 -12.33 8.16
CA PHE A 42 -37.49 -13.52 9.00
C PHE A 42 -38.87 -14.16 9.12
N LEU A 43 -39.93 -13.36 9.24
CA LEU A 43 -41.30 -13.87 9.20
C LEU A 43 -41.63 -14.42 7.81
N GLU A 44 -41.20 -13.75 6.75
CA GLU A 44 -41.37 -14.24 5.38
C GLU A 44 -40.69 -15.61 5.18
N ALA A 45 -39.42 -15.74 5.59
CA ALA A 45 -38.70 -17.01 5.54
C ALA A 45 -39.34 -18.12 6.40
N GLN A 46 -39.90 -17.79 7.58
CA GLN A 46 -40.66 -18.74 8.39
C GLN A 46 -41.92 -19.24 7.66
N LEU A 47 -42.67 -18.33 7.03
CA LEU A 47 -43.89 -18.67 6.30
C LEU A 47 -43.58 -19.44 5.00
N THR A 48 -42.46 -19.14 4.34
CA THR A 48 -42.03 -19.88 3.14
C THR A 48 -41.57 -21.29 3.49
N ASP A 49 -40.84 -21.46 4.60
CA ASP A 49 -40.48 -22.79 5.12
C ASP A 49 -41.72 -23.58 5.57
N LEU A 50 -42.69 -22.94 6.23
CA LEU A 50 -43.97 -23.56 6.59
C LEU A 50 -44.65 -24.17 5.35
N ARG A 51 -44.67 -23.44 4.21
CA ARG A 51 -45.22 -23.97 2.96
C ARG A 51 -44.40 -25.16 2.43
N TYR A 52 -43.07 -25.10 2.51
CA TYR A 52 -42.19 -26.19 2.10
C TYR A 52 -42.43 -27.46 2.93
N ILE A 53 -42.40 -27.33 4.26
CA ILE A 53 -42.67 -28.42 5.22
C ILE A 53 -44.02 -29.07 4.93
N MET A 54 -45.07 -28.26 4.76
CA MET A 54 -46.42 -28.80 4.56
C MET A 54 -46.65 -29.41 3.16
N THR A 55 -45.77 -29.13 2.20
CA THR A 55 -45.76 -29.76 0.87
C THR A 55 -45.26 -31.20 0.91
N LEU A 56 -44.39 -31.55 1.87
CA LEU A 56 -43.90 -32.92 2.02
C LEU A 56 -45.02 -33.89 2.38
N ASP A 57 -44.99 -35.06 1.76
CA ASP A 57 -45.88 -36.18 2.03
C ASP A 57 -45.32 -37.01 3.21
N PRO A 58 -46.00 -37.01 4.38
CA PRO A 58 -45.53 -37.75 5.54
C PRO A 58 -45.45 -39.26 5.30
N ASP A 59 -46.32 -39.84 4.45
CA ASP A 59 -46.30 -41.29 4.20
C ASP A 59 -45.06 -41.74 3.44
N ARG A 60 -44.49 -40.87 2.59
CA ARG A 60 -43.22 -41.12 1.92
C ARG A 60 -42.04 -41.06 2.89
N LEU A 61 -42.04 -40.12 3.83
CA LEU A 61 -41.03 -40.01 4.90
C LEU A 61 -41.13 -41.16 5.92
N LEU A 62 -42.34 -41.68 6.17
CA LEU A 62 -42.57 -42.82 7.07
C LEU A 62 -42.22 -44.17 6.43
N SER A 63 -42.15 -44.25 5.10
CA SER A 63 -41.91 -45.49 4.36
C SER A 63 -40.68 -46.28 4.87
N PRO A 64 -39.49 -45.67 5.07
CA PRO A 64 -38.32 -46.37 5.59
C PRO A 64 -38.56 -47.02 6.96
N PHE A 65 -39.17 -46.28 7.89
CA PHE A 65 -39.40 -46.74 9.26
C PHE A 65 -40.38 -47.92 9.31
N LEU A 66 -41.46 -47.83 8.53
CA LEU A 66 -42.45 -48.91 8.41
C LEU A 66 -41.81 -50.16 7.80
N ARG A 67 -40.99 -50.00 6.75
CA ARG A 67 -40.26 -51.10 6.10
C ARG A 67 -39.35 -51.83 7.09
N GLU A 68 -38.50 -51.11 7.82
CA GLU A 68 -37.55 -51.73 8.76
C GLU A 68 -38.23 -52.32 10.00
N ALA A 69 -39.46 -51.90 10.31
CA ALA A 69 -40.32 -52.50 11.33
C ALA A 69 -41.11 -53.73 10.83
N GLY A 70 -40.98 -54.12 9.57
CA GLY A 70 -41.72 -55.25 8.96
C GLY A 70 -43.19 -54.92 8.63
N LEU A 71 -43.56 -53.63 8.62
CA LEU A 71 -44.87 -53.14 8.25
C LEU A 71 -44.90 -52.75 6.76
N THR A 72 -46.09 -52.71 6.16
CA THR A 72 -46.26 -52.24 4.78
C THR A 72 -46.27 -50.71 4.72
N PRO A 73 -45.37 -50.07 3.95
CA PRO A 73 -45.43 -48.62 3.69
C PRO A 73 -46.71 -48.20 2.97
N LYS A 74 -47.20 -46.99 3.26
CA LYS A 74 -48.42 -46.41 2.65
C LYS A 74 -48.14 -45.72 1.30
N ALA A 75 -46.92 -45.22 1.13
CA ALA A 75 -46.43 -44.58 -0.08
C ALA A 75 -44.99 -45.05 -0.35
N PRO A 76 -44.47 -44.91 -1.59
CA PRO A 76 -43.07 -45.18 -1.86
C PRO A 76 -42.18 -44.15 -1.17
N CYS A 77 -40.99 -44.57 -0.75
CA CYS A 77 -40.00 -43.66 -0.20
C CYS A 77 -39.69 -42.50 -1.16
N TYR A 78 -39.25 -41.36 -0.61
CA TYR A 78 -38.68 -40.29 -1.41
C TYR A 78 -37.43 -40.76 -2.19
N PRO A 79 -37.13 -40.14 -3.36
CA PRO A 79 -35.94 -40.48 -4.12
C PRO A 79 -34.69 -39.87 -3.47
N ASN A 80 -33.61 -39.70 -4.25
CA ASN A 80 -32.37 -39.09 -3.79
C ASN A 80 -31.75 -39.85 -2.59
N TRP A 81 -31.40 -39.19 -1.47
CA TRP A 81 -30.72 -39.87 -0.36
C TRP A 81 -31.64 -40.75 0.49
N GLU A 82 -32.95 -40.53 0.41
CA GLU A 82 -33.97 -41.31 1.13
C GLU A 82 -34.22 -42.71 0.55
N ASN A 83 -33.64 -43.05 -0.62
CA ASN A 83 -33.67 -44.40 -1.17
C ASN A 83 -32.30 -44.92 -1.65
N THR A 84 -31.22 -44.18 -1.35
CA THR A 84 -29.84 -44.56 -1.72
C THR A 84 -28.95 -44.85 -0.51
N GLY A 85 -29.54 -44.95 0.69
CA GLY A 85 -28.85 -45.49 1.88
C GLY A 85 -28.98 -44.65 3.15
N LEU A 86 -29.47 -43.41 3.05
CA LEU A 86 -29.72 -42.51 4.20
C LEU A 86 -31.20 -42.48 4.61
N ASP A 87 -32.03 -43.35 4.04
CA ASP A 87 -33.47 -43.52 4.29
C ASP A 87 -33.87 -43.30 5.76
N GLY A 88 -34.77 -42.35 6.02
CA GLY A 88 -35.32 -41.98 7.32
C GLY A 88 -34.77 -40.69 7.93
N HIS A 89 -33.62 -40.18 7.48
CA HIS A 89 -33.01 -39.01 8.13
C HIS A 89 -33.83 -37.73 7.97
N ILE A 90 -34.49 -37.53 6.82
CA ILE A 90 -35.36 -36.38 6.61
C ILE A 90 -36.60 -36.51 7.50
N GLY A 91 -37.13 -37.72 7.68
CA GLY A 91 -38.25 -37.97 8.59
C GLY A 91 -37.94 -37.56 10.04
N GLY A 92 -36.70 -37.78 10.49
CA GLY A 92 -36.25 -37.29 11.80
C GLY A 92 -36.18 -35.76 11.90
N HIS A 93 -35.56 -35.10 10.92
CA HIS A 93 -35.53 -33.63 10.82
C HIS A 93 -36.94 -33.01 10.73
N TYR A 94 -37.83 -33.68 10.00
CA TYR A 94 -39.21 -33.24 9.81
C TYR A 94 -39.99 -33.21 11.13
N LEU A 95 -39.75 -34.14 12.05
CA LEU A 95 -40.32 -34.06 13.41
C LEU A 95 -39.84 -32.81 14.16
N SER A 96 -38.53 -32.51 14.12
CA SER A 96 -37.96 -31.31 14.74
C SER A 96 -38.55 -30.04 14.13
N ALA A 97 -38.60 -29.96 12.80
CA ALA A 97 -39.15 -28.84 12.06
C ALA A 97 -40.64 -28.60 12.39
N LEU A 98 -41.47 -29.65 12.36
CA LEU A 98 -42.88 -29.55 12.72
C LEU A 98 -43.08 -29.12 14.19
N ALA A 99 -42.30 -29.68 15.11
CA ALA A 99 -42.41 -29.35 16.54
C ALA A 99 -42.05 -27.88 16.82
N MET A 100 -40.94 -27.39 16.24
CA MET A 100 -40.52 -26.00 16.38
C MET A 100 -41.43 -25.04 15.64
N MET A 101 -41.89 -25.39 14.42
CA MET A 101 -42.82 -24.58 13.64
C MET A 101 -44.17 -24.45 14.36
N TYR A 102 -44.71 -25.54 14.92
CA TYR A 102 -45.92 -25.49 15.75
C TYR A 102 -45.70 -24.57 16.96
N ALA A 103 -44.58 -24.70 17.66
CA ALA A 103 -44.28 -23.85 18.79
C ALA A 103 -44.16 -22.36 18.42
N ALA A 104 -43.70 -22.03 17.21
CA ALA A 104 -43.53 -20.65 16.74
C ALA A 104 -44.81 -20.04 16.14
N THR A 105 -45.75 -20.86 15.65
CA THR A 105 -46.92 -20.39 14.87
C THR A 105 -48.27 -20.73 15.49
N GLU A 106 -48.32 -21.72 16.39
CA GLU A 106 -49.55 -22.35 16.88
C GLU A 106 -50.46 -22.86 15.74
N ASP A 107 -49.89 -23.24 14.58
CA ASP A 107 -50.64 -23.75 13.43
C ASP A 107 -51.11 -25.20 13.68
N GLU A 108 -52.42 -25.39 13.79
CA GLU A 108 -53.04 -26.70 14.06
C GLU A 108 -52.81 -27.72 12.94
N ALA A 109 -52.65 -27.31 11.67
CA ALA A 109 -52.35 -28.26 10.60
C ALA A 109 -50.94 -28.83 10.72
N VAL A 110 -49.99 -28.03 11.22
CA VAL A 110 -48.64 -28.48 11.59
C VAL A 110 -48.73 -29.46 12.76
N ARG A 111 -49.58 -29.18 13.76
CA ARG A 111 -49.81 -30.08 14.90
C ARG A 111 -50.36 -31.44 14.46
N ASP A 112 -51.41 -31.44 13.65
CA ASP A 112 -52.02 -32.66 13.12
C ASP A 112 -51.00 -33.51 12.35
N ARG A 113 -50.13 -32.85 11.59
CA ARG A 113 -49.06 -33.52 10.83
C ARG A 113 -47.98 -34.12 11.74
N LEU A 114 -47.62 -33.43 12.81
CA LEU A 114 -46.68 -33.92 13.82
C LEU A 114 -47.25 -35.15 14.54
N ASP A 115 -48.48 -35.05 15.01
CA ASP A 115 -49.14 -36.14 15.73
C ASP A 115 -49.30 -37.37 14.81
N TYR A 116 -49.63 -37.18 13.52
CA TYR A 116 -49.65 -38.26 12.54
C TYR A 116 -48.29 -38.96 12.38
N MET A 117 -47.21 -38.20 12.22
CA MET A 117 -45.86 -38.76 12.14
C MET A 117 -45.49 -39.55 13.40
N LEU A 118 -45.80 -39.02 14.57
CA LEU A 118 -45.52 -39.68 15.86
C LEU A 118 -46.30 -40.98 16.03
N ASP A 119 -47.60 -40.99 15.71
CA ASP A 119 -48.44 -42.19 15.81
C ASP A 119 -47.94 -43.31 14.89
N GLU A 120 -47.50 -42.97 13.68
CA GLU A 120 -47.01 -43.93 12.70
C GLU A 120 -45.62 -44.47 13.04
N LEU A 121 -44.73 -43.61 13.56
CA LEU A 121 -43.45 -44.05 14.12
C LEU A 121 -43.64 -44.90 15.38
N TYR A 122 -44.60 -44.56 16.23
CA TYR A 122 -44.94 -45.36 17.40
C TYR A 122 -45.45 -46.74 16.99
N ARG A 123 -46.29 -46.81 15.94
CA ARG A 123 -46.72 -48.08 15.35
C ARG A 123 -45.54 -48.93 14.86
N ALA A 124 -44.53 -48.31 14.23
CA ALA A 124 -43.29 -48.99 13.85
C ALA A 124 -42.51 -49.50 15.07
N GLN A 125 -42.33 -48.65 16.09
CA GLN A 125 -41.63 -48.99 17.33
C GLN A 125 -42.30 -50.18 18.06
N GLN A 126 -43.63 -50.17 18.13
CA GLN A 126 -44.43 -51.23 18.76
C GLN A 126 -44.37 -52.54 17.98
N ALA A 127 -44.31 -52.50 16.64
CA ALA A 127 -44.20 -53.70 15.81
C ALA A 127 -42.87 -54.45 16.03
N VAL A 128 -41.77 -53.72 16.26
CA VAL A 128 -40.47 -54.32 16.61
C VAL A 128 -40.43 -54.73 18.09
N GLY A 129 -41.01 -53.93 18.98
CA GLY A 129 -41.18 -54.24 20.41
C GLY A 129 -39.91 -54.13 21.26
N THR A 130 -38.84 -53.54 20.73
CA THR A 130 -37.55 -53.36 21.44
C THR A 130 -37.24 -51.92 21.82
N GLY A 131 -38.02 -50.96 21.34
CA GLY A 131 -37.71 -49.53 21.40
C GLY A 131 -37.07 -48.96 20.13
N PHE A 132 -36.60 -49.82 19.20
CA PHE A 132 -35.96 -49.38 17.95
C PHE A 132 -36.90 -48.59 17.02
N ILE A 133 -36.38 -47.49 16.46
CA ILE A 133 -36.99 -46.73 15.35
C ILE A 133 -35.87 -46.35 14.37
N GLY A 134 -35.96 -46.75 13.09
CA GLY A 134 -34.96 -46.33 12.10
C GLY A 134 -35.35 -46.72 10.67
N GLY A 135 -34.79 -46.01 9.71
CA GLY A 135 -35.07 -46.21 8.28
C GLY A 135 -33.96 -46.89 7.49
N THR A 136 -32.73 -46.98 8.01
CA THR A 136 -31.58 -47.54 7.28
C THR A 136 -31.87 -48.94 6.74
N PRO A 137 -31.64 -49.22 5.44
CA PRO A 137 -31.91 -50.53 4.86
C PRO A 137 -31.20 -51.69 5.57
N GLY A 138 -31.95 -52.65 6.09
CA GLY A 138 -31.40 -53.82 6.80
C GLY A 138 -30.96 -53.50 8.23
N SER A 139 -31.66 -52.58 8.91
CA SER A 139 -31.36 -52.13 10.27
C SER A 139 -31.27 -53.27 11.28
N ALA A 140 -32.16 -54.26 11.20
CA ALA A 140 -32.16 -55.40 12.12
C ALA A 140 -30.83 -56.19 12.08
N GLY A 141 -30.27 -56.40 10.88
CA GLY A 141 -28.98 -57.07 10.72
C GLY A 141 -27.82 -56.20 11.23
N LEU A 142 -27.80 -54.93 10.82
CA LEU A 142 -26.80 -53.95 11.25
C LEU A 142 -26.68 -53.90 12.78
N TRP A 143 -27.78 -53.66 13.49
CA TRP A 143 -27.73 -53.47 14.95
C TRP A 143 -27.44 -54.76 15.72
N GLN A 144 -27.77 -55.93 15.16
CA GLN A 144 -27.34 -57.22 15.72
C GLN A 144 -25.83 -57.44 15.58
N GLU A 145 -25.25 -57.11 14.42
CA GLU A 145 -23.79 -57.14 14.22
C GLU A 145 -23.09 -56.23 15.23
N ILE A 146 -23.54 -54.98 15.35
CA ILE A 146 -23.00 -54.02 16.32
C ILE A 146 -23.10 -54.55 17.75
N LYS A 147 -24.28 -55.04 18.18
CA LYS A 147 -24.47 -55.60 19.52
C LYS A 147 -23.55 -56.79 19.82
N SER A 148 -23.22 -57.59 18.80
CA SER A 148 -22.30 -58.73 18.92
C SER A 148 -20.81 -58.34 18.94
N GLY A 149 -20.50 -57.05 18.72
CA GLY A 149 -19.14 -56.53 18.68
C GLY A 149 -18.49 -56.55 17.30
N ASP A 150 -19.22 -56.91 16.24
CA ASP A 150 -18.77 -56.85 14.85
C ASP A 150 -18.92 -55.42 14.31
N ILE A 151 -17.85 -54.64 14.41
CA ILE A 151 -17.85 -53.20 14.14
C ILE A 151 -16.82 -52.87 13.07
N ARG A 152 -17.30 -52.47 11.90
CA ARG A 152 -16.54 -51.98 10.74
C ARG A 152 -16.94 -50.54 10.46
N GLY A 153 -16.48 -49.62 11.33
CA GLY A 153 -16.75 -48.18 11.22
C GLY A 153 -15.55 -47.39 10.73
N GLU A 154 -15.73 -46.63 9.65
CA GLU A 154 -14.75 -45.70 9.08
C GLU A 154 -15.44 -44.62 8.23
N GLY A 155 -15.17 -43.33 8.51
CA GLY A 155 -15.68 -42.20 7.73
C GLY A 155 -17.21 -42.14 7.68
N PHE A 156 -17.78 -42.41 6.51
CA PHE A 156 -19.23 -42.40 6.27
C PHE A 156 -19.87 -43.79 6.26
N ASP A 157 -19.11 -44.86 6.55
CA ASP A 157 -19.61 -46.24 6.55
C ASP A 157 -19.62 -46.84 7.96
N LEU A 158 -20.71 -47.55 8.28
CA LEU A 158 -20.76 -48.50 9.38
C LEU A 158 -21.36 -49.81 8.90
N ASN A 159 -20.55 -50.85 8.82
CA ASN A 159 -20.93 -52.20 8.38
C ASN A 159 -21.62 -52.22 6.99
N GLY A 160 -21.17 -51.39 6.05
CA GLY A 160 -21.73 -51.31 4.70
C GLY A 160 -22.98 -50.44 4.60
N LYS A 161 -23.28 -49.63 5.63
CA LYS A 161 -24.42 -48.72 5.68
C LYS A 161 -23.93 -47.28 5.78
N TRP A 162 -24.59 -46.39 5.06
CA TRP A 162 -24.23 -44.97 5.02
C TRP A 162 -24.68 -44.27 6.31
N VAL A 163 -23.71 -43.87 7.13
CA VAL A 163 -23.86 -43.08 8.37
C VAL A 163 -25.11 -43.40 9.23
N PRO A 164 -25.38 -44.68 9.58
CA PRO A 164 -26.62 -45.07 10.24
C PRO A 164 -26.79 -44.46 11.64
N LEU A 165 -25.69 -44.12 12.33
CA LEU A 165 -25.73 -43.41 13.62
C LEU A 165 -26.20 -41.95 13.47
N TYR A 166 -25.72 -41.25 12.42
CA TYR A 166 -26.23 -39.92 12.07
C TYR A 166 -27.71 -39.94 11.71
N ASN A 167 -28.15 -41.00 11.03
CA ASN A 167 -29.55 -41.15 10.63
C ASN A 167 -30.46 -41.26 11.86
N ILE A 168 -30.22 -42.24 12.74
CA ILE A 168 -31.03 -42.41 13.95
C ILE A 168 -30.94 -41.21 14.90
N HIS A 169 -29.82 -40.48 14.91
CA HIS A 169 -29.70 -39.22 15.66
C HIS A 169 -30.82 -38.23 15.32
N LYS A 170 -31.23 -38.14 14.05
CA LYS A 170 -32.33 -37.24 13.66
C LYS A 170 -33.65 -37.65 14.27
N THR A 171 -33.91 -38.95 14.40
CA THR A 171 -35.09 -39.45 15.11
C THR A 171 -35.03 -39.14 16.60
N TYR A 172 -33.88 -39.31 17.25
CA TYR A 172 -33.70 -38.91 18.65
C TYR A 172 -33.97 -37.41 18.86
N ALA A 173 -33.37 -36.56 18.03
CA ALA A 173 -33.58 -35.11 18.07
C ALA A 173 -35.05 -34.75 17.79
N GLY A 174 -35.67 -35.34 16.78
CA GLY A 174 -37.08 -35.13 16.42
C GLY A 174 -38.06 -35.48 17.54
N LEU A 175 -37.86 -36.62 18.20
CA LEU A 175 -38.70 -37.03 19.34
C LEU A 175 -38.46 -36.15 20.56
N ARG A 176 -37.21 -35.73 20.81
CA ARG A 176 -36.87 -34.76 21.85
C ARG A 176 -37.58 -33.42 21.59
N ASP A 177 -37.52 -32.93 20.36
CA ASP A 177 -38.07 -31.62 20.00
C ASP A 177 -39.61 -31.63 20.05
N ALA A 178 -40.25 -32.73 19.64
CA ALA A 178 -41.69 -32.94 19.83
C ALA A 178 -42.12 -32.93 21.30
N TRP A 179 -41.25 -33.37 22.23
CA TRP A 179 -41.48 -33.21 23.66
C TRP A 179 -41.24 -31.77 24.12
N LEU A 180 -40.06 -31.19 23.82
CA LEU A 180 -39.64 -29.89 24.36
C LEU A 180 -40.44 -28.70 23.82
N HIS A 181 -40.84 -28.76 22.55
CA HIS A 181 -41.52 -27.65 21.86
C HIS A 181 -43.03 -27.86 21.72
N ALA A 182 -43.47 -29.10 21.56
CA ALA A 182 -44.89 -29.42 21.35
C ALA A 182 -45.54 -30.16 22.54
N GLY A 183 -44.80 -30.43 23.62
CA GLY A 183 -45.34 -31.05 24.83
C GLY A 183 -45.85 -32.48 24.64
N SER A 184 -45.35 -33.24 23.66
CA SER A 184 -45.86 -34.58 23.34
C SER A 184 -45.35 -35.66 24.30
N ASP A 185 -46.21 -36.09 25.23
CA ASP A 185 -45.93 -37.22 26.14
C ASP A 185 -45.70 -38.55 25.39
N LEU A 186 -46.29 -38.71 24.20
CA LEU A 186 -46.04 -39.87 23.34
C LEU A 186 -44.59 -39.85 22.85
N ALA A 187 -44.14 -38.73 22.29
CA ALA A 187 -42.75 -38.59 21.83
C ALA A 187 -41.74 -38.79 22.96
N ARG A 188 -42.03 -38.27 24.17
CA ARG A 188 -41.20 -38.49 25.36
C ARG A 188 -41.03 -39.97 25.68
N ARG A 189 -42.11 -40.75 25.66
CA ARG A 189 -42.06 -42.21 25.91
C ARG A 189 -41.26 -42.93 24.81
N MET A 190 -41.55 -42.62 23.55
CA MET A 190 -40.84 -43.19 22.41
C MET A 190 -39.34 -42.92 22.48
N LEU A 191 -38.95 -41.70 22.84
CA LEU A 191 -37.56 -41.28 23.00
C LEU A 191 -36.84 -42.08 24.09
N ILE A 192 -37.47 -42.27 25.25
CA ILE A 192 -36.91 -43.03 26.37
C ILE A 192 -36.76 -44.51 25.99
N ASP A 193 -37.80 -45.12 25.42
CA ASP A 193 -37.75 -46.51 24.94
C ASP A 193 -36.66 -46.69 23.88
N PHE A 194 -36.47 -45.70 23.01
CA PHE A 194 -35.42 -45.74 22.00
C PHE A 194 -34.02 -45.57 22.60
N ALA A 195 -33.84 -44.70 23.59
CA ALA A 195 -32.58 -44.55 24.30
C ALA A 195 -32.21 -45.82 25.09
N ASP A 196 -33.19 -46.46 25.73
CA ASP A 196 -33.02 -47.75 26.41
C ASP A 196 -32.61 -48.86 25.43
N TRP A 197 -33.17 -48.86 24.22
CA TRP A 197 -32.71 -49.76 23.15
C TRP A 197 -31.23 -49.54 22.83
N MET A 198 -30.75 -48.31 22.68
CA MET A 198 -29.33 -48.06 22.40
C MET A 198 -28.43 -48.43 23.60
N THR A 199 -28.90 -48.20 24.83
CA THR A 199 -28.21 -48.71 26.04
C THR A 199 -28.05 -50.23 25.97
N ASP A 200 -29.08 -50.97 25.56
CA ASP A 200 -29.01 -52.43 25.37
C ASP A 200 -28.04 -52.83 24.23
N ILE A 201 -28.10 -52.17 23.07
CA ILE A 201 -27.20 -52.41 21.93
C ILE A 201 -25.73 -52.26 22.33
N THR A 202 -25.41 -51.27 23.16
CA THR A 202 -24.02 -50.91 23.51
C THR A 202 -23.54 -51.47 24.85
N SER A 203 -24.41 -52.16 25.60
CA SER A 203 -24.12 -52.68 26.95
C SER A 203 -22.94 -53.65 27.00
N GLY A 204 -22.72 -54.44 25.93
CA GLY A 204 -21.64 -55.43 25.85
C GLY A 204 -20.35 -54.96 25.19
N LEU A 205 -20.30 -53.71 24.72
CA LEU A 205 -19.14 -53.18 23.97
C LEU A 205 -18.10 -52.60 24.92
N THR A 206 -16.81 -52.80 24.63
CA THR A 206 -15.73 -52.06 25.31
C THR A 206 -15.66 -50.62 24.83
N ASP A 207 -14.95 -49.76 25.55
CA ASP A 207 -14.78 -48.37 25.11
C ASP A 207 -13.95 -48.27 23.82
N GLU A 208 -12.98 -49.17 23.57
CA GLU A 208 -12.32 -49.20 22.26
C GLU A 208 -13.27 -49.57 21.12
N GLN A 209 -14.23 -50.48 21.37
CA GLN A 209 -15.27 -50.82 20.40
C GLN A 209 -16.22 -49.65 20.16
N MET A 210 -16.62 -48.93 21.22
CA MET A 210 -17.39 -47.69 21.10
C MET A 210 -16.65 -46.66 20.27
N GLN A 211 -15.40 -46.33 20.61
CA GLN A 211 -14.61 -45.34 19.88
C GLN A 211 -14.35 -45.78 18.42
N ARG A 212 -14.19 -47.08 18.15
CA ARG A 212 -14.11 -47.62 16.79
C ARG A 212 -15.38 -47.37 15.98
N MET A 213 -16.54 -47.59 16.59
CA MET A 213 -17.85 -47.32 15.98
C MET A 213 -18.02 -45.82 15.68
N LEU A 214 -17.61 -44.96 16.61
CA LEU A 214 -17.68 -43.49 16.50
C LEU A 214 -16.73 -42.88 15.45
N ARG A 215 -15.88 -43.69 14.80
CA ARG A 215 -15.18 -43.23 13.58
C ARG A 215 -16.14 -43.02 12.40
N SER A 216 -17.26 -43.74 12.38
CA SER A 216 -18.37 -43.44 11.49
C SER A 216 -19.12 -42.20 11.98
N GLU A 217 -19.57 -41.34 11.08
CA GLU A 217 -20.36 -40.16 11.45
C GLU A 217 -21.62 -40.54 12.24
N HIS A 218 -21.80 -39.88 13.38
CA HIS A 218 -22.82 -40.23 14.38
C HIS A 218 -23.66 -39.03 14.84
N GLY A 219 -23.57 -37.89 14.14
CA GLY A 219 -24.28 -36.67 14.51
C GLY A 219 -24.04 -36.28 15.97
N GLY A 220 -25.10 -35.80 16.65
CA GLY A 220 -25.09 -35.39 18.04
C GLY A 220 -25.74 -36.40 18.97
N LEU A 221 -25.52 -37.71 18.79
CA LEU A 221 -26.11 -38.73 19.68
C LEU A 221 -25.80 -38.46 21.16
N ASN A 222 -24.56 -38.04 21.45
CA ASN A 222 -24.15 -37.64 22.79
C ASN A 222 -24.97 -36.45 23.33
N GLU A 223 -25.31 -35.46 22.50
CA GLU A 223 -26.23 -34.38 22.86
C GLU A 223 -27.60 -34.94 23.27
N THR A 224 -28.21 -35.76 22.40
CA THR A 224 -29.56 -36.28 22.65
C THR A 224 -29.63 -37.20 23.87
N PHE A 225 -28.60 -37.99 24.15
CA PHE A 225 -28.56 -38.81 25.36
C PHE A 225 -28.38 -37.97 26.63
N ALA A 226 -27.62 -36.87 26.57
CA ALA A 226 -27.56 -35.91 27.66
C ALA A 226 -28.91 -35.21 27.88
N ASP A 227 -29.66 -34.90 26.81
CA ASP A 227 -31.03 -34.39 26.92
C ASP A 227 -31.97 -35.40 27.59
N VAL A 228 -31.90 -36.69 27.22
CA VAL A 228 -32.68 -37.75 27.89
C VAL A 228 -32.32 -37.86 29.37
N ALA A 229 -31.03 -37.70 29.72
CA ALA A 229 -30.60 -37.65 31.11
C ALA A 229 -31.26 -36.50 31.88
N GLU A 230 -31.35 -35.30 31.29
CA GLU A 230 -32.04 -34.15 31.90
C GLU A 230 -33.57 -34.37 31.99
N ILE A 231 -34.20 -34.94 30.94
CA ILE A 231 -35.65 -35.20 30.87
C ILE A 231 -36.11 -36.27 31.89
N THR A 232 -35.24 -37.22 32.22
CA THR A 232 -35.57 -38.36 33.10
C THR A 232 -34.99 -38.23 34.50
N GLY A 233 -33.87 -37.51 34.66
CA GLY A 233 -33.06 -37.50 35.88
C GLY A 233 -32.27 -38.79 36.10
N ASP A 234 -32.20 -39.70 35.13
CA ASP A 234 -31.50 -40.98 35.25
C ASP A 234 -30.06 -40.90 34.70
N GLY A 235 -29.08 -41.10 35.59
CA GLY A 235 -27.65 -41.02 35.27
C GLY A 235 -27.16 -42.03 34.23
N LYS A 236 -27.88 -43.12 33.97
CA LYS A 236 -27.48 -44.11 32.94
C LYS A 236 -27.40 -43.49 31.53
N TYR A 237 -28.24 -42.48 31.25
CA TYR A 237 -28.22 -41.81 29.95
C TYR A 237 -27.10 -40.80 29.84
N LEU A 238 -26.69 -40.18 30.95
CA LEU A 238 -25.49 -39.32 30.97
C LEU A 238 -24.22 -40.17 30.75
N GLU A 239 -24.17 -41.36 31.34
CA GLU A 239 -23.11 -42.33 31.04
C GLU A 239 -23.13 -42.76 29.57
N LEU A 240 -24.31 -43.07 29.02
CA LEU A 240 -24.45 -43.34 27.59
C LEU A 240 -23.93 -42.17 26.73
N ALA A 241 -24.26 -40.92 27.08
CA ALA A 241 -23.79 -39.72 26.40
C ALA A 241 -22.26 -39.58 26.44
N ARG A 242 -21.64 -39.86 27.59
CA ARG A 242 -20.17 -39.88 27.76
C ARG A 242 -19.53 -40.96 26.88
N ARG A 243 -20.09 -42.17 26.83
CA ARG A 243 -19.59 -43.27 25.97
C ARG A 243 -19.75 -42.97 24.47
N PHE A 244 -20.76 -42.20 24.09
CA PHE A 244 -20.98 -41.70 22.72
C PHE A 244 -20.18 -40.43 22.38
N SER A 245 -19.34 -39.94 23.29
CA SER A 245 -18.47 -38.79 23.03
C SER A 245 -17.14 -39.26 22.42
N HIS A 246 -16.87 -38.84 21.19
CA HIS A 246 -15.71 -39.31 20.41
C HIS A 246 -14.41 -38.65 20.87
N ARG A 247 -13.60 -39.41 21.59
CA ARG A 247 -12.36 -38.97 22.26
C ARG A 247 -11.31 -38.45 21.29
N ALA A 248 -11.22 -39.02 20.09
CA ALA A 248 -10.26 -38.56 19.08
C ALA A 248 -10.49 -37.10 18.62
N ILE A 249 -11.68 -36.54 18.85
CA ILE A 249 -11.98 -35.12 18.60
C ILE A 249 -11.94 -34.32 19.91
N LEU A 250 -12.49 -34.86 20.99
CA LEU A 250 -12.56 -34.18 22.28
C LEU A 250 -11.17 -33.95 22.89
N ASP A 251 -10.31 -34.97 22.95
CA ASP A 251 -9.07 -34.92 23.71
C ASP A 251 -8.09 -33.84 23.17
N PRO A 252 -7.90 -33.68 21.84
CA PRO A 252 -7.13 -32.54 21.31
C PRO A 252 -7.74 -31.19 21.67
N LEU A 253 -9.07 -31.05 21.63
CA LEU A 253 -9.73 -29.78 21.96
C LEU A 253 -9.57 -29.43 23.45
N VAL A 254 -9.61 -30.41 24.35
CA VAL A 254 -9.30 -30.23 25.79
C VAL A 254 -7.85 -29.75 25.98
N GLN A 255 -6.93 -30.22 25.13
CA GLN A 255 -5.52 -29.81 25.15
C GLN A 255 -5.27 -28.46 24.47
N GLY A 256 -6.30 -27.81 23.91
CA GLY A 256 -6.16 -26.57 23.15
C GLY A 256 -5.45 -26.77 21.81
N GLU A 257 -5.65 -27.93 21.17
CA GLU A 257 -5.07 -28.26 19.86
C GLU A 257 -6.14 -28.29 18.77
N ASP A 258 -5.99 -27.45 17.74
CA ASP A 258 -6.80 -27.55 16.53
C ASP A 258 -6.22 -28.61 15.58
N ARG A 259 -6.92 -29.75 15.46
CA ARG A 259 -6.63 -30.83 14.51
C ARG A 259 -7.77 -31.04 13.51
N LEU A 260 -8.46 -29.96 13.12
CA LEU A 260 -9.67 -30.01 12.31
C LEU A 260 -9.39 -30.09 10.80
N THR A 261 -8.21 -29.66 10.35
CA THR A 261 -7.85 -29.61 8.92
C THR A 261 -8.03 -30.98 8.25
N GLY A 262 -8.75 -31.00 7.13
CA GLY A 262 -9.07 -32.19 6.35
C GLY A 262 -10.24 -33.01 6.88
N LEU A 263 -10.80 -32.68 8.05
CA LEU A 263 -11.99 -33.36 8.58
C LEU A 263 -13.26 -32.79 7.94
N HIS A 264 -14.23 -33.67 7.67
CA HIS A 264 -15.59 -33.27 7.30
C HIS A 264 -16.21 -32.45 8.45
N ALA A 265 -16.56 -31.20 8.18
CA ALA A 265 -16.85 -30.19 9.20
C ALA A 265 -18.16 -30.47 9.94
N ASN A 266 -19.25 -30.71 9.21
CA ASN A 266 -20.56 -30.98 9.80
C ASN A 266 -20.60 -32.25 10.65
N THR A 267 -19.66 -33.17 10.45
CA THR A 267 -19.52 -34.34 11.31
C THR A 267 -19.00 -33.95 12.70
N GLN A 268 -18.13 -32.94 12.81
CA GLN A 268 -17.48 -32.61 14.08
C GLN A 268 -18.34 -31.68 14.94
N ILE A 269 -19.00 -30.69 14.34
CA ILE A 269 -19.74 -29.65 15.07
C ILE A 269 -20.82 -30.25 16.01
N PRO A 270 -21.66 -31.22 15.59
CA PRO A 270 -22.64 -31.88 16.47
C PRO A 270 -22.01 -32.66 17.62
N LYS A 271 -20.82 -33.26 17.43
CA LYS A 271 -20.10 -33.93 18.52
C LYS A 271 -19.75 -32.92 19.61
N VAL A 272 -19.29 -31.74 19.19
CA VAL A 272 -18.91 -30.62 20.07
C VAL A 272 -20.11 -30.01 20.78
N ILE A 273 -21.25 -29.85 20.10
CA ILE A 273 -22.54 -29.52 20.74
C ILE A 273 -22.84 -30.54 21.84
N GLY A 274 -22.66 -31.83 21.57
CA GLY A 274 -22.84 -32.87 22.56
C GLY A 274 -21.84 -32.81 23.72
N PHE A 275 -20.57 -32.46 23.48
CA PHE A 275 -19.59 -32.27 24.57
C PHE A 275 -20.04 -31.12 25.49
N LYS A 276 -20.44 -29.99 24.91
CA LYS A 276 -20.99 -28.84 25.64
C LYS A 276 -22.24 -29.23 26.43
N ARG A 277 -23.14 -30.02 25.82
CA ARG A 277 -24.37 -30.44 26.48
C ARG A 277 -24.13 -31.42 27.62
N VAL A 278 -23.20 -32.37 27.45
CA VAL A 278 -22.75 -33.27 28.53
C VAL A 278 -22.14 -32.46 29.67
N ALA A 279 -21.34 -31.43 29.39
CA ALA A 279 -20.81 -30.52 30.40
C ALA A 279 -21.93 -29.81 31.18
N ASP A 280 -22.93 -29.27 30.47
CA ASP A 280 -24.07 -28.57 31.08
C ASP A 280 -24.89 -29.46 32.02
N VAL A 281 -25.12 -30.72 31.64
CA VAL A 281 -25.88 -31.69 32.45
C VAL A 281 -25.02 -32.27 33.58
N SER A 282 -23.69 -32.39 33.40
CA SER A 282 -22.77 -32.96 34.40
C SER A 282 -22.41 -32.02 35.55
N ALA A 283 -22.66 -30.71 35.43
CA ALA A 283 -22.27 -29.72 36.44
C ALA A 283 -22.89 -29.93 37.85
N GLY A 284 -23.89 -30.81 37.99
CA GLY A 284 -24.51 -31.22 39.26
C GLY A 284 -24.20 -32.66 39.72
N ASP A 285 -23.40 -33.42 38.97
CA ASP A 285 -23.12 -34.84 39.22
C ASP A 285 -21.95 -35.02 40.20
N GLN A 286 -22.20 -35.64 41.36
CA GLN A 286 -21.17 -35.94 42.36
C GLN A 286 -20.48 -37.31 42.15
N ASN A 287 -20.94 -38.11 41.19
CA ASN A 287 -20.47 -39.47 40.95
C ASN A 287 -19.61 -39.56 39.68
N ASP A 288 -18.50 -38.82 39.66
CA ASP A 288 -17.49 -38.93 38.59
C ASP A 288 -16.71 -40.26 38.72
N PRO A 289 -16.79 -41.18 37.72
CA PRO A 289 -16.07 -42.45 37.74
C PRO A 289 -14.55 -42.32 37.52
N ASP A 290 -14.06 -41.20 36.97
CA ASP A 290 -12.65 -41.01 36.59
C ASP A 290 -11.76 -40.52 37.76
N GLY A 291 -12.30 -40.43 38.98
CA GLY A 291 -11.52 -40.19 40.20
C GLY A 291 -10.95 -38.78 40.34
N ASN A 292 -11.23 -37.88 39.39
CA ASN A 292 -11.06 -36.44 39.57
C ASN A 292 -12.36 -35.90 40.17
N SER A 293 -12.27 -35.23 41.31
CA SER A 293 -13.41 -34.53 41.92
C SER A 293 -14.21 -33.76 40.84
N GLY A 294 -15.49 -34.11 40.64
CA GLY A 294 -16.37 -33.81 39.49
C GLY A 294 -16.58 -32.34 39.04
N GLY A 295 -15.70 -31.42 39.43
CA GLY A 295 -15.60 -30.08 38.85
C GLY A 295 -14.68 -29.98 37.63
N ASN A 296 -13.71 -30.91 37.43
CA ASN A 296 -12.70 -30.73 36.37
C ASN A 296 -13.21 -31.13 34.98
N LEU A 297 -13.93 -32.25 34.85
CA LEU A 297 -14.37 -32.78 33.55
C LEU A 297 -15.38 -31.87 32.83
N ALA A 298 -16.41 -31.39 33.55
CA ALA A 298 -17.42 -30.49 32.96
C ALA A 298 -16.79 -29.17 32.47
N ILE A 299 -15.82 -28.63 33.23
CA ILE A 299 -15.07 -27.43 32.83
C ILE A 299 -14.20 -27.72 31.59
N GLU A 300 -13.50 -28.87 31.57
CA GLU A 300 -12.67 -29.28 30.42
C GLU A 300 -13.50 -29.40 29.14
N TRP A 301 -14.70 -29.98 29.21
CA TRP A 301 -15.56 -30.17 28.04
C TRP A 301 -16.25 -28.88 27.57
N ASP A 302 -16.65 -27.99 28.49
CA ASP A 302 -17.12 -26.63 28.13
C ASP A 302 -16.00 -25.84 27.44
N ASN A 303 -14.79 -25.87 28.00
CA ASN A 303 -13.61 -25.22 27.43
C ASN A 303 -13.24 -25.80 26.07
N ALA A 304 -13.32 -27.13 25.88
CA ALA A 304 -13.08 -27.77 24.59
C ALA A 304 -14.09 -27.29 23.53
N ALA A 305 -15.36 -27.14 23.90
CA ALA A 305 -16.39 -26.64 23.01
C ALA A 305 -16.20 -25.15 22.66
N ARG A 306 -15.77 -24.35 23.63
CA ARG A 306 -15.41 -22.94 23.44
C ARG A 306 -14.19 -22.78 22.54
N PHE A 307 -13.13 -23.54 22.80
CA PHE A 307 -11.92 -23.54 21.97
C PHE A 307 -12.23 -23.96 20.53
N PHE A 308 -13.09 -24.97 20.32
CA PHE A 308 -13.56 -25.32 18.99
C PHE A 308 -14.29 -24.15 18.32
N TRP A 309 -15.20 -23.50 19.04
CA TRP A 309 -15.95 -22.36 18.51
C TRP A 309 -15.02 -21.21 18.13
N ASP A 310 -14.10 -20.83 19.01
CA ASP A 310 -13.14 -19.74 18.79
C ASP A 310 -12.31 -20.02 17.52
N ASN A 311 -11.75 -21.22 17.37
CA ASN A 311 -10.97 -21.57 16.16
C ASN A 311 -11.81 -21.58 14.88
N VAL A 312 -13.03 -22.13 14.92
CA VAL A 312 -13.87 -22.20 13.72
C VAL A 312 -14.32 -20.80 13.29
N VAL A 313 -14.73 -19.97 14.23
CA VAL A 313 -15.21 -18.60 13.96
C VAL A 313 -14.05 -17.69 13.54
N ASP A 314 -12.96 -17.67 14.30
CA ASP A 314 -11.90 -16.68 14.10
C ASP A 314 -10.91 -17.06 12.99
N HIS A 315 -10.81 -18.35 12.64
CA HIS A 315 -9.77 -18.84 11.73
C HIS A 315 -10.28 -19.66 10.55
N ARG A 316 -11.55 -20.11 10.54
CA ARG A 316 -12.08 -21.01 9.51
C ARG A 316 -13.39 -20.55 8.89
N SER A 317 -13.90 -19.39 9.30
CA SER A 317 -15.15 -18.83 8.78
C SER A 317 -14.89 -17.65 7.84
N VAL A 318 -15.78 -17.50 6.85
CA VAL A 318 -15.77 -16.37 5.90
C VAL A 318 -16.79 -15.30 6.30
N ALA A 319 -16.85 -14.19 5.55
CA ALA A 319 -17.66 -13.02 5.87
C ALA A 319 -19.13 -13.32 6.18
N ILE A 320 -19.74 -14.31 5.51
CA ILE A 320 -21.14 -14.70 5.77
C ILE A 320 -21.34 -15.51 7.07
N GLY A 321 -20.26 -15.85 7.80
CA GLY A 321 -20.28 -16.64 9.04
C GLY A 321 -20.21 -18.16 8.86
N GLY A 322 -20.24 -18.64 7.60
CA GLY A 322 -20.10 -20.05 7.24
C GLY A 322 -18.64 -20.50 7.14
N ASN A 323 -18.44 -21.82 7.14
CA ASN A 323 -17.14 -22.48 7.05
C ASN A 323 -17.21 -23.74 6.17
N SER A 324 -16.02 -24.29 5.87
CA SER A 324 -15.75 -25.45 5.00
C SER A 324 -15.77 -25.16 3.49
N VAL A 325 -15.09 -26.02 2.75
CA VAL A 325 -15.12 -26.11 1.28
C VAL A 325 -15.32 -27.57 0.92
N SER A 326 -16.29 -27.87 0.06
CA SER A 326 -16.72 -29.24 -0.21
C SER A 326 -16.90 -30.04 1.08
N GLU A 327 -17.58 -29.43 2.06
CA GLU A 327 -17.90 -30.01 3.38
C GLU A 327 -16.73 -30.16 4.36
N HIS A 328 -15.48 -29.93 3.94
CA HIS A 328 -14.29 -30.20 4.77
C HIS A 328 -13.64 -28.91 5.28
N PHE A 329 -13.08 -28.95 6.48
CA PHE A 329 -12.21 -27.86 6.96
C PHE A 329 -10.92 -27.84 6.14
N HIS A 330 -10.72 -26.81 5.33
CA HIS A 330 -9.43 -26.51 4.70
C HIS A 330 -8.42 -26.01 5.76
N PRO A 331 -7.11 -25.92 5.47
CA PRO A 331 -6.15 -25.32 6.39
C PRO A 331 -6.55 -23.89 6.80
N ALA A 332 -6.37 -23.53 8.07
CA ALA A 332 -6.78 -22.23 8.61
C ALA A 332 -6.00 -21.04 8.03
N ASP A 333 -4.88 -21.29 7.36
CA ASP A 333 -3.99 -20.31 6.72
C ASP A 333 -4.05 -20.37 5.18
N ASP A 334 -4.95 -21.19 4.60
CA ASP A 334 -5.10 -21.30 3.14
C ASP A 334 -6.58 -21.33 2.74
N PHE A 335 -7.07 -20.21 2.23
CA PHE A 335 -8.44 -20.04 1.71
C PHE A 335 -8.46 -20.07 0.16
N SER A 336 -7.42 -20.60 -0.51
CA SER A 336 -7.42 -20.73 -1.99
C SER A 336 -8.65 -21.50 -2.47
N SER A 337 -8.90 -22.67 -1.88
CA SER A 337 -10.04 -23.51 -2.26
C SER A 337 -11.39 -22.81 -2.04
N MET A 338 -11.49 -21.95 -1.02
CA MET A 338 -12.70 -21.16 -0.74
C MET A 338 -13.03 -20.19 -1.87
N LEU A 339 -12.01 -19.59 -2.49
CA LEU A 339 -12.16 -18.61 -3.57
C LEU A 339 -12.24 -19.27 -4.96
N ASP A 340 -11.69 -20.47 -5.11
CA ASP A 340 -11.60 -21.15 -6.40
C ASP A 340 -12.73 -22.16 -6.64
N HIS A 341 -13.22 -22.83 -5.59
CA HIS A 341 -14.19 -23.92 -5.70
C HIS A 341 -15.65 -23.43 -5.66
N VAL A 342 -16.54 -24.16 -6.31
CA VAL A 342 -17.98 -23.81 -6.36
C VAL A 342 -18.73 -24.24 -5.11
N GLU A 343 -18.26 -25.31 -4.46
CA GLU A 343 -18.80 -25.82 -3.21
C GLU A 343 -18.19 -25.07 -2.02
N GLY A 344 -18.63 -23.83 -1.81
CA GLY A 344 -18.24 -23.00 -0.65
C GLY A 344 -18.82 -23.52 0.68
N PRO A 345 -19.08 -22.64 1.67
CA PRO A 345 -19.62 -23.06 2.95
C PRO A 345 -20.92 -23.86 2.83
N GLU A 346 -21.00 -24.95 3.58
CA GLU A 346 -22.20 -25.77 3.73
C GLU A 346 -23.15 -25.16 4.77
N THR A 347 -24.45 -25.12 4.46
CA THR A 347 -25.47 -24.54 5.34
C THR A 347 -25.60 -25.28 6.69
N CYS A 348 -25.52 -26.62 6.72
CA CYS A 348 -25.60 -27.40 7.96
C CYS A 348 -24.56 -26.97 9.00
N ASN A 349 -23.35 -26.63 8.55
CA ASN A 349 -22.26 -26.21 9.42
C ASN A 349 -22.67 -24.98 10.21
N THR A 350 -23.31 -24.03 9.52
CA THR A 350 -23.74 -22.77 10.13
C THR A 350 -24.92 -22.99 11.07
N TYR A 351 -25.91 -23.81 10.68
CA TYR A 351 -27.00 -24.21 11.58
C TYR A 351 -26.45 -24.79 12.89
N ASN A 352 -25.47 -25.71 12.82
CA ASN A 352 -24.89 -26.32 14.01
C ASN A 352 -23.99 -25.36 14.79
N MET A 353 -23.23 -24.48 14.12
CA MET A 353 -22.46 -23.45 14.80
C MET A 353 -23.36 -22.46 15.55
N LEU A 354 -24.53 -22.11 15.03
CA LEU A 354 -25.51 -21.28 15.74
C LEU A 354 -26.07 -21.99 16.98
N ARG A 355 -26.33 -23.31 16.90
CA ARG A 355 -26.74 -24.11 18.08
C ARG A 355 -25.66 -24.14 19.16
N LEU A 356 -24.39 -24.35 18.77
CA LEU A 356 -23.26 -24.29 19.69
C LEU A 356 -23.13 -22.89 20.32
N THR A 357 -23.23 -21.84 19.50
CA THR A 357 -23.18 -20.43 19.93
C THR A 357 -24.25 -20.15 20.98
N LYS A 358 -25.49 -20.63 20.78
CA LYS A 358 -26.58 -20.51 21.74
C LYS A 358 -26.26 -21.22 23.06
N MET A 359 -25.63 -22.39 23.04
CA MET A 359 -25.25 -23.09 24.27
C MET A 359 -24.13 -22.37 25.03
N LEU A 360 -23.14 -21.81 24.33
CA LEU A 360 -22.05 -21.04 24.94
C LEU A 360 -22.53 -19.69 25.50
N TYR A 361 -23.38 -18.97 24.77
CA TYR A 361 -23.97 -17.71 25.25
C TYR A 361 -24.80 -17.90 26.53
N ARG A 362 -25.44 -19.07 26.70
CA ARG A 362 -26.26 -19.37 27.87
C ARG A 362 -25.45 -19.31 29.17
N THR A 363 -24.23 -19.81 29.14
CA THR A 363 -23.33 -19.83 30.31
C THR A 363 -22.42 -18.61 30.38
N GLU A 364 -22.16 -17.96 29.24
CA GLU A 364 -21.37 -16.74 29.13
C GLU A 364 -22.05 -15.73 28.17
N PRO A 365 -22.92 -14.84 28.68
CA PRO A 365 -23.74 -13.95 27.85
C PRO A 365 -22.95 -12.76 27.29
N GLU A 366 -21.92 -13.04 26.50
CA GLU A 366 -21.05 -12.06 25.83
C GLU A 366 -21.57 -11.66 24.45
N VAL A 367 -21.37 -10.39 24.09
CA VAL A 367 -21.82 -9.84 22.81
C VAL A 367 -21.12 -10.50 21.61
N ARG A 368 -19.90 -11.00 21.75
CA ARG A 368 -19.18 -11.68 20.65
C ARG A 368 -19.95 -12.87 20.06
N PHE A 369 -20.64 -13.64 20.91
CA PHE A 369 -21.48 -14.75 20.46
C PHE A 369 -22.70 -14.22 19.72
N ALA A 370 -23.31 -13.14 20.20
CA ALA A 370 -24.45 -12.51 19.54
C ALA A 370 -24.07 -11.82 18.23
N ASP A 371 -22.87 -11.27 18.11
CA ASP A 371 -22.33 -10.69 16.88
C ASP A 371 -22.09 -11.78 15.82
N TYR A 372 -21.50 -12.92 16.19
CA TYR A 372 -21.39 -14.07 15.28
C TYR A 372 -22.77 -14.63 14.91
N TYR A 373 -23.66 -14.79 15.89
CA TYR A 373 -25.01 -15.30 15.65
C TYR A 373 -25.75 -14.40 14.65
N GLU A 374 -25.72 -13.08 14.84
CA GLU A 374 -26.30 -12.11 13.89
C GLU A 374 -25.65 -12.24 12.51
N ARG A 375 -24.31 -12.31 12.44
CA ARG A 375 -23.60 -12.41 11.17
C ARG A 375 -24.01 -13.65 10.38
N ALA A 376 -23.95 -14.82 11.00
CA ALA A 376 -24.29 -16.09 10.37
C ALA A 376 -25.79 -16.19 10.04
N LEU A 377 -26.66 -15.68 10.92
CA LEU A 377 -28.11 -15.72 10.72
C LEU A 377 -28.56 -14.85 9.54
N TYR A 378 -28.12 -13.59 9.48
CA TYR A 378 -28.51 -12.67 8.42
C TYR A 378 -27.89 -13.00 7.08
N ASN A 379 -26.64 -13.49 7.06
CA ASN A 379 -25.86 -13.57 5.83
C ASN A 379 -25.71 -14.98 5.26
N HIS A 380 -26.00 -16.02 6.04
CA HIS A 380 -25.96 -17.39 5.54
C HIS A 380 -27.30 -18.09 5.70
N ILE A 381 -27.87 -18.13 6.91
CA ILE A 381 -29.15 -18.83 7.14
C ILE A 381 -30.32 -18.17 6.45
N LEU A 382 -30.46 -16.85 6.54
CA LEU A 382 -31.52 -16.15 5.82
C LEU A 382 -31.32 -16.23 4.30
N ALA A 383 -30.07 -16.21 3.83
CA ALA A 383 -29.71 -16.29 2.41
C ALA A 383 -29.86 -17.70 1.80
N SER A 384 -29.99 -18.74 2.63
CA SER A 384 -30.00 -20.14 2.22
C SER A 384 -31.39 -20.68 1.90
N GLN A 385 -32.43 -19.83 1.86
CA GLN A 385 -33.75 -20.20 1.37
C GLN A 385 -34.17 -19.23 0.25
N GLN A 386 -34.69 -19.75 -0.86
CA GLN A 386 -35.30 -18.88 -1.87
C GLN A 386 -36.62 -18.31 -1.29
N PRO A 387 -36.76 -16.98 -1.17
CA PRO A 387 -37.80 -16.37 -0.34
C PRO A 387 -39.23 -16.51 -0.89
N GLU A 388 -39.40 -16.63 -2.21
CA GLU A 388 -40.71 -16.68 -2.86
C GLU A 388 -41.28 -18.11 -2.91
N ASN A 389 -40.54 -19.02 -3.53
CA ASN A 389 -40.96 -20.39 -3.85
C ASN A 389 -40.45 -21.43 -2.84
N GLY A 390 -39.55 -21.03 -1.93
CA GLY A 390 -38.84 -21.95 -1.05
C GLY A 390 -37.71 -22.69 -1.78
N GLY A 391 -37.06 -23.61 -1.06
CA GLY A 391 -35.91 -24.34 -1.54
C GLY A 391 -34.63 -23.93 -0.83
N PHE A 392 -33.95 -24.93 -0.28
CA PHE A 392 -32.79 -24.75 0.59
C PHE A 392 -31.49 -24.89 -0.17
N VAL A 393 -30.52 -24.05 0.18
CA VAL A 393 -29.17 -24.06 -0.36
C VAL A 393 -28.32 -25.06 0.41
N TYR A 394 -27.56 -25.87 -0.33
CA TYR A 394 -26.51 -26.70 0.26
C TYR A 394 -25.19 -25.94 0.39
N PHE A 395 -24.62 -25.53 -0.75
CA PHE A 395 -23.36 -24.79 -0.80
C PHE A 395 -23.58 -23.35 -1.24
N THR A 396 -23.01 -22.43 -0.48
CA THR A 396 -22.96 -21.01 -0.84
C THR A 396 -21.58 -20.69 -1.40
N SER A 397 -21.42 -20.62 -2.72
CA SER A 397 -20.10 -20.36 -3.32
C SER A 397 -19.54 -19.00 -2.91
N MET A 398 -18.29 -18.96 -2.44
CA MET A 398 -17.53 -17.70 -2.24
C MET A 398 -16.69 -17.33 -3.47
N ARG A 399 -16.63 -18.22 -4.48
CA ARG A 399 -16.00 -17.97 -5.78
C ARG A 399 -16.74 -16.81 -6.46
N PRO A 400 -16.04 -15.73 -6.83
CA PRO A 400 -16.68 -14.61 -7.52
C PRO A 400 -17.26 -15.05 -8.88
N GLY A 401 -18.52 -14.67 -9.14
CA GLY A 401 -19.21 -14.93 -10.41
C GLY A 401 -19.90 -16.29 -10.52
N HIS A 402 -20.02 -17.04 -9.41
CA HIS A 402 -20.81 -18.27 -9.39
C HIS A 402 -22.20 -18.06 -8.76
N TYR A 403 -23.00 -19.12 -8.72
CA TYR A 403 -24.36 -19.11 -8.18
C TYR A 403 -24.54 -20.26 -7.17
N ARG A 404 -25.70 -20.31 -6.51
CA ARG A 404 -26.07 -21.36 -5.55
C ARG A 404 -27.35 -22.06 -5.99
N VAL A 405 -27.49 -23.34 -5.65
CA VAL A 405 -28.61 -24.20 -6.03
C VAL A 405 -29.62 -24.31 -4.90
N TYR A 406 -30.91 -24.39 -5.26
CA TYR A 406 -32.02 -24.54 -4.34
C TYR A 406 -32.64 -25.95 -4.44
N SER A 407 -32.97 -26.53 -3.28
CA SER A 407 -33.69 -27.79 -3.18
C SER A 407 -35.14 -27.68 -3.68
N GLN A 408 -35.75 -28.83 -3.99
CA GLN A 408 -37.19 -28.94 -4.24
C GLN A 408 -37.80 -30.01 -3.33
N ALA A 409 -38.97 -29.73 -2.75
CA ALA A 409 -39.58 -30.52 -1.66
C ALA A 409 -39.65 -32.03 -1.95
N GLU A 410 -40.09 -32.43 -3.14
CA GLU A 410 -40.29 -33.85 -3.44
C GLU A 410 -39.07 -34.55 -4.10
N GLU A 411 -38.04 -33.79 -4.46
CA GLU A 411 -36.88 -34.26 -5.24
C GLU A 411 -35.62 -34.34 -4.38
N SER A 412 -35.45 -33.42 -3.43
CA SER A 412 -34.19 -33.19 -2.72
C SER A 412 -34.24 -33.66 -1.28
N MET A 413 -33.38 -34.62 -0.91
CA MET A 413 -33.36 -35.22 0.44
C MET A 413 -31.98 -35.08 1.09
N TRP A 414 -31.41 -33.88 1.06
CA TRP A 414 -30.04 -33.66 1.54
C TRP A 414 -29.99 -33.37 3.04
N CYS A 415 -28.81 -33.48 3.66
CA CYS A 415 -28.61 -32.99 5.04
C CYS A 415 -29.00 -31.50 5.19
N CYS A 416 -28.68 -30.67 4.20
CA CYS A 416 -29.04 -29.25 4.18
C CYS A 416 -30.54 -28.99 3.96
N VAL A 417 -31.31 -29.97 3.45
CA VAL A 417 -32.77 -29.90 3.44
C VAL A 417 -33.30 -30.16 4.86
N GLY A 418 -32.75 -31.16 5.54
CA GLY A 418 -33.08 -31.46 6.93
C GLY A 418 -32.86 -30.28 7.87
N SER A 419 -31.64 -29.72 7.88
CA SER A 419 -31.35 -28.50 8.67
C SER A 419 -32.04 -27.25 8.13
N GLY A 420 -32.24 -27.16 6.81
CA GLY A 420 -33.03 -26.11 6.13
C GLY A 420 -34.41 -25.97 6.73
N MET A 421 -35.17 -27.06 6.80
CA MET A 421 -36.52 -27.09 7.42
C MET A 421 -36.52 -26.72 8.91
N GLU A 422 -35.39 -26.83 9.61
CA GLU A 422 -35.30 -26.43 11.01
C GLU A 422 -34.89 -24.97 11.18
N ASN A 423 -34.10 -24.42 10.26
CA ASN A 423 -33.52 -23.07 10.35
C ASN A 423 -34.59 -21.99 10.55
N HIS A 424 -35.64 -22.04 9.74
CA HIS A 424 -36.58 -20.92 9.63
C HIS A 424 -37.76 -21.03 10.59
N THR A 425 -37.85 -22.13 11.33
CA THR A 425 -38.85 -22.37 12.39
C THR A 425 -38.56 -21.59 13.68
N LYS A 426 -37.32 -21.13 13.86
CA LYS A 426 -36.78 -20.79 15.18
C LYS A 426 -36.02 -19.47 15.25
N TYR A 427 -36.24 -18.56 14.29
CA TYR A 427 -35.62 -17.22 14.34
C TYR A 427 -35.87 -16.46 15.65
N GLY A 428 -36.99 -16.74 16.34
CA GLY A 428 -37.29 -16.19 17.66
C GLY A 428 -36.34 -16.62 18.79
N GLU A 429 -35.66 -17.77 18.65
CA GLU A 429 -35.02 -18.48 19.77
C GLU A 429 -33.88 -17.73 20.47
N PHE A 430 -33.27 -16.77 19.76
CA PHE A 430 -32.10 -16.04 20.22
C PHE A 430 -32.31 -14.53 20.25
N ILE A 431 -33.50 -14.02 19.86
CA ILE A 431 -33.78 -12.57 19.88
C ILE A 431 -33.64 -12.02 21.29
N TYR A 432 -34.14 -12.76 22.28
CA TYR A 432 -34.13 -12.37 23.67
C TYR A 432 -33.56 -13.46 24.58
N ALA A 433 -32.90 -13.06 25.66
CA ALA A 433 -32.55 -13.92 26.78
C ALA A 433 -32.90 -13.22 28.10
N ARG A 434 -32.97 -13.96 29.21
CA ARG A 434 -33.35 -13.40 30.50
C ARG A 434 -32.54 -13.96 31.67
N SER A 435 -32.35 -13.12 32.69
CA SER A 435 -32.01 -13.52 34.05
C SER A 435 -33.23 -13.32 34.97
N GLU A 436 -33.05 -13.46 36.28
CA GLU A 436 -34.10 -13.17 37.27
C GLU A 436 -34.57 -11.70 37.22
N ASP A 437 -33.66 -10.78 36.89
CA ASP A 437 -33.84 -9.34 37.01
C ASP A 437 -33.58 -8.55 35.70
N ALA A 438 -33.07 -9.18 34.64
CA ALA A 438 -32.74 -8.52 33.39
C ALA A 438 -33.32 -9.22 32.15
N LEU A 439 -33.64 -8.41 31.14
CA LEU A 439 -33.98 -8.84 29.79
C LEU A 439 -32.85 -8.41 28.85
N TYR A 440 -32.26 -9.36 28.14
CA TYR A 440 -31.25 -9.16 27.12
C TYR A 440 -31.92 -9.11 25.76
N VAL A 441 -31.65 -8.06 25.00
CA VAL A 441 -32.05 -7.92 23.61
C VAL A 441 -30.83 -8.15 22.75
N ASN A 442 -30.77 -9.32 22.12
CA ASN A 442 -29.61 -9.78 21.36
C ASN A 442 -29.75 -9.48 19.87
N LEU A 443 -30.92 -9.68 19.27
CA LEU A 443 -31.14 -9.49 17.84
C LEU A 443 -32.20 -8.42 17.57
N PHE A 444 -31.97 -7.61 16.55
CA PHE A 444 -32.83 -6.49 16.17
C PHE A 444 -33.88 -6.90 15.13
N ILE A 445 -34.63 -7.97 15.43
CA ILE A 445 -35.65 -8.56 14.55
C ILE A 445 -37.05 -8.15 15.04
N PRO A 446 -37.92 -7.57 14.18
CA PRO A 446 -39.29 -7.22 14.55
C PRO A 446 -40.03 -8.38 15.21
N SER A 447 -40.47 -8.17 16.46
CA SER A 447 -41.06 -9.25 17.26
C SER A 447 -41.86 -8.72 18.44
N ARG A 448 -42.77 -9.55 18.95
CA ARG A 448 -43.48 -9.36 20.20
C ARG A 448 -43.09 -10.47 21.16
N LEU A 449 -42.45 -10.10 22.27
CA LEU A 449 -42.14 -10.97 23.39
C LEU A 449 -43.26 -10.95 24.44
N ASN A 450 -43.64 -12.12 24.92
CA ASN A 450 -44.47 -12.33 26.10
C ASN A 450 -43.63 -12.90 27.26
N TRP A 451 -43.15 -12.03 28.15
CA TRP A 451 -42.41 -12.44 29.34
C TRP A 451 -43.36 -12.77 30.50
N GLN A 452 -43.87 -13.99 30.50
CA GLN A 452 -44.92 -14.46 31.41
C GLN A 452 -44.52 -14.34 32.88
N GLU A 453 -43.29 -14.70 33.26
CA GLU A 453 -42.82 -14.70 34.66
C GLU A 453 -42.87 -13.30 35.28
N LYS A 454 -42.59 -12.26 34.49
CA LYS A 454 -42.69 -10.85 34.94
C LYS A 454 -44.06 -10.25 34.63
N GLY A 455 -44.87 -10.86 33.77
CA GLY A 455 -46.11 -10.29 33.24
C GLY A 455 -45.83 -9.04 32.41
N VAL A 456 -44.80 -9.10 31.57
CA VAL A 456 -44.32 -8.01 30.72
C VAL A 456 -44.46 -8.44 29.27
N THR A 457 -44.89 -7.53 28.41
CA THR A 457 -44.79 -7.68 26.95
C THR A 457 -43.79 -6.66 26.43
N LEU A 458 -42.99 -7.03 25.44
CA LEU A 458 -42.08 -6.12 24.75
C LEU A 458 -42.34 -6.23 23.25
N VAL A 459 -42.66 -5.12 22.60
CA VAL A 459 -42.80 -5.08 21.14
C VAL A 459 -41.57 -4.37 20.57
N GLN A 460 -40.75 -5.08 19.79
CA GLN A 460 -39.63 -4.55 19.01
C GLN A 460 -40.13 -4.22 17.60
N GLN A 461 -40.02 -2.96 17.17
CA GLN A 461 -40.31 -2.53 15.80
C GLN A 461 -39.11 -1.82 15.19
N THR A 462 -38.74 -2.24 13.98
CA THR A 462 -37.64 -1.68 13.19
C THR A 462 -37.74 -2.19 11.75
N ARG A 463 -37.15 -1.46 10.80
CA ARG A 463 -36.81 -1.99 9.46
C ARG A 463 -35.32 -2.36 9.35
N PHE A 464 -34.63 -2.57 10.47
CA PHE A 464 -33.25 -3.07 10.47
C PHE A 464 -33.14 -4.32 9.58
N PRO A 465 -32.17 -4.39 8.65
CA PRO A 465 -31.01 -3.50 8.54
C PRO A 465 -31.20 -2.23 7.69
N ASP A 466 -32.36 -2.00 7.05
CA ASP A 466 -32.54 -0.86 6.15
C ASP A 466 -32.54 0.50 6.86
N GLU A 467 -32.85 0.51 8.16
CA GLU A 467 -32.77 1.67 9.03
C GLU A 467 -32.01 1.36 10.34
N GLU A 468 -31.46 2.42 10.94
CA GLU A 468 -30.62 2.32 12.13
C GLU A 468 -31.42 2.39 13.45
N ASN A 469 -32.71 2.73 13.38
CA ASN A 469 -33.56 2.94 14.55
C ASN A 469 -34.32 1.66 14.93
N ILE A 470 -34.29 1.33 16.21
CA ILE A 470 -35.04 0.23 16.82
C ILE A 470 -35.87 0.78 17.97
N SER A 471 -37.18 0.55 17.92
CA SER A 471 -38.11 0.96 18.98
C SER A 471 -38.59 -0.24 19.78
N PHE A 472 -38.66 -0.07 21.09
CA PHE A 472 -39.11 -1.07 22.04
C PHE A 472 -40.24 -0.49 22.88
N ARG A 473 -41.43 -1.07 22.79
CA ARG A 473 -42.57 -0.66 23.59
C ARG A 473 -42.85 -1.68 24.69
N VAL A 474 -42.82 -1.23 25.94
CA VAL A 474 -43.07 -2.06 27.12
C VAL A 474 -44.56 -2.03 27.47
N GLY A 475 -45.17 -3.20 27.57
CA GLY A 475 -46.49 -3.41 28.17
C GLY A 475 -46.36 -4.12 29.51
N THR A 476 -47.03 -3.63 30.55
CA THR A 476 -47.02 -4.25 31.89
C THR A 476 -48.38 -4.77 32.33
N GLY A 477 -49.39 -4.63 31.47
CA GLY A 477 -50.77 -5.04 31.76
C GLY A 477 -51.29 -4.44 33.08
N THR A 478 -51.97 -5.26 33.88
CA THR A 478 -52.59 -4.86 35.15
C THR A 478 -51.62 -4.70 36.33
N LYS A 479 -50.35 -5.10 36.19
CA LYS A 479 -49.33 -5.00 37.25
C LYS A 479 -48.83 -3.57 37.51
N GLY A 480 -49.18 -2.61 36.65
CA GLY A 480 -48.88 -1.19 36.83
C GLY A 480 -47.41 -0.83 36.56
N LYS A 481 -46.50 -1.17 37.48
CA LYS A 481 -45.04 -0.93 37.34
C LYS A 481 -44.24 -2.19 37.67
N THR A 482 -43.37 -2.60 36.76
CA THR A 482 -42.51 -3.78 36.92
C THR A 482 -41.04 -3.38 36.86
N ALA A 483 -40.23 -3.82 37.83
CA ALA A 483 -38.80 -3.54 37.87
C ALA A 483 -38.02 -4.63 37.13
N PHE A 484 -37.20 -4.23 36.16
CA PHE A 484 -36.18 -5.07 35.53
C PHE A 484 -35.18 -4.20 34.75
N SER A 485 -33.98 -4.73 34.54
CA SER A 485 -32.96 -4.11 33.69
C SER A 485 -33.20 -4.49 32.24
N LEU A 486 -33.27 -3.51 31.33
CA LEU A 486 -33.25 -3.77 29.89
C LEU A 486 -31.80 -3.66 29.40
N ARG A 487 -31.22 -4.77 28.94
CA ARG A 487 -29.87 -4.87 28.40
C ARG A 487 -29.93 -4.92 26.88
N LEU A 488 -29.70 -3.78 26.25
CA LEU A 488 -29.69 -3.64 24.80
C LEU A 488 -28.28 -3.94 24.28
N ARG A 489 -28.14 -4.88 23.34
CA ARG A 489 -26.83 -5.15 22.71
C ARG A 489 -26.31 -3.89 22.03
N TYR A 490 -25.04 -3.57 22.28
CA TYR A 490 -24.25 -2.61 21.51
C TYR A 490 -23.24 -3.41 20.70
N PRO A 491 -23.54 -3.73 19.42
CA PRO A 491 -22.70 -4.59 18.60
C PRO A 491 -21.29 -4.02 18.41
N SER A 492 -20.30 -4.88 18.19
CA SER A 492 -18.92 -4.44 17.92
C SER A 492 -18.78 -3.60 16.64
N TRP A 493 -19.67 -3.78 15.67
CA TRP A 493 -19.68 -3.03 14.40
C TRP A 493 -20.23 -1.61 14.52
N ALA A 494 -21.02 -1.31 15.56
CA ALA A 494 -21.68 -0.01 15.70
C ALA A 494 -20.79 0.98 16.47
N LYS A 495 -20.75 2.24 16.04
CA LYS A 495 -20.05 3.33 16.77
C LYS A 495 -20.98 4.51 16.99
N GLY A 496 -21.05 4.99 18.22
CA GLY A 496 -21.90 6.12 18.59
C GLY A 496 -23.37 5.75 18.78
N ALA A 497 -23.66 4.54 19.28
CA ALA A 497 -25.03 4.14 19.60
C ALA A 497 -25.68 5.14 20.57
N THR A 498 -26.94 5.49 20.32
CA THR A 498 -27.70 6.38 21.19
C THR A 498 -28.96 5.69 21.67
N VAL A 499 -29.39 6.04 22.89
CA VAL A 499 -30.63 5.51 23.46
C VAL A 499 -31.47 6.64 24.03
N SER A 500 -32.78 6.58 23.82
CA SER A 500 -33.74 7.45 24.48
C SER A 500 -34.86 6.63 25.14
N VAL A 501 -35.43 7.15 26.23
CA VAL A 501 -36.58 6.55 26.91
C VAL A 501 -37.67 7.60 27.01
N ASN A 502 -38.84 7.32 26.42
CA ASN A 502 -39.97 8.24 26.28
C ASN A 502 -39.53 9.61 25.70
N GLY A 503 -38.71 9.58 24.64
CA GLY A 503 -38.16 10.76 23.98
C GLY A 503 -37.05 11.50 24.74
N LYS A 504 -36.62 11.00 25.91
CA LYS A 504 -35.52 11.61 26.68
C LYS A 504 -34.22 10.83 26.47
N PRO A 505 -33.16 11.45 25.92
CA PRO A 505 -31.86 10.82 25.76
C PRO A 505 -31.35 10.24 27.09
N GLN A 506 -30.77 9.04 27.03
CA GLN A 506 -30.07 8.39 28.13
C GLN A 506 -28.57 8.49 27.91
N VAL A 507 -27.80 8.55 29.00
CA VAL A 507 -26.33 8.49 28.91
C VAL A 507 -25.94 7.04 28.63
N VAL A 508 -25.23 6.82 27.52
CA VAL A 508 -24.70 5.52 27.13
C VAL A 508 -23.29 5.38 27.70
N ASN A 509 -23.17 4.70 28.85
CA ASN A 509 -21.88 4.36 29.49
C ASN A 509 -21.48 2.92 29.15
N ALA A 510 -21.44 2.59 27.86
CA ALA A 510 -21.10 1.27 27.34
C ALA A 510 -20.27 1.42 26.07
N GLU A 511 -19.35 0.49 25.83
CA GLU A 511 -18.51 0.46 24.63
C GLU A 511 -19.07 -0.53 23.59
N PRO A 512 -18.75 -0.37 22.29
CA PRO A 512 -19.06 -1.40 21.30
C PRO A 512 -18.58 -2.78 21.74
N GLY A 513 -19.39 -3.82 21.52
CA GLY A 513 -19.13 -5.17 22.01
C GLY A 513 -19.61 -5.42 23.45
N SER A 514 -20.51 -4.59 23.98
CA SER A 514 -21.08 -4.75 25.33
C SER A 514 -22.59 -4.48 25.37
N TYR A 515 -23.22 -4.55 26.56
CA TYR A 515 -24.65 -4.27 26.73
C TYR A 515 -24.89 -2.89 27.34
N ILE A 516 -25.74 -2.09 26.70
CA ILE A 516 -26.30 -0.86 27.28
C ILE A 516 -27.38 -1.27 28.27
N THR A 517 -27.15 -1.00 29.55
CA THR A 517 -28.08 -1.39 30.62
C THR A 517 -28.94 -0.22 31.06
N ILE A 518 -30.26 -0.42 31.08
CA ILE A 518 -31.25 0.57 31.52
C ILE A 518 -32.06 -0.02 32.66
N ASP A 519 -31.77 0.44 33.87
CA ASP A 519 -32.49 0.04 35.08
C ASP A 519 -33.72 0.91 35.29
N ARG A 520 -34.91 0.30 35.25
CA ARG A 520 -36.16 1.04 35.44
C ARG A 520 -37.26 0.23 36.08
N LYS A 521 -38.21 0.95 36.69
CA LYS A 521 -39.57 0.47 36.95
C LYS A 521 -40.43 0.83 35.74
N TRP A 522 -40.47 -0.07 34.77
CA TRP A 522 -41.22 0.09 33.54
C TRP A 522 -42.71 0.12 33.81
N LYS A 523 -43.45 0.93 33.06
CA LYS A 523 -44.91 0.97 33.05
C LYS A 523 -45.42 0.78 31.64
N ASP A 524 -46.71 0.47 31.54
CA ASP A 524 -47.40 0.35 30.28
C ASP A 524 -47.23 1.59 29.38
N GLY A 525 -46.83 1.35 28.14
CA GLY A 525 -46.60 2.38 27.13
C GLY A 525 -45.27 3.12 27.23
N ASP A 526 -44.35 2.71 28.12
CA ASP A 526 -42.97 3.19 28.05
C ASP A 526 -42.33 2.73 26.72
N GLU A 527 -41.57 3.64 26.11
CA GLU A 527 -40.91 3.43 24.83
C GLU A 527 -39.40 3.67 24.97
N VAL A 528 -38.61 2.76 24.43
CA VAL A 528 -37.15 2.90 24.33
C VAL A 528 -36.78 2.93 22.85
N THR A 529 -36.01 3.91 22.43
CA THR A 529 -35.47 3.96 21.06
C THR A 529 -33.97 3.81 21.12
N LEU A 530 -33.45 2.80 20.43
CA LEU A 530 -32.03 2.55 20.20
C LEU A 530 -31.70 2.96 18.76
N THR A 531 -30.64 3.72 18.55
CA THR A 531 -30.09 3.99 17.22
C THR A 531 -28.72 3.37 17.12
N LEU A 532 -28.49 2.55 16.10
CA LEU A 532 -27.21 1.87 15.83
C LEU A 532 -26.63 2.36 14.50
N PRO A 533 -25.71 3.34 14.52
CA PRO A 533 -25.09 3.84 13.31
C PRO A 533 -24.36 2.75 12.53
N MET A 534 -24.71 2.58 11.25
CA MET A 534 -24.14 1.60 10.33
C MET A 534 -23.17 2.28 9.37
N GLN A 535 -22.03 1.63 9.12
CA GLN A 535 -20.99 2.14 8.24
C GLN A 535 -20.59 1.05 7.25
N VAL A 536 -20.14 1.48 6.07
CA VAL A 536 -19.49 0.56 5.12
C VAL A 536 -18.15 0.18 5.71
N ALA A 537 -17.85 -1.12 5.70
CA ALA A 537 -16.54 -1.66 6.03
C ALA A 537 -16.13 -2.69 4.97
N VAL A 538 -14.84 -3.01 4.96
CA VAL A 538 -14.30 -4.13 4.17
C VAL A 538 -13.76 -5.19 5.09
N GLU A 539 -14.04 -6.45 4.77
CA GLU A 539 -13.54 -7.61 5.46
C GLU A 539 -12.65 -8.41 4.52
N GLN A 540 -11.37 -8.52 4.87
CA GLN A 540 -10.41 -9.29 4.09
C GLN A 540 -10.68 -10.79 4.26
N ILE A 541 -10.43 -11.59 3.21
CA ILE A 541 -10.37 -13.04 3.36
C ILE A 541 -9.33 -13.43 4.44
N PRO A 542 -9.59 -14.43 5.31
CA PRO A 542 -8.77 -14.61 6.52
C PRO A 542 -7.28 -14.92 6.30
N ASP A 543 -6.91 -15.58 5.18
CA ASP A 543 -5.51 -15.86 4.82
C ASP A 543 -4.71 -14.64 4.31
N ARG A 544 -5.29 -13.43 4.42
CA ARG A 544 -4.65 -12.15 4.07
C ARG A 544 -4.30 -12.00 2.59
N LYS A 545 -4.95 -12.73 1.68
CA LYS A 545 -4.89 -12.45 0.24
C LYS A 545 -5.61 -11.15 -0.12
N GLN A 546 -5.39 -10.69 -1.36
CA GLN A 546 -5.98 -9.45 -1.89
C GLN A 546 -7.46 -9.61 -2.28
N PHE A 547 -8.28 -10.24 -1.43
CA PHE A 547 -9.71 -10.40 -1.62
C PHE A 547 -10.48 -9.80 -0.44
N TYR A 548 -11.49 -8.99 -0.75
CA TYR A 548 -12.26 -8.24 0.25
C TYR A 548 -13.76 -8.35 -0.03
N ALA A 549 -14.55 -8.51 1.02
CA ALA A 549 -16.01 -8.41 0.99
C ALA A 549 -16.45 -7.10 1.64
N PHE A 550 -17.51 -6.47 1.13
CA PHE A 550 -18.09 -5.29 1.76
C PHE A 550 -19.15 -5.68 2.78
N THR A 551 -19.20 -4.95 3.88
CA THR A 551 -20.29 -5.02 4.85
C THR A 551 -20.89 -3.64 5.09
N TYR A 552 -22.16 -3.59 5.46
CA TYR A 552 -22.82 -2.40 6.01
C TYR A 552 -23.43 -2.77 7.36
N GLY A 553 -22.79 -2.31 8.45
CA GLY A 553 -23.03 -2.90 9.77
C GLY A 553 -22.70 -4.40 9.77
N PRO A 554 -23.63 -5.29 10.16
CA PRO A 554 -23.41 -6.75 10.15
C PRO A 554 -23.78 -7.40 8.81
N VAL A 555 -24.34 -6.66 7.86
CA VAL A 555 -24.88 -7.20 6.61
C VAL A 555 -23.78 -7.27 5.57
N VAL A 556 -23.53 -8.45 5.03
CA VAL A 556 -22.63 -8.69 3.91
C VAL A 556 -23.31 -8.24 2.62
N LEU A 557 -22.60 -7.44 1.84
CA LEU A 557 -23.04 -6.97 0.54
C LEU A 557 -22.49 -7.87 -0.58
N ALA A 558 -23.28 -8.04 -1.63
CA ALA A 558 -22.90 -8.78 -2.83
C ALA A 558 -23.34 -8.03 -4.08
N CYS A 559 -22.61 -8.25 -5.19
CA CYS A 559 -22.96 -7.72 -6.50
C CYS A 559 -23.53 -8.84 -7.38
N PRO A 560 -24.68 -8.64 -8.05
CA PRO A 560 -25.17 -9.58 -9.05
C PRO A 560 -24.26 -9.56 -10.28
N MET A 561 -24.00 -10.73 -10.86
CA MET A 561 -23.06 -10.96 -11.97
C MET A 561 -23.73 -11.62 -13.18
N GLY A 562 -25.05 -11.47 -13.31
CA GLY A 562 -25.85 -12.01 -14.42
C GLY A 562 -26.52 -13.35 -14.11
N THR A 563 -27.36 -13.81 -15.04
CA THR A 563 -28.26 -14.97 -14.87
C THR A 563 -28.02 -16.08 -15.90
N GLU A 564 -26.92 -16.00 -16.64
CA GLU A 564 -26.59 -16.94 -17.73
C GLU A 564 -26.01 -18.26 -17.17
N ASP A 565 -26.22 -19.37 -17.89
CA ASP A 565 -25.60 -20.68 -17.63
C ASP A 565 -25.72 -21.20 -16.18
N MET A 566 -26.85 -20.94 -15.50
CA MET A 566 -27.13 -21.42 -14.13
C MET A 566 -27.81 -22.80 -14.14
N ASP A 567 -27.14 -23.79 -14.72
CA ASP A 567 -27.68 -25.14 -14.88
C ASP A 567 -28.06 -25.78 -13.54
N GLY A 568 -29.27 -26.33 -13.44
CA GLY A 568 -29.74 -26.96 -12.20
C GLY A 568 -29.92 -25.99 -11.04
N LEU A 569 -30.19 -24.70 -11.30
CA LEU A 569 -30.50 -23.70 -10.26
C LEU A 569 -31.53 -24.22 -9.23
N TYR A 570 -32.54 -24.95 -9.70
CA TYR A 570 -33.42 -25.78 -8.88
C TYR A 570 -33.09 -27.24 -9.13
N ALA A 571 -32.79 -27.98 -8.07
CA ALA A 571 -32.25 -29.34 -8.17
C ALA A 571 -33.31 -30.41 -8.42
N ASN A 572 -32.94 -31.40 -9.23
CA ASN A 572 -33.68 -32.66 -9.37
C ASN A 572 -33.23 -33.70 -8.31
N ASP A 573 -33.77 -34.91 -8.37
CA ASP A 573 -33.43 -36.02 -7.47
C ASP A 573 -32.05 -36.67 -7.71
N GLY A 574 -31.28 -36.21 -8.69
CA GLY A 574 -30.00 -36.76 -9.08
C GLY A 574 -28.92 -36.66 -7.98
N ARG A 575 -28.00 -37.64 -7.97
CA ARG A 575 -26.85 -37.61 -7.06
C ARG A 575 -25.93 -36.44 -7.45
N GLY A 576 -25.60 -35.59 -6.48
CA GLY A 576 -24.79 -34.38 -6.71
C GLY A 576 -25.57 -33.18 -7.24
N ALA A 577 -26.91 -33.25 -7.33
CA ALA A 577 -27.73 -32.14 -7.83
C ALA A 577 -27.74 -30.89 -6.92
N HIS A 578 -27.22 -30.99 -5.69
CA HIS A 578 -27.01 -29.86 -4.78
C HIS A 578 -25.81 -28.98 -5.14
N ILE A 579 -24.98 -29.41 -6.10
CA ILE A 579 -23.80 -28.68 -6.58
C ILE A 579 -24.19 -27.82 -7.78
N ALA A 580 -23.73 -26.58 -7.82
CA ALA A 580 -23.90 -25.67 -8.94
C ALA A 580 -22.99 -26.04 -10.12
N HIS A 581 -23.40 -27.02 -10.94
CA HIS A 581 -22.62 -27.58 -12.05
C HIS A 581 -22.48 -26.69 -13.29
N GLY A 582 -23.24 -25.58 -13.35
CA GLY A 582 -23.21 -24.65 -14.47
C GLY A 582 -21.83 -24.05 -14.69
N ARG A 583 -21.65 -23.41 -15.84
CA ARG A 583 -20.35 -22.90 -16.29
C ARG A 583 -19.67 -22.04 -15.21
N GLN A 584 -18.39 -22.29 -14.95
CA GLN A 584 -17.56 -21.39 -14.15
C GLN A 584 -17.12 -20.21 -15.02
N ILE A 585 -17.43 -18.98 -14.59
CA ILE A 585 -16.91 -17.77 -15.25
C ILE A 585 -15.41 -17.66 -14.92
N PRO A 586 -14.53 -17.42 -15.92
CA PRO A 586 -13.11 -17.17 -15.69
C PRO A 586 -12.92 -15.98 -14.74
N THR A 587 -11.95 -16.08 -13.82
CA THR A 587 -11.73 -15.03 -12.81
C THR A 587 -11.25 -13.72 -13.43
N GLU A 588 -10.68 -13.73 -14.64
CA GLU A 588 -10.29 -12.52 -15.38
C GLU A 588 -11.49 -11.72 -15.91
N GLU A 589 -12.65 -12.36 -16.07
CA GLU A 589 -13.90 -11.69 -16.49
C GLU A 589 -14.62 -11.03 -15.29
N ILE A 590 -14.19 -11.34 -14.06
CA ILE A 590 -14.77 -10.75 -12.86
C ILE A 590 -14.17 -9.36 -12.59
N PRO A 591 -14.99 -8.32 -12.35
CA PRO A 591 -14.50 -7.00 -12.02
C PRO A 591 -13.56 -7.01 -10.80
N MET A 592 -12.42 -6.34 -10.94
CA MET A 592 -11.47 -6.09 -9.85
C MET A 592 -11.68 -4.70 -9.26
N LEU A 593 -11.41 -4.53 -7.97
CA LEU A 593 -11.55 -3.24 -7.28
C LEU A 593 -10.19 -2.56 -7.11
N ALA A 594 -10.08 -1.30 -7.52
CA ALA A 594 -8.88 -0.50 -7.29
C ALA A 594 -8.98 0.21 -5.94
N GLY A 595 -7.97 0.02 -5.09
CA GLY A 595 -7.92 0.69 -3.78
C GLY A 595 -7.24 -0.13 -2.69
N SER A 596 -6.80 0.54 -1.63
CA SER A 596 -6.36 -0.10 -0.39
C SER A 596 -7.55 -0.36 0.55
N PRO A 597 -7.42 -1.25 1.55
CA PRO A 597 -8.48 -1.52 2.54
C PRO A 597 -9.02 -0.27 3.23
N GLU A 598 -8.19 0.76 3.42
CA GLU A 598 -8.56 2.03 4.04
C GLU A 598 -9.40 2.91 3.10
N SER A 599 -9.18 2.81 1.79
CA SER A 599 -9.86 3.62 0.77
C SER A 599 -11.16 2.99 0.25
N LEU A 600 -11.23 1.65 0.20
CA LEU A 600 -12.36 0.91 -0.39
C LEU A 600 -13.71 1.22 0.27
N PRO A 601 -13.84 1.37 1.61
CA PRO A 601 -15.12 1.76 2.20
C PRO A 601 -15.67 3.08 1.63
N GLY A 602 -14.79 4.01 1.25
CA GLY A 602 -15.16 5.31 0.68
C GLY A 602 -15.57 5.26 -0.80
N SER A 603 -15.35 4.14 -1.50
CA SER A 603 -15.73 3.98 -2.91
C SER A 603 -17.17 3.50 -3.10
N LEU A 604 -17.83 3.02 -2.04
CA LEU A 604 -19.25 2.66 -2.05
C LEU A 604 -20.10 3.88 -1.71
N HIS A 605 -21.03 4.20 -2.61
CA HIS A 605 -22.00 5.27 -2.42
C HIS A 605 -23.39 4.67 -2.19
N ARG A 606 -24.04 5.01 -1.08
CA ARG A 606 -25.41 4.56 -0.79
C ARG A 606 -26.36 5.21 -1.82
N THR A 607 -27.25 4.41 -2.38
CA THR A 607 -28.32 4.89 -3.27
C THR A 607 -29.45 5.52 -2.46
N ASP A 608 -30.29 6.34 -3.10
CA ASP A 608 -31.47 6.98 -2.47
C ASP A 608 -32.66 6.00 -2.30
N ASP A 609 -32.44 4.69 -2.47
CA ASP A 609 -33.45 3.66 -2.29
C ASP A 609 -33.84 3.50 -0.81
N GLU A 610 -35.10 3.14 -0.52
CA GLU A 610 -35.52 2.84 0.86
C GLU A 610 -34.83 1.59 1.42
N GLN A 611 -34.45 0.66 0.56
CA GLN A 611 -33.69 -0.54 0.91
C GLN A 611 -32.19 -0.29 0.76
N ILE A 612 -31.37 -0.99 1.54
CA ILE A 612 -29.91 -0.93 1.39
C ILE A 612 -29.50 -1.33 -0.04
N ALA A 613 -28.91 -0.38 -0.75
CA ALA A 613 -28.15 -0.64 -1.96
C ALA A 613 -27.03 0.41 -2.10
N PHE A 614 -25.90 -0.01 -2.65
CA PHE A 614 -24.73 0.83 -2.90
C PHE A 614 -24.28 0.70 -4.35
N THR A 615 -23.52 1.68 -4.82
CA THR A 615 -22.85 1.65 -6.12
C THR A 615 -21.36 1.94 -5.98
N CYS A 616 -20.54 1.28 -6.79
CA CYS A 616 -19.12 1.58 -6.96
C CYS A 616 -18.79 1.48 -8.46
N GLY A 617 -18.63 2.63 -9.13
CA GLY A 617 -18.63 2.67 -10.59
C GLY A 617 -19.96 2.18 -11.17
N GLU A 618 -19.90 1.21 -12.09
CA GLU A 618 -21.09 0.58 -12.68
C GLU A 618 -21.64 -0.60 -11.85
N LEU A 619 -20.94 -1.01 -10.80
CA LEU A 619 -21.33 -2.15 -9.96
C LEU A 619 -22.37 -1.74 -8.92
N ARG A 620 -23.40 -2.57 -8.74
CA ARG A 620 -24.45 -2.41 -7.72
C ARG A 620 -24.30 -3.47 -6.63
N PHE A 621 -24.26 -3.04 -5.37
CA PHE A 621 -24.13 -3.92 -4.21
C PHE A 621 -25.42 -3.90 -3.40
N ILE A 622 -25.95 -5.08 -3.06
CA ILE A 622 -27.16 -5.28 -2.24
C ILE A 622 -26.88 -6.29 -1.12
N PRO A 623 -27.68 -6.33 -0.03
CA PRO A 623 -27.58 -7.40 0.96
C PRO A 623 -27.57 -8.78 0.32
N PHE A 624 -26.58 -9.61 0.66
CA PHE A 624 -26.43 -10.93 0.05
C PHE A 624 -27.65 -11.83 0.27
N SER A 625 -28.31 -11.71 1.43
CA SER A 625 -29.56 -12.42 1.74
C SER A 625 -30.77 -12.01 0.91
N ARG A 626 -30.67 -10.98 0.08
CA ARG A 626 -31.70 -10.59 -0.91
C ARG A 626 -31.32 -10.95 -2.34
N LEU A 627 -30.09 -11.40 -2.58
CA LEU A 627 -29.59 -11.71 -3.91
C LEU A 627 -29.87 -13.18 -4.23
N HIS A 628 -30.97 -13.46 -4.91
CA HIS A 628 -31.36 -14.81 -5.35
C HIS A 628 -31.41 -14.90 -6.88
N ASP A 629 -31.47 -16.13 -7.39
CA ASP A 629 -31.69 -16.42 -8.82
C ASP A 629 -30.71 -15.68 -9.76
N SER A 630 -29.46 -15.52 -9.33
CA SER A 630 -28.40 -14.79 -10.02
C SER A 630 -27.04 -15.34 -9.62
N ARG A 631 -26.06 -15.22 -10.53
CA ARG A 631 -24.65 -15.28 -10.18
C ARG A 631 -24.29 -14.06 -9.33
N TYR A 632 -23.27 -14.17 -8.50
CA TYR A 632 -22.89 -13.09 -7.61
C TYR A 632 -21.40 -13.08 -7.28
N ALA A 633 -20.92 -11.96 -6.76
CA ALA A 633 -19.64 -11.86 -6.08
C ALA A 633 -19.83 -11.23 -4.70
N ILE A 634 -19.27 -11.88 -3.68
CA ILE A 634 -19.16 -11.36 -2.31
C ILE A 634 -17.75 -10.82 -2.10
N TYR A 635 -16.74 -11.65 -2.37
CA TYR A 635 -15.34 -11.27 -2.37
C TYR A 635 -14.91 -10.74 -3.72
N PHE A 636 -14.14 -9.66 -3.71
CA PHE A 636 -13.56 -9.05 -4.90
C PHE A 636 -12.04 -9.00 -4.78
N ARG A 637 -11.35 -9.34 -5.86
CA ARG A 637 -9.90 -9.15 -5.93
C ARG A 637 -9.60 -7.66 -5.99
N THR A 638 -8.70 -7.18 -5.15
CA THR A 638 -8.24 -5.80 -5.18
C THR A 638 -6.88 -5.68 -5.83
N ILE A 639 -6.63 -4.53 -6.45
CA ILE A 639 -5.31 -4.12 -6.92
C ILE A 639 -4.88 -2.86 -6.15
N PRO A 640 -3.64 -2.83 -5.61
CA PRO A 640 -3.10 -1.62 -5.02
C PRO A 640 -3.14 -0.51 -6.06
N CYS A 641 -3.73 0.64 -5.70
CA CYS A 641 -3.70 1.80 -6.58
C CYS A 641 -2.24 2.26 -6.71
N ALA A 642 -1.77 2.47 -7.94
CA ALA A 642 -0.56 3.24 -8.19
C ALA A 642 -0.63 4.55 -7.38
N GLN A 643 0.46 4.89 -6.70
CA GLN A 643 0.54 6.11 -5.90
C GLN A 643 0.94 7.24 -6.84
N GLU A 644 -0.02 8.10 -7.18
CA GLU A 644 0.21 9.24 -8.08
C GLU A 644 0.56 10.49 -7.29
N VAL A 645 1.56 11.24 -7.76
CA VAL A 645 1.78 12.63 -7.35
C VAL A 645 1.81 13.51 -8.59
N ARG A 646 1.10 14.64 -8.51
CA ARG A 646 0.98 15.62 -9.59
C ARG A 646 1.69 16.90 -9.21
N SER A 647 2.25 17.58 -10.19
CA SER A 647 2.66 18.98 -10.12
C SER A 647 1.51 19.90 -9.67
N PRO A 648 1.83 21.11 -9.17
CA PRO A 648 0.82 22.12 -8.81
C PRO A 648 -0.15 22.49 -9.95
N ASP A 649 0.29 22.49 -11.20
CA ASP A 649 -0.57 22.73 -12.37
C ASP A 649 -1.26 21.45 -12.91
N GLY A 650 -0.89 20.28 -12.40
CA GLY A 650 -1.46 18.98 -12.75
C GLY A 650 -0.97 18.39 -14.07
N LEU A 651 -0.04 19.04 -14.78
CA LEU A 651 0.45 18.61 -16.08
C LEU A 651 1.52 17.53 -15.97
N LEU A 652 2.49 17.70 -15.08
CA LEU A 652 3.52 16.70 -14.75
C LEU A 652 3.00 15.74 -13.70
N ARG A 653 3.13 14.43 -13.95
CA ARG A 653 2.65 13.36 -13.05
C ARG A 653 3.67 12.25 -12.92
N VAL A 654 3.84 11.78 -11.70
CA VAL A 654 4.64 10.60 -11.37
C VAL A 654 3.70 9.53 -10.81
N ASN A 655 3.73 8.34 -11.40
CA ASN A 655 3.02 7.17 -10.89
C ASN A 655 4.03 6.21 -10.27
N LEU A 656 3.92 5.96 -8.96
CA LEU A 656 4.74 5.00 -8.23
C LEU A 656 3.97 3.69 -8.04
N GLU A 657 4.58 2.59 -8.46
CA GLU A 657 4.03 1.24 -8.42
C GLU A 657 4.89 0.32 -7.57
N LEU A 658 4.27 -0.69 -6.98
CA LEU A 658 4.96 -1.77 -6.28
C LEU A 658 4.54 -3.11 -6.88
N ASN A 659 5.37 -3.63 -7.79
CA ASN A 659 5.10 -4.84 -8.54
C ASN A 659 5.82 -6.02 -7.88
N GLU A 660 5.07 -6.90 -7.22
CA GLU A 660 5.62 -8.07 -6.49
C GLU A 660 6.73 -7.69 -5.49
N GLY A 661 6.56 -6.55 -4.79
CA GLY A 661 7.54 -6.03 -3.84
C GLY A 661 8.74 -5.33 -4.47
N LYS A 662 8.74 -5.08 -5.79
CA LYS A 662 9.73 -4.26 -6.51
C LYS A 662 9.15 -2.90 -6.86
N PRO A 663 9.76 -1.79 -6.41
CA PRO A 663 9.24 -0.46 -6.71
C PRO A 663 9.65 -0.01 -8.12
N ALA A 664 8.72 0.62 -8.83
CA ALA A 664 8.97 1.23 -10.14
C ALA A 664 8.14 2.52 -10.27
N TYR A 665 8.53 3.42 -11.17
CA TYR A 665 7.78 4.65 -11.43
C TYR A 665 7.71 4.99 -12.92
N SER A 666 6.65 5.68 -13.34
CA SER A 666 6.55 6.27 -14.68
C SER A 666 6.27 7.76 -14.59
N VAL A 667 6.62 8.50 -15.65
CA VAL A 667 6.44 9.96 -15.72
C VAL A 667 5.66 10.33 -16.96
N THR A 668 4.62 11.14 -16.77
CA THR A 668 3.86 11.75 -17.88
C THR A 668 3.84 13.26 -17.75
N TYR A 669 3.88 13.96 -18.90
CA TYR A 669 3.73 15.40 -18.97
C TYR A 669 2.66 15.75 -20.00
N ASN A 670 1.62 16.47 -19.57
CA ASN A 670 0.47 16.82 -20.41
C ASN A 670 -0.14 15.59 -21.15
N GLY A 671 -0.18 14.44 -20.47
CA GLY A 671 -0.69 13.18 -21.00
C GLY A 671 0.27 12.40 -21.91
N LYS A 672 1.46 12.91 -22.19
CA LYS A 672 2.51 12.23 -22.97
C LYS A 672 3.47 11.48 -22.06
N THR A 673 3.92 10.31 -22.47
CA THR A 673 4.89 9.50 -21.70
C THR A 673 6.30 10.08 -21.86
N MET A 674 6.90 10.47 -20.75
CA MET A 674 8.26 11.02 -20.71
C MET A 674 9.27 10.00 -20.17
N LEU A 675 8.83 9.17 -19.23
CA LEU A 675 9.54 7.97 -18.78
C LEU A 675 8.55 6.81 -18.68
N GLU A 676 8.92 5.68 -19.27
CA GLU A 676 8.26 4.39 -19.09
C GLU A 676 8.54 3.84 -17.68
N SER A 677 8.04 2.62 -17.39
CA SER A 677 8.15 2.02 -16.06
C SER A 677 9.60 1.78 -15.68
N SER A 678 10.12 2.69 -14.86
CA SER A 678 11.52 2.81 -14.50
C SER A 678 11.77 2.21 -13.11
N PRO A 679 12.77 1.33 -12.94
CA PRO A 679 13.00 0.65 -11.67
C PRO A 679 13.50 1.61 -10.58
N LEU A 680 13.19 1.29 -9.32
CA LEU A 680 13.70 1.97 -8.13
C LEU A 680 14.34 0.96 -7.18
N GLY A 681 15.14 1.48 -6.25
CA GLY A 681 15.62 0.73 -5.09
C GLY A 681 17.13 0.66 -4.96
N LEU A 682 17.56 0.13 -3.82
CA LEU A 682 18.96 0.12 -3.38
C LEU A 682 19.33 -1.27 -2.86
N ASP A 683 20.48 -1.80 -3.25
CA ASP A 683 21.06 -2.97 -2.59
C ASP A 683 22.09 -2.51 -1.57
N THR A 684 21.92 -2.95 -0.32
CA THR A 684 22.69 -2.42 0.81
C THR A 684 23.22 -3.50 1.74
N SER A 685 24.17 -3.13 2.60
CA SER A 685 24.73 -4.01 3.63
C SER A 685 23.73 -4.46 4.70
N ILE A 686 22.54 -3.84 4.78
CA ILE A 686 21.48 -4.19 5.76
C ILE A 686 20.29 -4.89 5.12
N GLY A 687 20.36 -5.21 3.83
CA GLY A 687 19.31 -5.88 3.07
C GLY A 687 19.00 -5.16 1.75
N SER A 688 18.24 -5.83 0.89
CA SER A 688 17.76 -5.20 -0.34
C SER A 688 16.56 -4.29 -0.04
N PHE A 689 16.59 -3.13 -0.67
CA PHE A 689 15.49 -2.17 -0.79
C PHE A 689 15.05 -2.04 -2.27
N ALA A 690 15.42 -3.00 -3.12
CA ALA A 690 14.99 -3.09 -4.52
C ALA A 690 13.95 -4.21 -4.75
N GLU A 691 13.79 -5.13 -3.80
CA GLU A 691 12.82 -6.22 -3.89
C GLU A 691 12.30 -6.66 -2.51
N GLY A 692 11.17 -7.35 -2.50
CA GLY A 692 10.56 -7.85 -1.28
C GLY A 692 10.13 -6.75 -0.31
N LEU A 693 9.84 -5.56 -0.83
CA LEU A 693 9.30 -4.45 -0.07
C LEU A 693 7.83 -4.68 0.26
N VAL A 694 7.43 -4.28 1.45
CA VAL A 694 6.04 -4.25 1.92
C VAL A 694 5.64 -2.80 2.17
N PRO A 695 4.52 -2.31 1.61
CA PRO A 695 4.07 -0.94 1.81
C PRO A 695 3.63 -0.72 3.26
N VAL A 696 3.97 0.44 3.82
CA VAL A 696 3.62 0.83 5.20
C VAL A 696 2.63 1.98 5.19
N LYS A 697 2.98 3.10 4.55
CA LYS A 697 2.16 4.31 4.47
C LYS A 697 2.63 5.22 3.35
N ASN A 698 1.77 6.16 2.96
CA ASN A 698 2.05 7.17 1.95
C ASN A 698 1.52 8.52 2.41
N GLU A 699 2.28 9.57 2.18
CA GLU A 699 1.94 10.94 2.60
C GLU A 699 2.13 11.89 1.43
N LEU A 700 1.15 12.78 1.22
CA LEU A 700 1.18 13.84 0.20
C LEU A 700 1.16 15.20 0.89
N ASN A 701 2.15 16.05 0.62
CA ASN A 701 2.28 17.37 1.23
C ASN A 701 2.58 18.45 0.18
N PRO A 702 1.88 19.60 0.17
CA PRO A 702 2.28 20.74 -0.65
C PRO A 702 3.51 21.45 -0.06
N ILE A 703 4.35 22.01 -0.93
CA ILE A 703 5.53 22.83 -0.61
C ILE A 703 5.34 24.19 -1.30
N ASP A 704 5.57 25.28 -0.55
CA ASP A 704 5.66 26.65 -1.07
C ASP A 704 6.71 27.40 -0.25
N GLU A 705 7.92 27.48 -0.80
CA GLU A 705 9.08 28.06 -0.16
C GLU A 705 9.71 29.15 -1.03
N THR A 706 10.54 29.99 -0.43
CA THR A 706 11.31 31.00 -1.16
C THR A 706 12.72 31.04 -0.62
N TYR A 707 13.70 31.08 -1.53
CA TYR A 707 15.10 31.19 -1.18
C TYR A 707 15.85 32.09 -2.18
N THR A 708 17.06 32.49 -1.81
CA THR A 708 17.92 33.36 -2.61
C THR A 708 19.18 32.64 -3.07
N LEU A 709 19.62 32.93 -4.29
CA LEU A 709 20.89 32.44 -4.87
C LEU A 709 21.71 33.62 -5.38
N PRO A 710 22.61 34.20 -4.58
CA PRO A 710 23.33 35.41 -4.97
C PRO A 710 24.34 35.18 -6.11
N HIS A 711 24.65 33.94 -6.46
CA HIS A 711 25.74 33.57 -7.38
C HIS A 711 25.28 32.65 -8.54
N ALA A 712 23.98 32.56 -8.81
CA ALA A 712 23.41 31.67 -9.83
C ALA A 712 22.68 32.43 -10.97
N LYS A 713 21.88 31.70 -11.76
CA LYS A 713 21.12 32.23 -12.91
C LYS A 713 19.87 33.06 -12.55
N ALA A 714 19.45 33.04 -11.29
CA ALA A 714 18.33 33.81 -10.75
C ALA A 714 18.60 34.12 -9.28
N SER A 715 18.26 35.32 -8.80
CA SER A 715 18.63 35.77 -7.45
C SER A 715 17.61 35.38 -6.37
N ARG A 716 16.35 35.17 -6.76
CA ARG A 716 15.25 34.78 -5.88
C ARG A 716 14.36 33.74 -6.55
N ILE A 717 14.16 32.61 -5.88
CA ILE A 717 13.34 31.50 -6.37
C ILE A 717 12.16 31.31 -5.43
N ARG A 718 10.96 31.13 -5.99
CA ARG A 718 9.79 30.61 -5.28
C ARG A 718 9.59 29.17 -5.73
N TYR A 719 9.85 28.23 -4.83
CA TYR A 719 9.74 26.80 -5.08
C TYR A 719 8.37 26.31 -4.65
N VAL A 720 7.53 25.94 -5.62
CA VAL A 720 6.20 25.37 -5.39
C VAL A 720 6.17 23.96 -5.96
N ALA A 721 5.85 22.98 -5.12
CA ALA A 721 5.84 21.57 -5.49
C ALA A 721 4.85 20.77 -4.65
N ASN A 722 4.55 19.55 -5.06
CA ASN A 722 3.89 18.55 -4.22
C ASN A 722 4.88 17.43 -3.91
N GLU A 723 4.95 17.03 -2.64
CA GLU A 723 5.80 15.94 -2.15
C GLU A 723 4.97 14.68 -1.91
N LEU A 724 5.41 13.57 -2.47
CA LEU A 724 4.99 12.21 -2.10
C LEU A 724 6.10 11.55 -1.30
N THR A 725 5.80 11.10 -0.09
CA THR A 725 6.66 10.22 0.71
C THR A 725 6.00 8.86 0.83
N ALA A 726 6.50 7.87 0.09
CA ALA A 726 6.04 6.49 0.14
C ALA A 726 6.98 5.65 1.02
N THR A 727 6.44 5.05 2.08
CA THR A 727 7.22 4.31 3.09
C THR A 727 7.00 2.81 2.94
N TYR A 728 8.11 2.07 2.88
CA TYR A 728 8.16 0.61 2.77
C TYR A 728 9.06 0.01 3.85
N THR A 729 8.84 -1.26 4.17
CA THR A 729 9.81 -2.07 4.93
C THR A 729 10.40 -3.17 4.07
N ASN A 730 11.69 -3.43 4.22
CA ASN A 730 12.32 -4.64 3.66
C ASN A 730 12.05 -5.88 4.55
N ARG A 731 12.52 -7.06 4.13
CA ARG A 731 12.41 -8.31 4.91
C ARG A 731 13.03 -8.25 6.31
N GLY A 732 13.99 -7.36 6.53
CA GLY A 732 14.64 -7.14 7.83
C GLY A 732 13.84 -6.25 8.78
N GLY A 733 12.74 -5.64 8.33
CA GLY A 733 11.98 -4.64 9.07
C GLY A 733 12.63 -3.25 9.07
N ASP A 734 13.66 -3.02 8.25
CA ASP A 734 14.26 -1.70 8.07
C ASP A 734 13.45 -0.88 7.06
N THR A 735 13.43 0.44 7.23
CA THR A 735 12.54 1.33 6.49
C THR A 735 13.23 1.98 5.30
N LEU A 736 12.57 1.96 4.15
CA LEU A 736 12.87 2.77 2.99
C LEU A 736 11.74 3.79 2.80
N GLN A 737 12.06 5.06 2.68
CA GLN A 737 11.14 6.06 2.13
C GLN A 737 11.61 6.45 0.73
N ILE A 738 10.73 6.31 -0.26
CA ILE A 738 10.92 6.86 -1.60
C ILE A 738 10.21 8.20 -1.61
N VAL A 739 10.95 9.28 -1.85
CA VAL A 739 10.44 10.65 -1.81
C VAL A 739 10.50 11.24 -3.19
N PHE A 740 9.37 11.75 -3.69
CA PHE A 740 9.27 12.54 -4.91
C PHE A 740 8.79 13.95 -4.57
N ARG A 741 9.47 14.99 -5.06
CA ARG A 741 8.97 16.36 -5.09
C ARG A 741 8.74 16.77 -6.53
N VAL A 742 7.52 17.17 -6.86
CA VAL A 742 7.10 17.47 -8.25
C VAL A 742 6.68 18.93 -8.34
N SER A 743 7.53 19.76 -8.95
CA SER A 743 7.17 21.11 -9.40
C SER A 743 6.51 21.03 -10.78
N ASN A 744 6.15 22.15 -11.39
CA ASN A 744 5.48 22.16 -12.70
C ASN A 744 6.30 21.49 -13.81
N ASN A 745 7.63 21.53 -13.72
CA ASN A 745 8.51 20.99 -14.75
C ASN A 745 9.66 20.15 -14.20
N ASP A 746 9.77 19.95 -12.88
CA ASP A 746 10.87 19.22 -12.28
C ASP A 746 10.37 18.15 -11.32
N ILE A 747 11.00 16.98 -11.38
CA ILE A 747 10.86 15.93 -10.38
C ILE A 747 12.20 15.78 -9.67
N SER A 748 12.18 15.81 -8.35
CA SER A 748 13.32 15.46 -7.50
C SER A 748 13.01 14.19 -6.73
N GLN A 749 13.79 13.13 -6.95
CA GLN A 749 13.62 11.83 -6.32
C GLN A 749 14.79 11.54 -5.37
N THR A 750 14.51 11.05 -4.16
CA THR A 750 15.55 10.57 -3.22
C THR A 750 15.05 9.39 -2.39
N TYR A 751 15.97 8.71 -1.72
CA TYR A 751 15.68 7.68 -0.73
C TYR A 751 16.08 8.12 0.66
N ARG A 752 15.23 7.82 1.66
CA ARG A 752 15.57 7.89 3.08
C ARG A 752 15.58 6.49 3.68
N ILE A 753 16.73 6.05 4.17
CA ILE A 753 16.88 4.75 4.81
C ILE A 753 16.98 4.95 6.32
N ASN A 754 16.26 4.13 7.08
CA ASN A 754 16.36 4.08 8.53
C ASN A 754 16.34 2.65 9.07
N SER A 755 17.03 2.41 10.18
CA SER A 755 17.06 1.13 10.88
C SER A 755 17.08 1.35 12.39
N ALA A 756 16.29 0.56 13.11
CA ALA A 756 16.39 0.49 14.58
C ALA A 756 17.55 -0.41 15.05
N ARG A 757 18.09 -1.25 14.14
CA ARG A 757 19.08 -2.30 14.45
C ARG A 757 20.49 -1.91 14.03
N HIS A 758 20.61 -1.05 13.02
CA HIS A 758 21.86 -0.63 12.43
C HIS A 758 22.07 0.87 12.59
N THR A 759 23.32 1.27 12.86
CA THR A 759 23.71 2.68 12.98
C THR A 759 24.33 3.24 11.70
N HIS A 760 24.68 2.37 10.75
CA HIS A 760 25.30 2.71 9.48
C HIS A 760 24.84 1.73 8.38
N CYS A 761 24.99 2.15 7.13
CA CYS A 761 24.61 1.40 5.95
C CYS A 761 25.62 1.67 4.84
N THR A 762 26.03 0.62 4.13
CA THR A 762 26.76 0.74 2.86
C THR A 762 25.81 0.45 1.72
N ILE A 763 25.66 1.38 0.79
CA ILE A 763 24.93 1.19 -0.47
C ILE A 763 25.91 0.56 -1.45
N LEU A 764 25.60 -0.65 -1.88
CA LEU A 764 26.42 -1.46 -2.79
C LEU A 764 26.08 -1.16 -4.25
N LYS A 765 24.80 -0.92 -4.53
CA LYS A 765 24.27 -0.62 -5.85
C LYS A 765 22.98 0.18 -5.73
N GLU A 766 22.77 1.09 -6.66
CA GLU A 766 21.51 1.78 -6.87
C GLU A 766 20.85 1.27 -8.15
N SER A 767 19.62 0.77 -8.05
CA SER A 767 18.84 0.23 -9.16
C SER A 767 17.91 1.26 -9.80
N THR A 768 17.93 2.51 -9.31
CA THR A 768 17.20 3.65 -9.89
C THR A 768 17.48 3.72 -11.38
N GLY A 769 16.41 3.65 -12.18
CA GLY A 769 16.47 3.71 -13.62
C GLY A 769 15.67 4.86 -14.21
N PHE A 770 15.90 5.06 -15.50
CA PHE A 770 15.21 6.01 -16.37
C PHE A 770 14.99 5.28 -17.69
N ASP A 771 13.78 4.76 -17.88
CA ASP A 771 13.37 4.05 -19.09
C ASP A 771 12.67 5.02 -20.03
N PHE A 772 13.26 5.26 -21.19
CA PHE A 772 12.74 6.22 -22.18
C PHE A 772 12.02 5.49 -23.31
N PRO A 773 10.97 6.11 -23.91
CA PRO A 773 10.39 5.58 -25.14
C PRO A 773 11.46 5.33 -26.20
N SER A 774 11.42 4.17 -26.86
CA SER A 774 12.46 3.71 -27.80
C SER A 774 12.80 4.65 -28.97
N HIS A 775 11.94 5.62 -29.28
CA HIS A 775 12.17 6.63 -30.32
C HIS A 775 12.97 7.86 -29.83
N THR A 776 13.34 7.87 -28.55
CA THR A 776 14.09 8.96 -27.90
C THR A 776 15.50 9.06 -28.48
N THR A 777 15.97 10.29 -28.69
CA THR A 777 17.37 10.59 -29.01
C THR A 777 18.07 11.31 -27.86
N THR A 778 19.40 11.29 -27.86
CA THR A 778 20.23 11.70 -26.72
C THR A 778 21.20 12.83 -27.05
N PHE A 779 21.46 13.66 -26.04
CA PHE A 779 22.40 14.79 -26.03
C PHE A 779 23.27 14.66 -24.79
N ILE A 780 24.13 13.64 -24.77
CA ILE A 780 24.83 13.14 -23.58
C ILE A 780 26.34 13.07 -23.80
N THR A 781 27.12 13.06 -22.73
CA THR A 781 28.59 13.01 -22.79
C THR A 781 29.13 11.80 -22.02
N PRO A 782 30.04 10.99 -22.60
CA PRO A 782 30.48 9.73 -22.01
C PRO A 782 31.40 9.97 -20.81
N GLN A 783 31.36 9.08 -19.82
CA GLN A 783 32.34 9.08 -18.73
C GLN A 783 33.65 8.45 -19.23
N ASN A 784 34.79 9.06 -18.90
CA ASN A 784 36.10 8.50 -19.20
C ASN A 784 36.59 7.58 -18.07
N ARG A 785 37.53 6.67 -18.40
CA ARG A 785 38.18 5.80 -17.43
C ARG A 785 39.25 6.56 -16.66
N TRP A 786 39.50 6.13 -15.43
CA TRP A 786 40.64 6.61 -14.67
C TRP A 786 41.96 6.18 -15.33
N GLY A 787 42.99 7.02 -15.20
CA GLY A 787 44.32 6.76 -15.75
C GLY A 787 44.48 7.13 -17.23
N GLU A 788 43.49 7.82 -17.81
CA GLU A 788 43.58 8.42 -19.14
C GLU A 788 43.78 9.94 -19.06
N GLY A 789 43.96 10.57 -20.23
CA GLY A 789 44.11 12.02 -20.36
C GLY A 789 45.46 12.57 -19.89
N TRP A 790 45.52 13.89 -19.74
CA TRP A 790 46.72 14.62 -19.31
C TRP A 790 47.17 14.11 -17.93
N MET A 791 48.37 13.53 -17.85
CA MET A 791 48.98 13.16 -16.56
C MET A 791 48.07 12.34 -15.63
N LEU A 792 47.23 11.46 -16.20
CA LEU A 792 46.32 10.57 -15.48
C LEU A 792 45.23 11.31 -14.66
N THR A 793 44.81 12.51 -15.07
CA THR A 793 43.84 13.32 -14.33
C THR A 793 42.38 12.95 -14.57
N LYS A 794 42.06 12.12 -15.58
CA LYS A 794 40.67 11.72 -15.84
C LYS A 794 40.15 10.73 -14.79
N PRO A 795 38.83 10.70 -14.51
CA PRO A 795 37.77 11.49 -15.16
C PRO A 795 37.70 12.95 -14.66
N SER A 796 37.63 13.89 -15.61
CA SER A 796 37.57 15.36 -15.37
C SER A 796 36.29 16.02 -15.92
N TYR A 797 35.34 15.23 -16.45
CA TYR A 797 34.07 15.70 -17.05
C TYR A 797 34.26 16.55 -18.32
N GLU A 798 35.36 16.35 -19.03
CA GLU A 798 35.74 17.10 -20.24
C GLU A 798 35.69 16.21 -21.48
N GLU A 799 34.50 15.67 -21.77
CA GLU A 799 34.27 14.87 -22.96
C GLU A 799 33.23 15.53 -23.87
N GLU A 800 33.32 15.25 -25.17
CA GLU A 800 32.39 15.80 -26.16
C GLU A 800 30.98 15.21 -25.99
N TYR A 801 29.97 16.05 -26.20
CA TYR A 801 28.58 15.60 -26.30
C TYR A 801 28.33 14.91 -27.64
N THR A 802 27.60 13.81 -27.61
CA THR A 802 26.92 13.27 -28.80
C THR A 802 25.57 13.95 -28.94
N LEU A 803 25.06 14.10 -30.18
CA LEU A 803 23.78 14.75 -30.44
C LEU A 803 22.90 13.86 -31.29
N ASP A 804 21.62 13.80 -30.93
CA ASP A 804 20.59 13.06 -31.63
C ASP A 804 20.94 11.57 -31.87
N GLU A 805 21.77 10.98 -31.01
CA GLU A 805 22.05 9.54 -31.06
C GLU A 805 20.85 8.76 -30.51
N PRO A 806 20.50 7.61 -31.11
CA PRO A 806 19.46 6.74 -30.58
C PRO A 806 19.74 6.36 -29.12
N VAL A 807 18.67 6.27 -28.33
CA VAL A 807 18.72 5.75 -26.97
C VAL A 807 19.41 4.38 -26.93
N GLY A 808 20.20 4.12 -25.88
CA GLY A 808 20.94 2.86 -25.75
C GLY A 808 22.20 2.72 -26.61
N THR A 809 22.64 3.80 -27.27
CA THR A 809 23.95 3.82 -27.94
C THR A 809 25.05 3.56 -26.89
N PRO A 810 25.99 2.61 -27.12
CA PRO A 810 27.05 2.32 -26.17
C PRO A 810 27.98 3.53 -25.99
N SER A 811 28.40 3.80 -24.75
CA SER A 811 29.31 4.91 -24.49
C SER A 811 30.69 4.65 -25.09
N LYS A 812 31.39 5.72 -25.45
CA LYS A 812 32.73 5.66 -26.06
C LYS A 812 33.73 4.83 -25.24
N TYR A 813 33.62 4.84 -23.92
CA TYR A 813 34.57 4.20 -22.99
C TYR A 813 33.98 2.97 -22.27
N GLY A 814 32.70 2.66 -22.50
CA GLY A 814 32.01 1.51 -21.91
C GLY A 814 31.79 1.61 -20.40
N VAL A 815 31.73 2.82 -19.85
CA VAL A 815 31.50 3.10 -18.42
C VAL A 815 30.38 4.13 -18.19
N GLY A 816 29.47 4.25 -19.17
CA GLY A 816 28.30 5.10 -19.12
C GLY A 816 28.55 6.58 -19.43
N TYR A 817 27.71 7.46 -18.88
CA TYR A 817 27.58 8.87 -19.23
C TYR A 817 27.48 9.75 -17.99
N THR A 818 28.15 10.89 -17.98
CA THR A 818 28.08 11.82 -16.85
C THR A 818 26.81 12.67 -16.90
N PHE A 819 26.42 13.19 -15.74
CA PHE A 819 25.39 14.21 -15.66
C PHE A 819 25.93 15.60 -16.07
N PRO A 820 25.05 16.52 -16.50
CA PRO A 820 23.64 16.30 -16.84
C PRO A 820 23.49 15.66 -18.23
N ALA A 821 22.40 14.91 -18.42
CA ALA A 821 22.11 14.14 -19.63
C ALA A 821 20.76 14.57 -20.22
N LEU A 822 20.76 15.10 -21.45
CA LEU A 822 19.56 15.60 -22.12
C LEU A 822 19.02 14.57 -23.12
N PHE A 823 17.70 14.42 -23.15
CA PHE A 823 16.96 13.48 -23.98
C PHE A 823 15.84 14.21 -24.73
N HIS A 824 15.64 13.82 -25.99
CA HIS A 824 14.61 14.35 -26.88
C HIS A 824 13.64 13.24 -27.25
N ILE A 825 12.39 13.35 -26.81
CA ILE A 825 11.37 12.32 -26.92
C ILE A 825 10.50 12.62 -28.15
N GLY A 826 11.10 12.61 -29.34
CA GLY A 826 10.41 12.91 -30.59
C GLY A 826 9.58 14.20 -30.53
N ASP A 827 8.30 14.13 -30.92
CA ASP A 827 7.38 15.27 -30.88
C ASP A 827 6.75 15.50 -29.49
N ASP A 828 7.14 14.71 -28.49
CA ASP A 828 6.54 14.73 -27.15
C ASP A 828 7.24 15.69 -26.17
N GLY A 829 8.53 15.95 -26.36
CA GLY A 829 9.26 16.98 -25.62
C GLY A 829 10.67 16.57 -25.23
N TRP A 830 11.12 17.08 -24.08
CA TRP A 830 12.50 17.01 -23.61
C TRP A 830 12.57 16.57 -22.16
N VAL A 831 13.63 15.84 -21.81
CA VAL A 831 13.97 15.46 -20.43
C VAL A 831 15.44 15.71 -20.16
N LEU A 832 15.76 16.45 -19.09
CA LEU A 832 17.12 16.61 -18.57
C LEU A 832 17.26 15.84 -17.26
N LEU A 833 18.14 14.84 -17.26
CA LEU A 833 18.53 14.10 -16.07
C LEU A 833 19.78 14.74 -15.44
N SER A 834 19.76 14.88 -14.11
CA SER A 834 20.94 15.25 -13.33
C SER A 834 20.82 14.71 -11.91
N GLU A 835 21.74 15.13 -11.04
CA GLU A 835 21.62 14.92 -9.61
C GLU A 835 22.04 16.16 -8.81
N THR A 836 21.56 16.25 -7.57
CA THR A 836 21.92 17.32 -6.64
C THR A 836 22.02 16.82 -5.19
N GLY A 837 22.59 17.63 -4.30
CA GLY A 837 22.74 17.32 -2.89
C GLY A 837 23.89 16.35 -2.58
N VAL A 838 24.85 16.22 -3.49
CA VAL A 838 26.04 15.40 -3.26
C VAL A 838 27.05 16.19 -2.41
N SER A 839 27.34 15.65 -1.24
CA SER A 839 28.27 16.16 -0.23
C SER A 839 29.25 15.04 0.17
N SER A 840 30.11 15.26 1.16
CA SER A 840 30.97 14.24 1.79
C SER A 840 30.25 12.94 2.22
N ARG A 841 28.91 12.97 2.31
CA ARG A 841 28.07 11.83 2.70
C ARG A 841 27.68 10.88 1.56
N TYR A 842 27.94 11.24 0.30
CA TYR A 842 27.58 10.43 -0.86
C TYR A 842 28.69 10.49 -1.93
N ALA A 843 28.65 9.59 -2.90
CA ALA A 843 29.51 9.66 -4.09
C ALA A 843 28.81 10.45 -5.20
N GLY A 844 29.57 11.07 -6.10
CA GLY A 844 29.03 11.48 -7.39
C GLY A 844 28.57 10.24 -8.16
N THR A 845 27.40 10.29 -8.75
CA THR A 845 26.85 9.22 -9.58
C THR A 845 26.78 9.65 -11.04
N LYS A 846 26.57 8.67 -11.92
CA LYS A 846 26.49 8.85 -13.37
C LYS A 846 25.41 7.92 -13.93
N LEU A 847 25.06 8.07 -15.20
CA LEU A 847 24.27 7.06 -15.90
C LEU A 847 25.19 5.90 -16.32
N GLY A 848 24.74 4.67 -16.15
CA GLY A 848 25.39 3.49 -16.72
C GLY A 848 25.19 3.40 -18.23
N GLU A 849 25.61 2.27 -18.81
CA GLU A 849 25.28 1.96 -20.21
C GLU A 849 23.75 1.82 -20.38
N GLY A 850 23.22 2.44 -21.44
CA GLY A 850 21.81 2.33 -21.78
C GLY A 850 21.49 1.00 -22.48
N THR A 851 20.29 0.47 -22.28
CA THR A 851 19.77 -0.64 -23.08
C THR A 851 19.18 -0.12 -24.40
N LYS A 852 19.08 -0.99 -25.41
CA LYS A 852 18.45 -0.63 -26.70
C LYS A 852 16.97 -0.28 -26.55
N GLU A 853 16.35 -0.77 -25.48
CA GLU A 853 14.94 -0.57 -25.16
C GLU A 853 14.69 0.81 -24.54
N GLY A 854 15.71 1.45 -23.95
CA GLY A 854 15.60 2.82 -23.42
C GLY A 854 16.07 3.02 -21.98
N LEU A 855 16.41 1.94 -21.27
CA LEU A 855 16.72 1.98 -19.84
C LEU A 855 18.17 2.38 -19.57
N TYR A 856 18.35 3.48 -18.84
CA TYR A 856 19.60 3.83 -18.16
C TYR A 856 19.44 3.65 -16.66
N THR A 857 20.49 3.18 -15.98
CA THR A 857 20.49 3.04 -14.52
C THR A 857 21.57 3.90 -13.87
N ILE A 858 21.38 4.25 -12.60
CA ILE A 858 22.41 4.93 -11.83
C ILE A 858 23.61 4.00 -11.63
N ALA A 859 24.81 4.53 -11.94
CA ALA A 859 26.09 3.88 -11.69
C ALA A 859 26.91 4.70 -10.71
N PHE A 860 27.62 4.00 -9.83
CA PHE A 860 28.62 4.57 -8.95
C PHE A 860 29.97 4.75 -9.67
N PRO A 861 30.92 5.50 -9.08
CA PRO A 861 32.25 5.70 -9.64
C PRO A 861 33.00 4.38 -9.85
N GLU A 862 33.94 4.36 -10.80
CA GLU A 862 34.77 3.16 -11.00
C GLU A 862 35.72 2.95 -9.81
N LYS A 863 36.11 1.70 -9.57
CA LYS A 863 37.01 1.36 -8.46
C LYS A 863 38.41 1.93 -8.65
N GLU A 864 38.82 2.12 -9.89
CA GLU A 864 40.12 2.63 -10.28
C GLU A 864 40.23 4.14 -10.07
N GLU A 865 39.11 4.88 -10.05
CA GLU A 865 39.10 6.31 -9.78
C GLU A 865 39.86 6.66 -8.49
N ASN A 866 40.43 7.85 -8.46
CA ASN A 866 41.27 8.35 -7.38
C ASN A 866 42.49 7.46 -7.11
N HIS A 867 43.02 6.82 -8.17
CA HIS A 867 44.11 5.85 -8.09
C HIS A 867 43.82 4.71 -7.09
N GLY A 868 42.57 4.27 -7.04
CA GLY A 868 42.10 3.25 -6.11
C GLY A 868 41.89 3.72 -4.66
N VAL A 869 42.08 5.00 -4.35
CA VAL A 869 41.87 5.53 -3.00
C VAL A 869 40.39 5.72 -2.71
N GLY A 870 39.92 5.08 -1.63
CA GLY A 870 38.51 5.08 -1.23
C GLY A 870 37.68 4.04 -1.98
N GLU A 871 36.60 3.58 -1.35
CA GLU A 871 35.66 2.64 -1.96
C GLU A 871 34.80 3.33 -3.04
N ALA A 872 34.36 2.55 -4.02
CA ALA A 872 33.38 2.98 -5.03
C ALA A 872 31.94 2.98 -4.48
N THR A 873 31.69 2.27 -3.38
CA THR A 873 30.40 2.22 -2.68
C THR A 873 30.24 3.39 -1.74
N VAL A 874 29.01 3.70 -1.36
CA VAL A 874 28.72 4.77 -0.38
C VAL A 874 28.51 4.16 0.99
N THR A 875 29.22 4.65 2.01
CA THR A 875 28.96 4.29 3.41
C THR A 875 28.60 5.52 4.22
N ALA A 876 27.49 5.45 4.94
CA ALA A 876 27.01 6.56 5.75
C ALA A 876 26.24 6.10 7.00
N ARG A 877 26.08 7.03 7.95
CA ARG A 877 25.32 6.82 9.18
C ARG A 877 23.82 6.84 8.88
N LEU A 878 23.04 6.03 9.60
CA LEU A 878 21.58 6.06 9.57
C LEU A 878 21.01 7.06 10.61
N PRO A 879 19.91 7.79 10.29
CA PRO A 879 19.19 7.77 9.01
C PRO A 879 20.02 8.38 7.87
N LEU A 880 19.96 7.74 6.71
CA LEU A 880 20.68 8.12 5.51
C LEU A 880 19.71 8.73 4.50
N LEU A 881 20.08 9.85 3.89
CA LEU A 881 19.44 10.43 2.72
C LEU A 881 20.39 10.30 1.53
N THR A 882 19.93 9.75 0.40
CA THR A 882 20.74 9.68 -0.83
C THR A 882 20.80 11.04 -1.52
N SER A 883 21.67 11.19 -2.52
CA SER A 883 21.56 12.34 -3.43
C SER A 883 20.18 12.35 -4.11
N TRP A 884 19.75 13.53 -4.52
CA TRP A 884 18.51 13.71 -5.27
C TRP A 884 18.78 13.49 -6.75
N LYS A 885 18.01 12.63 -7.41
CA LYS A 885 17.97 12.54 -8.88
C LYS A 885 16.95 13.55 -9.38
N THR A 886 17.36 14.40 -10.31
CA THR A 886 16.52 15.47 -10.86
C THR A 886 16.14 15.15 -12.29
N ILE A 887 14.86 15.31 -12.61
CA ILE A 887 14.28 15.06 -13.93
C ILE A 887 13.52 16.32 -14.31
N THR A 888 14.10 17.16 -15.17
CA THR A 888 13.42 18.34 -15.70
C THR A 888 12.75 17.96 -17.01
N VAL A 889 11.48 18.33 -17.17
CA VAL A 889 10.60 17.90 -18.26
C VAL A 889 9.92 19.10 -18.90
N GLY A 890 9.81 19.10 -20.23
CA GLY A 890 9.03 20.12 -20.93
C GLY A 890 8.72 19.76 -22.38
N GLU A 891 7.60 20.26 -22.90
CA GLU A 891 7.27 20.20 -24.34
C GLU A 891 8.25 21.03 -25.19
N THR A 892 8.94 22.00 -24.57
CA THR A 892 9.95 22.85 -25.19
C THR A 892 11.22 22.83 -24.35
N LEU A 893 12.31 23.39 -24.89
CA LEU A 893 13.57 23.54 -24.16
C LEU A 893 13.54 24.62 -23.06
N LYS A 894 12.45 25.40 -22.97
CA LYS A 894 12.35 26.49 -22.00
C LYS A 894 12.56 26.01 -20.55
N PRO A 895 11.84 24.97 -20.05
CA PRO A 895 12.03 24.52 -18.68
C PRO A 895 13.43 23.92 -18.46
N ILE A 896 14.03 23.33 -19.49
CA ILE A 896 15.39 22.77 -19.43
C ILE A 896 16.41 23.86 -19.09
N VAL A 897 16.36 24.99 -19.79
CA VAL A 897 17.32 26.10 -19.60
C VAL A 897 17.03 26.88 -18.32
N GLU A 898 15.75 27.08 -18.00
CA GLU A 898 15.29 27.89 -16.87
C GLU A 898 15.27 27.13 -15.53
N THR A 899 15.42 25.80 -15.54
CA THR A 899 15.31 24.97 -14.32
C THR A 899 16.20 25.44 -13.17
N THR A 900 15.66 25.30 -11.97
CA THR A 900 16.33 25.49 -10.68
C THR A 900 16.41 24.20 -9.86
N SER A 901 16.10 23.05 -10.47
CA SER A 901 16.04 21.74 -9.81
C SER A 901 17.32 21.34 -9.09
N ALA A 902 18.48 21.77 -9.60
CA ALA A 902 19.77 21.58 -8.96
C ALA A 902 19.87 22.26 -7.58
N TYR A 903 19.01 23.23 -7.29
CA TYR A 903 19.08 24.06 -6.09
C TYR A 903 17.85 23.89 -5.19
N ASP A 904 16.68 23.56 -5.75
CA ASP A 904 15.39 23.62 -5.05
C ASP A 904 15.35 22.77 -3.76
N VAL A 905 15.95 21.58 -3.80
CA VAL A 905 15.84 20.54 -2.77
C VAL A 905 17.08 20.42 -1.86
N VAL A 906 17.99 21.39 -1.94
CA VAL A 906 19.20 21.44 -1.11
C VAL A 906 19.24 22.72 -0.26
N GLU A 907 20.02 22.69 0.82
CA GLU A 907 20.16 23.80 1.76
C GLU A 907 21.65 24.12 1.98
N PRO A 908 21.98 25.37 2.40
CA PRO A 908 23.33 25.70 2.82
C PRO A 908 23.81 24.79 3.96
N LEU A 909 25.02 24.24 3.83
CA LEU A 909 25.65 23.40 4.86
C LEU A 909 26.33 24.21 5.96
N TYR A 910 26.63 25.48 5.68
CA TYR A 910 27.17 26.45 6.64
C TYR A 910 26.83 27.87 6.20
N GLU A 911 26.90 28.79 7.16
CA GLU A 911 26.77 30.23 6.91
C GLU A 911 28.04 30.80 6.25
N PRO A 912 27.90 31.78 5.34
CA PRO A 912 29.05 32.47 4.75
C PRO A 912 29.81 33.27 5.83
N SER A 913 31.13 33.17 5.85
CA SER A 913 31.98 33.95 6.77
C SER A 913 32.04 35.44 6.42
N ARG A 914 31.75 35.77 5.16
CA ARG A 914 31.63 37.12 4.61
C ARG A 914 30.77 37.09 3.35
N VAL A 915 30.44 38.27 2.83
CA VAL A 915 29.90 38.35 1.46
C VAL A 915 31.02 37.98 0.48
N PHE A 916 30.77 36.99 -0.38
CA PHE A 916 31.65 36.64 -1.48
C PHE A 916 31.16 37.39 -2.72
N GLU A 917 32.04 38.18 -3.34
CA GLU A 917 31.67 39.06 -4.45
C GLU A 917 31.86 38.31 -5.79
N PRO A 918 30.80 38.21 -6.63
CA PRO A 918 30.95 37.84 -8.03
C PRO A 918 31.74 38.89 -8.79
N GLY A 919 32.33 38.51 -9.93
CA GLY A 919 33.03 39.48 -10.75
C GLY A 919 33.68 38.89 -12.00
N LYS A 920 34.43 39.73 -12.69
CA LYS A 920 35.21 39.38 -13.87
C LYS A 920 36.67 39.31 -13.48
N SER A 921 37.37 38.34 -14.07
CA SER A 921 38.80 38.15 -13.87
C SER A 921 39.54 38.24 -15.18
N THR A 922 40.67 38.94 -15.21
CA THR A 922 41.63 38.73 -16.30
C THR A 922 42.41 37.44 -16.05
N TRP A 923 42.84 36.77 -17.12
CA TRP A 923 43.53 35.49 -17.03
C TRP A 923 44.69 35.44 -18.02
N SER A 924 45.94 35.43 -17.54
CA SER A 924 47.11 35.46 -18.43
C SER A 924 47.36 34.12 -19.10
N TRP A 925 47.17 33.02 -18.35
CA TRP A 925 47.55 31.69 -18.78
C TRP A 925 46.75 31.20 -19.99
N ILE A 926 45.47 31.57 -20.11
CA ILE A 926 44.62 31.07 -21.21
C ILE A 926 45.24 31.26 -22.60
N LEU A 927 45.82 32.43 -22.89
CA LEU A 927 46.48 32.70 -24.18
C LEU A 927 48.00 32.76 -24.11
N TRP A 928 48.57 33.26 -23.00
CA TRP A 928 50.02 33.43 -22.88
C TRP A 928 50.70 32.22 -22.21
N GLN A 929 49.90 31.25 -21.73
CA GLN A 929 50.30 29.93 -21.25
C GLN A 929 51.29 29.99 -20.07
N ASP A 930 51.94 28.87 -19.74
CA ASP A 930 52.88 28.75 -18.63
C ASP A 930 53.96 29.86 -18.55
N PRO A 931 54.55 30.35 -19.67
CA PRO A 931 55.55 31.42 -19.61
C PRO A 931 55.01 32.75 -19.05
N SER A 932 53.70 32.96 -19.07
CA SER A 932 53.06 34.18 -18.53
C SER A 932 53.06 34.24 -17.02
N CYS A 933 53.33 33.14 -16.33
CA CYS A 933 53.36 33.06 -14.87
C CYS A 933 54.66 33.64 -14.29
N ASN A 934 55.06 34.83 -14.75
CA ASN A 934 56.19 35.60 -14.27
C ASN A 934 55.73 36.97 -13.76
N TYR A 935 56.50 37.58 -12.87
CA TYR A 935 56.11 38.82 -12.19
C TYR A 935 55.66 39.94 -13.15
N GLN A 936 56.36 40.14 -14.27
CA GLN A 936 56.12 41.26 -15.18
C GLN A 936 54.85 41.08 -16.01
N ASP A 937 54.61 39.87 -16.50
CA ASP A 937 53.38 39.57 -17.24
C ASP A 937 52.17 39.61 -16.29
N GLN A 938 52.31 39.17 -15.03
CA GLN A 938 51.24 39.33 -14.04
C GLN A 938 50.94 40.81 -13.72
N VAL A 939 51.96 41.66 -13.60
CA VAL A 939 51.75 43.13 -13.50
C VAL A 939 50.98 43.67 -14.71
N THR A 940 51.30 43.18 -15.91
CA THR A 940 50.60 43.59 -17.15
C THR A 940 49.12 43.21 -17.11
N PHE A 941 48.78 42.00 -16.64
CA PHE A 941 47.38 41.57 -16.52
C PHE A 941 46.66 42.24 -15.34
N ILE A 942 47.36 42.61 -14.26
CA ILE A 942 46.79 43.43 -13.19
C ILE A 942 46.39 44.81 -13.74
N ASP A 943 47.27 45.43 -14.53
CA ASP A 943 46.97 46.73 -15.15
C ASP A 943 45.81 46.60 -16.14
N LEU A 944 45.75 45.52 -16.94
CA LEU A 944 44.60 45.23 -17.80
C LEU A 944 43.29 45.11 -17.01
N ALA A 945 43.30 44.38 -15.88
CA ALA A 945 42.12 44.26 -15.02
C ALA A 945 41.68 45.63 -14.50
N ALA A 946 42.63 46.47 -14.06
CA ALA A 946 42.35 47.81 -13.59
C ALA A 946 41.77 48.72 -14.69
N ASP A 947 42.32 48.66 -15.92
CA ASP A 947 41.86 49.44 -17.07
C ASP A 947 40.46 49.03 -17.55
N LEU A 948 40.11 47.75 -17.37
CA LEU A 948 38.78 47.20 -17.63
C LEU A 948 37.81 47.37 -16.44
N GLY A 949 38.29 47.78 -15.27
CA GLY A 949 37.49 47.81 -14.05
C GLY A 949 37.03 46.43 -13.58
N TYR A 950 37.82 45.39 -13.87
CA TYR A 950 37.57 44.02 -13.43
C TYR A 950 37.97 43.84 -11.97
N GLU A 951 37.18 43.06 -11.25
CA GLU A 951 37.34 42.81 -9.83
C GLU A 951 38.59 41.96 -9.55
N TYR A 952 38.93 41.04 -10.45
CA TYR A 952 39.93 40.00 -10.18
C TYR A 952 41.05 39.88 -11.22
N ILE A 953 42.18 39.34 -10.77
CA ILE A 953 43.15 38.63 -11.60
C ILE A 953 43.29 37.18 -11.11
N LEU A 954 43.33 36.25 -12.05
CA LEU A 954 43.74 34.87 -11.80
C LEU A 954 45.23 34.71 -12.13
N ILE A 955 46.03 34.46 -11.09
CA ILE A 955 47.43 34.03 -11.23
C ILE A 955 47.44 32.51 -11.24
N ASP A 956 47.61 31.96 -12.44
CA ASP A 956 47.43 30.52 -12.70
C ASP A 956 48.67 29.68 -12.32
N ALA A 957 48.68 28.41 -12.75
CA ALA A 957 49.65 27.38 -12.46
C ALA A 957 51.12 27.84 -12.47
N LEU A 958 51.93 27.19 -11.63
CA LEU A 958 53.38 27.36 -11.51
C LEU A 958 53.85 28.66 -10.83
N TRP A 959 52.94 29.46 -10.26
CA TRP A 959 53.32 30.70 -9.57
C TRP A 959 54.27 30.44 -8.39
N ASP A 960 54.15 29.30 -7.72
CA ASP A 960 54.98 28.91 -6.56
C ASP A 960 56.45 28.72 -6.92
N LYS A 961 56.74 28.34 -8.18
CA LYS A 961 58.09 28.13 -8.70
C LYS A 961 58.60 29.31 -9.52
N GLN A 962 57.75 29.89 -10.37
CA GLN A 962 58.17 30.94 -11.32
C GLN A 962 58.18 32.34 -10.68
N ILE A 963 57.26 32.63 -9.76
CA ILE A 963 57.20 33.90 -9.01
C ILE A 963 57.76 33.68 -7.60
N GLY A 964 57.32 32.62 -6.93
CA GLY A 964 57.77 32.23 -5.60
C GLY A 964 57.02 32.93 -4.46
N TYR A 965 56.92 32.23 -3.32
CA TYR A 965 56.34 32.76 -2.07
C TYR A 965 56.99 34.06 -1.58
N GLU A 966 58.26 34.31 -1.95
CA GLU A 966 58.98 35.52 -1.57
C GLU A 966 58.48 36.77 -2.32
N ASN A 967 58.14 36.65 -3.61
CA ASN A 967 57.72 37.77 -4.46
C ASN A 967 56.19 37.93 -4.51
N MET A 968 55.43 36.87 -4.25
CA MET A 968 53.97 36.91 -4.29
C MET A 968 53.35 38.00 -3.40
N PRO A 969 53.82 38.26 -2.16
CA PRO A 969 53.28 39.34 -1.34
C PRO A 969 53.41 40.74 -1.96
N SER A 970 54.47 41.04 -2.71
CA SER A 970 54.59 42.36 -3.37
C SER A 970 53.69 42.47 -4.59
N LEU A 971 53.51 41.38 -5.33
CA LEU A 971 52.60 41.33 -6.48
C LEU A 971 51.14 41.49 -6.04
N ILE A 972 50.72 40.79 -4.98
CA ILE A 972 49.36 40.93 -4.42
C ILE A 972 49.12 42.37 -3.93
N ARG A 973 50.10 42.98 -3.24
CA ARG A 973 50.00 44.40 -2.84
C ARG A 973 49.90 45.33 -4.04
N TYR A 974 50.57 45.02 -5.15
CA TYR A 974 50.45 45.80 -6.38
C TYR A 974 49.03 45.71 -6.95
N ALA A 975 48.47 44.51 -7.07
CA ALA A 975 47.07 44.31 -7.48
C ALA A 975 46.10 45.12 -6.62
N GLN A 976 46.22 45.01 -5.30
CA GLN A 976 45.39 45.76 -4.35
C GLN A 976 45.54 47.28 -4.49
N SER A 977 46.75 47.78 -4.80
CA SER A 977 46.98 49.21 -5.05
C SER A 977 46.28 49.73 -6.30
N LYS A 978 45.90 48.82 -7.21
CA LYS A 978 45.11 49.09 -8.42
C LYS A 978 43.61 48.79 -8.24
N GLY A 979 43.19 48.37 -7.05
CA GLY A 979 41.81 47.97 -6.78
C GLY A 979 41.44 46.61 -7.37
N VAL A 980 42.43 45.77 -7.69
CA VAL A 980 42.24 44.42 -8.25
C VAL A 980 42.55 43.39 -7.17
N ASP A 981 41.62 42.46 -6.95
CA ASP A 981 41.78 41.37 -6.01
C ASP A 981 42.38 40.12 -6.69
N VAL A 982 43.06 39.27 -5.91
CA VAL A 982 43.80 38.13 -6.45
C VAL A 982 43.09 36.81 -6.19
N ILE A 983 43.02 35.98 -7.24
CA ILE A 983 42.68 34.57 -7.22
C ILE A 983 43.94 33.77 -7.54
N LEU A 984 44.28 32.77 -6.72
CA LEU A 984 45.47 31.93 -6.91
C LEU A 984 45.08 30.52 -7.36
N TRP A 985 45.79 29.99 -8.35
CA TRP A 985 45.65 28.59 -8.74
C TRP A 985 46.38 27.65 -7.78
N TYR A 986 45.77 26.49 -7.51
CA TYR A 986 46.30 25.43 -6.69
C TYR A 986 46.00 24.06 -7.30
N ASN A 987 46.94 23.14 -7.15
CA ASN A 987 46.71 21.75 -7.48
C ASN A 987 46.00 21.08 -6.29
N SER A 988 44.91 20.34 -6.54
CA SER A 988 44.27 19.53 -5.51
C SER A 988 45.18 18.40 -5.03
N ASN A 989 46.12 17.96 -5.88
CA ASN A 989 46.79 16.67 -5.78
C ASN A 989 47.56 16.46 -4.47
N GLY A 990 47.26 15.30 -3.87
CA GLY A 990 48.09 14.58 -2.91
C GLY A 990 48.81 13.39 -3.56
N SER A 991 48.07 12.36 -4.02
CA SER A 991 48.68 11.11 -4.55
C SER A 991 47.95 10.42 -5.71
N TRP A 992 47.01 11.09 -6.40
CA TRP A 992 46.08 10.41 -7.33
C TRP A 992 46.32 10.67 -8.83
N ASN A 993 47.20 11.61 -9.18
CA ASN A 993 47.63 11.85 -10.57
C ASN A 993 49.06 12.42 -10.63
N ASP A 994 49.58 12.65 -11.84
CA ASP A 994 50.96 13.08 -12.09
C ASP A 994 51.06 14.53 -12.61
N ALA A 995 49.99 15.34 -12.48
CA ALA A 995 49.96 16.70 -13.02
C ALA A 995 51.09 17.57 -12.42
N PRO A 996 52.04 18.09 -13.22
CA PRO A 996 53.27 18.70 -12.70
C PRO A 996 53.11 20.15 -12.19
N GLN A 997 51.96 20.78 -12.46
CA GLN A 997 51.68 22.17 -12.12
C GLN A 997 51.55 22.36 -10.60
N GLY A 998 52.38 23.25 -10.05
CA GLY A 998 52.41 23.59 -8.62
C GLY A 998 51.59 24.84 -8.29
N PRO A 999 51.28 25.06 -7.01
CA PRO A 999 51.78 24.31 -5.84
C PRO A 999 51.03 23.00 -5.54
N HIS A 1000 51.79 21.94 -5.23
CA HIS A 1000 51.29 20.60 -4.82
C HIS A 1000 51.20 20.42 -3.31
N ASN A 1001 50.41 19.44 -2.84
CA ASN A 1001 50.28 19.05 -1.43
C ASN A 1001 49.84 20.19 -0.49
N ARG A 1002 49.06 21.13 -1.03
CA ARG A 1002 48.52 22.27 -0.28
C ARG A 1002 47.04 22.12 0.01
N MET A 1003 46.31 21.40 -0.85
CA MET A 1003 44.86 21.28 -0.78
C MET A 1003 44.36 19.90 -0.29
N ASP A 1004 45.22 18.88 -0.28
CA ASP A 1004 44.87 17.48 0.01
C ASP A 1004 44.70 17.19 1.52
N THR A 1005 45.47 17.84 2.40
CA THR A 1005 45.39 17.63 3.86
C THR A 1005 45.00 18.89 4.62
N ALA A 1006 44.19 18.74 5.67
CA ALA A 1006 43.72 19.87 6.48
C ALA A 1006 44.86 20.73 7.08
N PRO A 1007 45.94 20.17 7.67
CA PRO A 1007 47.03 21.00 8.20
C PRO A 1007 47.82 21.77 7.13
N ALA A 1008 47.87 21.26 5.89
CA ALA A 1008 48.49 21.99 4.78
C ALA A 1008 47.55 23.11 4.31
N ARG A 1009 46.26 22.80 4.10
CA ARG A 1009 45.24 23.78 3.71
C ARG A 1009 45.14 24.93 4.68
N HIS A 1010 45.01 24.66 5.97
CA HIS A 1010 44.85 25.70 6.99
C HIS A 1010 46.05 26.66 7.02
N ARG A 1011 47.28 26.14 6.91
CA ARG A 1011 48.48 26.97 6.84
C ARG A 1011 48.50 27.83 5.58
N GLU A 1012 48.13 27.25 4.45
CA GLU A 1012 48.10 27.95 3.17
C GLU A 1012 47.02 29.03 3.14
N MET A 1013 45.81 28.71 3.60
CA MET A 1013 44.66 29.63 3.66
C MET A 1013 44.87 30.73 4.70
N GLU A 1014 45.56 30.45 5.81
CA GLU A 1014 45.97 31.50 6.75
C GLU A 1014 46.97 32.47 6.10
N TRP A 1015 47.95 31.96 5.36
CA TRP A 1015 48.89 32.78 4.59
C TRP A 1015 48.15 33.64 3.56
N MET A 1016 47.26 33.03 2.76
CA MET A 1016 46.42 33.73 1.77
C MET A 1016 45.59 34.84 2.42
N ARG A 1017 44.91 34.54 3.54
CA ARG A 1017 44.13 35.52 4.30
C ARG A 1017 44.99 36.68 4.79
N SER A 1018 46.22 36.41 5.25
CA SER A 1018 47.15 37.44 5.71
C SER A 1018 47.59 38.42 4.61
N LEU A 1019 47.53 37.98 3.34
CA LEU A 1019 47.85 38.79 2.17
C LEU A 1019 46.63 39.41 1.50
N GLY A 1020 45.41 39.06 1.92
CA GLY A 1020 44.17 39.56 1.33
C GLY A 1020 43.80 38.91 0.00
N VAL A 1021 44.26 37.68 -0.27
CA VAL A 1021 43.79 36.86 -1.41
C VAL A 1021 42.28 36.62 -1.25
N LYS A 1022 41.52 36.71 -2.35
CA LYS A 1022 40.06 36.62 -2.30
C LYS A 1022 39.49 35.28 -2.74
N GLY A 1023 40.22 34.55 -3.58
CA GLY A 1023 39.76 33.26 -4.06
C GLY A 1023 40.90 32.32 -4.44
N ILE A 1024 40.54 31.08 -4.68
CA ILE A 1024 41.40 30.05 -5.23
C ILE A 1024 40.72 29.33 -6.39
N LYS A 1025 41.52 28.95 -7.39
CA LYS A 1025 41.15 28.00 -8.45
C LYS A 1025 41.84 26.68 -8.15
N VAL A 1026 41.10 25.63 -7.83
CA VAL A 1026 41.68 24.33 -7.43
C VAL A 1026 41.42 23.28 -8.50
N ASP A 1027 42.45 22.53 -8.89
CA ASP A 1027 42.47 21.73 -10.11
C ASP A 1027 42.80 20.24 -9.91
N PHE A 1028 42.49 19.40 -10.90
CA PHE A 1028 42.93 18.01 -11.06
C PHE A 1028 42.51 17.05 -9.93
N PHE A 1029 41.22 16.96 -9.64
CA PHE A 1029 40.68 16.06 -8.62
C PHE A 1029 40.70 14.59 -9.06
N GLY A 1030 40.52 13.69 -8.09
CA GLY A 1030 40.61 12.24 -8.30
C GLY A 1030 39.34 11.54 -8.81
N GLY A 1031 38.29 12.25 -9.24
CA GLY A 1031 37.03 11.65 -9.70
C GLY A 1031 35.87 11.75 -8.69
N ASP A 1032 34.93 10.81 -8.72
CA ASP A 1032 33.60 10.96 -8.11
C ASP A 1032 33.35 10.20 -6.80
N LYS A 1033 34.35 9.45 -6.33
CA LYS A 1033 34.22 8.69 -5.08
C LYS A 1033 33.85 9.58 -3.91
N GLN A 1034 33.17 9.00 -2.91
CA GLN A 1034 32.82 9.68 -1.66
C GLN A 1034 34.05 10.33 -0.99
N ALA A 1035 35.24 9.72 -1.12
CA ALA A 1035 36.49 10.30 -0.63
C ALA A 1035 36.86 11.62 -1.31
N THR A 1036 36.64 11.74 -2.63
CA THR A 1036 36.87 12.97 -3.39
C THR A 1036 35.79 14.00 -3.10
N MET A 1037 34.51 13.60 -2.99
CA MET A 1037 33.42 14.50 -2.57
C MET A 1037 33.70 15.12 -1.21
N LYS A 1038 34.28 14.33 -0.28
CA LYS A 1038 34.76 14.85 0.99
C LYS A 1038 35.88 15.88 0.84
N LEU A 1039 36.82 15.68 -0.08
CA LEU A 1039 37.89 16.66 -0.32
C LEU A 1039 37.34 18.00 -0.85
N TYR A 1040 36.37 17.98 -1.77
CA TYR A 1040 35.69 19.20 -2.22
C TYR A 1040 35.02 19.93 -1.06
N GLU A 1041 34.21 19.23 -0.27
CA GLU A 1041 33.53 19.79 0.90
C GLU A 1041 34.53 20.35 1.93
N ASP A 1042 35.62 19.65 2.19
CA ASP A 1042 36.67 20.07 3.11
C ASP A 1042 37.39 21.34 2.62
N ILE A 1043 37.73 21.44 1.33
CA ILE A 1043 38.33 22.65 0.74
C ILE A 1043 37.37 23.83 0.86
N LEU A 1044 36.10 23.64 0.50
CA LEU A 1044 35.08 24.69 0.57
C LEU A 1044 34.85 25.16 2.00
N THR A 1045 34.71 24.23 2.94
CA THR A 1045 34.49 24.51 4.36
C THR A 1045 35.66 25.30 4.94
N ASP A 1046 36.89 24.82 4.74
CA ASP A 1046 38.08 25.51 5.23
C ASP A 1046 38.22 26.89 4.55
N ALA A 1047 38.03 26.98 3.23
CA ALA A 1047 38.10 28.24 2.51
C ALA A 1047 37.09 29.26 3.05
N ASN A 1048 35.89 28.82 3.41
CA ASN A 1048 34.90 29.69 4.05
C ASN A 1048 35.42 30.23 5.38
N GLU A 1049 36.02 29.41 6.25
CA GLU A 1049 36.59 29.89 7.54
C GLU A 1049 37.64 31.01 7.36
N TYR A 1050 38.39 30.97 6.27
CA TYR A 1050 39.40 31.98 5.94
C TYR A 1050 38.89 33.11 5.04
N GLY A 1051 37.61 33.09 4.65
CA GLY A 1051 37.00 34.08 3.77
C GLY A 1051 37.58 34.01 2.36
N ILE A 1052 37.66 32.83 1.77
CA ILE A 1052 38.21 32.57 0.44
C ILE A 1052 37.11 31.94 -0.44
N ALA A 1053 36.89 32.54 -1.62
CA ALA A 1053 36.02 31.99 -2.66
C ALA A 1053 36.72 30.84 -3.41
N VAL A 1054 35.96 29.90 -3.96
CA VAL A 1054 36.51 28.70 -4.60
C VAL A 1054 35.92 28.47 -5.98
N ASN A 1055 36.81 28.29 -6.95
CA ASN A 1055 36.54 27.84 -8.31
C ASN A 1055 37.17 26.45 -8.50
N PHE A 1056 36.45 25.49 -9.06
CA PHE A 1056 37.02 24.15 -9.30
C PHE A 1056 37.25 23.87 -10.78
N HIS A 1057 38.42 23.34 -11.11
CA HIS A 1057 38.82 22.85 -12.45
C HIS A 1057 39.30 21.39 -12.36
N GLY A 1058 39.41 20.70 -13.49
CA GLY A 1058 39.72 19.27 -13.54
C GLY A 1058 38.83 18.49 -12.59
N THR A 1059 37.53 18.80 -12.64
CA THR A 1059 36.57 18.60 -11.55
C THR A 1059 35.33 17.85 -12.01
N THR A 1060 34.53 17.39 -11.04
CA THR A 1060 33.22 16.83 -11.31
C THR A 1060 32.16 17.92 -11.55
N LEU A 1061 30.98 17.52 -12.02
CA LEU A 1061 29.82 18.41 -12.07
C LEU A 1061 29.44 18.92 -10.66
N PRO A 1062 29.22 20.24 -10.47
CA PRO A 1062 28.66 20.77 -9.24
C PRO A 1062 27.18 20.38 -9.10
N ARG A 1063 26.81 19.92 -7.91
CA ARG A 1063 25.52 19.27 -7.66
C ARG A 1063 24.73 20.03 -6.61
N GLY A 1064 24.36 21.27 -6.96
CA GLY A 1064 23.69 22.24 -6.08
C GLY A 1064 24.64 23.06 -5.21
N TRP A 1065 25.93 23.06 -5.54
CA TRP A 1065 27.00 23.61 -4.70
C TRP A 1065 26.90 25.12 -4.48
N GLU A 1066 26.35 25.87 -5.43
CA GLU A 1066 26.10 27.30 -5.30
C GLU A 1066 25.14 27.64 -4.15
N ARG A 1067 24.26 26.70 -3.77
CA ARG A 1067 23.36 26.84 -2.62
C ARG A 1067 23.94 26.18 -1.37
N MET A 1068 24.55 25.00 -1.52
CA MET A 1068 25.10 24.24 -0.39
C MET A 1068 26.32 24.92 0.23
N TYR A 1069 27.12 25.63 -0.58
CA TYR A 1069 28.41 26.20 -0.21
C TYR A 1069 28.47 27.66 -0.69
N PRO A 1070 28.18 28.64 0.18
CA PRO A 1070 28.11 30.06 -0.21
C PRO A 1070 29.36 30.65 -0.87
N ASN A 1071 30.53 30.04 -0.67
CA ASN A 1071 31.81 30.46 -1.24
C ASN A 1071 32.24 29.65 -2.48
N HIS A 1072 31.43 28.70 -2.95
CA HIS A 1072 31.59 28.12 -4.29
C HIS A 1072 31.07 29.12 -5.33
N MET A 1073 31.91 29.52 -6.28
CA MET A 1073 31.55 30.56 -7.25
C MET A 1073 31.32 30.00 -8.66
N THR A 1074 32.08 28.97 -9.06
CA THR A 1074 31.94 28.32 -10.36
C THR A 1074 32.78 27.05 -10.44
N SER A 1075 32.58 26.26 -11.50
CA SER A 1075 33.41 25.12 -11.84
C SER A 1075 33.53 24.94 -13.35
N GLU A 1076 34.58 24.23 -13.80
CA GLU A 1076 34.79 23.82 -15.19
C GLU A 1076 33.81 22.69 -15.60
N ALA A 1077 34.21 21.42 -15.46
CA ALA A 1077 33.43 20.22 -15.80
C ALA A 1077 32.79 20.27 -17.20
N ALA A 1078 33.56 20.73 -18.19
CA ALA A 1078 33.24 20.69 -19.62
C ALA A 1078 34.50 20.98 -20.43
N LEU A 1079 34.47 20.69 -21.74
CA LEU A 1079 35.49 21.17 -22.67
C LEU A 1079 35.37 22.70 -22.85
N VAL A 1080 36.09 23.43 -21.99
CA VAL A 1080 36.07 24.90 -21.95
C VAL A 1080 37.13 25.52 -22.87
N SER A 1081 37.28 26.85 -22.81
CA SER A 1081 38.04 27.63 -23.78
C SER A 1081 39.52 27.26 -23.94
N GLU A 1082 40.16 26.65 -22.94
CA GLU A 1082 41.55 26.21 -23.06
C GLU A 1082 41.76 25.24 -24.22
N ASN A 1083 40.76 24.40 -24.51
CA ASN A 1083 40.77 23.47 -25.62
C ASN A 1083 40.83 24.20 -26.98
N LEU A 1084 40.26 25.41 -27.07
CA LEU A 1084 40.38 26.26 -28.27
C LEU A 1084 41.85 26.62 -28.55
N VAL A 1085 42.63 26.83 -27.49
CA VAL A 1085 44.06 27.17 -27.56
C VAL A 1085 44.92 25.94 -27.81
N PHE A 1086 44.52 24.77 -27.28
CA PHE A 1086 45.25 23.51 -27.48
C PHE A 1086 45.12 22.97 -28.90
N GLU A 1087 43.90 22.91 -29.45
CA GLU A 1087 43.66 22.31 -30.76
C GLU A 1087 42.67 23.10 -31.62
N GLN A 1088 43.02 23.28 -32.90
CA GLN A 1088 42.16 23.97 -33.89
C GLN A 1088 40.77 23.33 -34.01
N TYR A 1089 40.67 22.02 -33.78
CA TYR A 1089 39.41 21.28 -33.79
C TYR A 1089 38.34 21.93 -32.93
N PHE A 1090 38.70 22.36 -31.71
CA PHE A 1090 37.75 23.00 -30.80
C PHE A 1090 37.46 24.45 -31.21
N ALA A 1091 38.47 25.19 -31.70
CA ALA A 1091 38.29 26.53 -32.25
C ALA A 1091 37.33 26.56 -33.45
N ASP A 1092 37.33 25.50 -34.28
CA ASP A 1092 36.40 25.33 -35.39
C ASP A 1092 34.95 25.07 -34.94
N ARG A 1093 34.77 24.60 -33.71
CA ARG A 1093 33.49 24.16 -33.14
C ARG A 1093 33.02 24.99 -31.96
N GLU A 1094 33.66 26.12 -31.66
CA GLU A 1094 33.29 26.98 -30.52
C GLU A 1094 31.80 27.40 -30.56
N ALA A 1095 31.31 27.84 -31.73
CA ALA A 1095 29.91 28.19 -31.89
C ALA A 1095 28.98 26.99 -31.64
N TYR A 1096 29.37 25.81 -32.11
CA TYR A 1096 28.64 24.56 -31.87
C TYR A 1096 28.55 24.25 -30.37
N THR A 1097 29.66 24.31 -29.64
CA THR A 1097 29.71 24.13 -28.18
C THR A 1097 28.84 25.15 -27.45
N SER A 1098 28.83 26.41 -27.88
CA SER A 1098 27.99 27.47 -27.28
C SER A 1098 26.49 27.23 -27.40
N THR A 1099 26.08 26.36 -28.33
CA THR A 1099 24.68 25.99 -28.56
C THR A 1099 24.31 24.67 -27.90
N ILE A 1100 25.21 24.05 -27.11
CA ILE A 1100 24.96 22.78 -26.41
C ILE A 1100 25.00 22.99 -24.90
N LEU A 1101 26.10 23.56 -24.40
CA LEU A 1101 26.35 23.70 -22.97
C LEU A 1101 25.23 24.44 -22.21
N PRO A 1102 24.56 25.47 -22.76
CA PRO A 1102 23.43 26.12 -22.08
C PRO A 1102 22.19 25.25 -21.89
N PHE A 1103 22.03 24.19 -22.67
CA PHE A 1103 20.94 23.20 -22.54
C PHE A 1103 21.33 22.00 -21.67
N THR A 1104 22.63 21.79 -21.46
CA THR A 1104 23.17 20.65 -20.72
C THR A 1104 23.95 21.15 -19.50
N ARG A 1105 25.28 21.19 -19.56
CA ARG A 1105 26.19 21.48 -18.45
C ARG A 1105 25.86 22.77 -17.68
N ASN A 1106 25.63 23.88 -18.38
CA ASN A 1106 25.37 25.19 -17.76
C ASN A 1106 23.89 25.40 -17.41
N ALA A 1107 23.02 24.46 -17.81
CA ALA A 1107 21.62 24.45 -17.38
C ALA A 1107 21.48 24.07 -15.90
N VAL A 1108 22.41 23.32 -15.31
CA VAL A 1108 22.29 22.86 -13.92
C VAL A 1108 23.25 23.55 -12.94
N SER A 1109 24.29 24.21 -13.43
CA SER A 1109 25.28 24.89 -12.59
C SER A 1109 26.11 25.93 -13.36
N GLY A 1110 26.68 26.89 -12.65
CA GLY A 1110 27.72 27.80 -13.15
C GLY A 1110 28.85 27.06 -13.85
N MET A 1111 29.36 27.64 -14.93
CA MET A 1111 30.37 27.04 -15.79
C MET A 1111 31.46 28.04 -16.14
N ASP A 1112 32.66 27.79 -15.66
CA ASP A 1112 33.83 28.60 -15.92
C ASP A 1112 34.42 28.31 -17.30
N PHE A 1113 33.70 28.74 -18.35
CA PHE A 1113 34.12 28.52 -19.74
C PHE A 1113 35.38 29.30 -20.13
N GLY A 1114 35.58 30.45 -19.51
CA GLY A 1114 36.54 31.47 -19.92
C GLY A 1114 36.21 32.15 -21.25
N PRO A 1115 35.12 32.96 -21.36
CA PRO A 1115 34.68 33.52 -22.64
C PRO A 1115 35.48 34.76 -23.09
N VAL A 1116 35.11 35.34 -24.25
CA VAL A 1116 35.57 36.65 -24.77
C VAL A 1116 37.01 36.65 -25.31
N PHE A 1117 37.25 35.93 -26.42
CA PHE A 1117 38.51 35.96 -27.16
C PHE A 1117 38.46 36.91 -28.36
N PHE A 1118 39.09 38.07 -28.29
CA PHE A 1118 39.15 38.99 -29.44
C PHE A 1118 40.31 38.71 -30.39
N ASN A 1119 41.40 38.10 -29.90
CA ASN A 1119 42.51 37.63 -30.72
C ASN A 1119 42.01 36.78 -31.90
N LYS A 1120 42.61 36.98 -33.08
CA LYS A 1120 42.32 36.18 -34.28
C LYS A 1120 43.13 34.88 -34.27
N ARG A 1121 44.27 34.89 -33.60
CA ARG A 1121 45.23 33.81 -33.40
C ARG A 1121 45.46 33.63 -31.91
N PHE A 1122 45.31 32.40 -31.42
CA PHE A 1122 45.45 32.08 -30.01
C PHE A 1122 46.92 31.97 -29.60
N SER A 1123 47.57 33.13 -29.51
CA SER A 1123 48.95 33.32 -29.03
C SER A 1123 49.11 34.71 -28.40
N LYS A 1124 50.23 34.90 -27.68
CA LYS A 1124 50.54 36.14 -26.96
C LYS A 1124 50.54 37.40 -27.84
N ASP A 1125 51.01 37.29 -29.08
CA ASP A 1125 51.20 38.40 -30.01
C ASP A 1125 50.26 38.35 -31.23
N ASP A 1126 49.25 37.47 -31.22
CA ASP A 1126 48.28 37.27 -32.31
C ASP A 1126 48.93 36.84 -33.65
N THR A 1127 50.14 36.28 -33.64
CA THR A 1127 50.85 35.91 -34.89
C THR A 1127 50.85 34.41 -35.21
N TYR A 1128 50.72 33.54 -34.21
CA TYR A 1128 50.78 32.08 -34.36
C TYR A 1128 49.70 31.35 -33.52
N GLY A 1129 49.68 30.02 -33.56
CA GLY A 1129 48.68 29.21 -32.86
C GLY A 1129 47.38 29.00 -33.65
N ASN A 1130 46.36 28.49 -32.98
CA ASN A 1130 45.05 28.22 -33.58
C ASN A 1130 44.35 29.52 -34.00
N PHE A 1131 43.47 29.44 -34.99
CA PHE A 1131 42.74 30.56 -35.54
C PHE A 1131 41.29 30.55 -35.07
N ARG A 1132 40.82 31.66 -34.49
CA ARG A 1132 39.44 31.83 -34.05
C ARG A 1132 38.49 31.86 -35.24
N LYS A 1133 37.43 31.05 -35.20
CA LYS A 1133 36.39 31.05 -36.26
C LYS A 1133 35.22 31.98 -35.97
N THR A 1134 34.89 32.22 -34.71
CA THR A 1134 33.72 33.00 -34.31
C THR A 1134 33.91 34.51 -34.54
N THR A 1135 32.83 35.27 -34.67
CA THR A 1135 32.87 36.72 -34.88
C THR A 1135 33.14 37.50 -33.59
N ASP A 1136 33.44 38.80 -33.69
CA ASP A 1136 33.60 39.64 -32.48
C ASP A 1136 32.27 39.79 -31.70
N ALA A 1137 31.13 39.88 -32.40
CA ALA A 1137 29.83 39.96 -31.74
C ALA A 1137 29.42 38.64 -31.07
N PHE A 1138 29.84 37.47 -31.60
CA PHE A 1138 29.73 36.19 -30.90
C PHE A 1138 30.48 36.21 -29.56
N GLN A 1139 31.70 36.76 -29.55
CA GLN A 1139 32.53 36.81 -28.35
C GLN A 1139 31.95 37.74 -27.30
N VAL A 1140 31.28 38.82 -27.71
CA VAL A 1140 30.49 39.64 -26.79
C VAL A 1140 29.31 38.84 -26.23
N ALA A 1141 28.57 38.13 -27.10
CA ALA A 1141 27.41 37.32 -26.70
C ALA A 1141 27.75 36.20 -25.73
N SER A 1142 28.94 35.58 -25.85
CA SER A 1142 29.35 34.46 -25.00
C SER A 1142 29.46 34.84 -23.51
N SER A 1143 29.75 36.10 -23.20
CA SER A 1143 29.76 36.63 -21.81
C SER A 1143 28.38 36.61 -21.12
N VAL A 1144 27.29 36.61 -21.91
CA VAL A 1144 25.90 36.54 -21.40
C VAL A 1144 25.33 35.12 -21.52
N ILE A 1145 25.71 34.39 -22.56
CA ILE A 1145 25.27 33.00 -22.78
C ILE A 1145 25.73 32.13 -21.61
N TYR A 1146 27.03 32.14 -21.30
CA TYR A 1146 27.61 31.33 -20.24
C TYR A 1146 27.46 32.02 -18.88
N GLN A 1147 26.77 31.37 -17.94
CA GLN A 1147 26.69 31.84 -16.57
C GLN A 1147 27.82 31.29 -15.72
N SER A 1148 28.49 32.18 -15.02
CA SER A 1148 29.55 31.89 -14.04
C SER A 1148 29.63 33.08 -13.10
N ALA A 1149 29.64 32.88 -11.78
CA ALA A 1149 29.69 34.01 -10.85
C ALA A 1149 31.04 34.75 -10.91
N ILE A 1150 32.12 34.00 -11.16
CA ILE A 1150 33.42 34.55 -11.56
C ILE A 1150 33.66 34.17 -13.03
N GLN A 1151 33.77 35.16 -13.92
CA GLN A 1151 34.10 34.92 -15.34
C GLN A 1151 35.56 35.28 -15.62
N HIS A 1152 36.37 34.28 -15.99
CA HIS A 1152 37.76 34.48 -16.43
C HIS A 1152 37.82 34.85 -17.91
N MET A 1153 37.89 36.14 -18.23
CA MET A 1153 37.79 36.60 -19.62
C MET A 1153 39.10 36.38 -20.37
N GLY A 1154 39.01 35.85 -21.59
CA GLY A 1154 40.13 35.62 -22.52
C GLY A 1154 40.66 36.88 -23.23
N ILE A 1155 40.39 38.06 -22.68
CA ILE A 1155 40.83 39.35 -23.21
C ILE A 1155 42.32 39.58 -22.90
N THR A 1156 43.06 40.13 -23.86
CA THR A 1156 44.49 40.44 -23.72
C THR A 1156 44.76 41.95 -23.84
N PRO A 1157 45.94 42.44 -23.39
CA PRO A 1157 46.24 43.88 -23.41
C PRO A 1157 46.12 44.53 -24.80
N GLY A 1158 46.52 43.82 -25.86
CA GLY A 1158 46.44 44.34 -27.23
C GLY A 1158 45.00 44.64 -27.68
N ASN A 1159 44.01 43.93 -27.11
CA ASN A 1159 42.62 44.09 -27.54
C ASN A 1159 42.02 45.45 -27.13
N LEU A 1160 42.61 46.17 -26.16
CA LEU A 1160 42.18 47.52 -25.78
C LEU A 1160 42.37 48.54 -26.91
N ASP A 1161 43.38 48.33 -27.76
CA ASP A 1161 43.66 49.20 -28.91
C ASP A 1161 42.97 48.71 -30.20
N GLU A 1162 42.60 47.42 -30.25
CA GLU A 1162 42.05 46.77 -31.44
C GLU A 1162 40.52 46.80 -31.50
N GLN A 1163 39.85 46.70 -30.36
CA GLN A 1163 38.38 46.63 -30.30
C GLN A 1163 37.76 48.03 -30.22
N PRO A 1164 36.60 48.26 -30.85
CA PRO A 1164 35.93 49.54 -30.78
C PRO A 1164 35.34 49.81 -29.38
N ASP A 1165 35.21 51.09 -29.02
CA ASP A 1165 34.74 51.52 -27.70
C ASP A 1165 33.44 50.84 -27.27
N HIS A 1166 32.46 50.67 -28.17
CA HIS A 1166 31.18 50.03 -27.81
C HIS A 1166 31.30 48.55 -27.42
N VAL A 1167 32.31 47.84 -27.92
CA VAL A 1167 32.62 46.47 -27.50
C VAL A 1167 33.28 46.49 -26.12
N LEU A 1168 34.28 47.36 -25.94
CA LEU A 1168 35.00 47.51 -24.68
C LEU A 1168 34.07 47.96 -23.53
N ASP A 1169 33.22 48.95 -23.78
CA ASP A 1169 32.24 49.46 -22.82
C ASP A 1169 31.26 48.36 -22.39
N PHE A 1170 30.84 47.49 -23.32
CA PHE A 1170 29.99 46.36 -22.98
C PHE A 1170 30.72 45.35 -22.08
N VAL A 1171 31.91 44.89 -22.47
CA VAL A 1171 32.63 43.86 -21.68
C VAL A 1171 33.08 44.38 -20.31
N LYS A 1172 33.29 45.69 -20.16
CA LYS A 1172 33.52 46.35 -18.86
C LYS A 1172 32.28 46.26 -17.96
N THR A 1173 31.09 46.45 -18.52
CA THR A 1173 29.84 46.67 -17.76
C THR A 1173 28.93 45.45 -17.66
N VAL A 1174 29.16 44.40 -18.45
CA VAL A 1174 28.36 43.18 -18.40
C VAL A 1174 28.44 42.52 -17.01
N PRO A 1175 27.31 42.15 -16.39
CA PRO A 1175 27.29 41.47 -15.11
C PRO A 1175 27.59 39.98 -15.26
N THR A 1176 28.00 39.33 -14.17
CA THR A 1176 28.27 37.87 -14.13
C THR A 1176 27.18 37.08 -13.39
N VAL A 1177 26.29 37.78 -12.68
CA VAL A 1177 25.15 37.22 -11.95
C VAL A 1177 23.85 37.86 -12.38
N TRP A 1178 22.75 37.14 -12.21
CA TRP A 1178 21.48 37.48 -12.83
C TRP A 1178 20.32 37.35 -11.84
N ASP A 1179 19.41 38.31 -11.88
CA ASP A 1179 18.17 38.26 -11.11
C ASP A 1179 17.15 37.30 -11.74
N GLU A 1180 17.21 37.16 -13.06
CA GLU A 1180 16.27 36.35 -13.83
C GLU A 1180 16.91 35.90 -15.15
N THR A 1181 16.63 34.68 -15.56
CA THR A 1181 17.05 34.11 -16.85
C THR A 1181 15.81 33.59 -17.57
N ARG A 1182 15.67 33.93 -18.85
CA ARG A 1182 14.58 33.49 -19.72
C ARG A 1182 15.15 32.91 -21.00
N PHE A 1183 14.78 31.69 -21.32
CA PHE A 1183 15.05 31.11 -22.64
C PHE A 1183 14.11 31.73 -23.67
N ILE A 1184 14.65 32.14 -24.81
CA ILE A 1184 13.89 32.81 -25.87
C ILE A 1184 13.64 31.85 -27.03
N ASP A 1185 14.70 31.28 -27.60
CA ASP A 1185 14.63 30.36 -28.73
C ASP A 1185 15.96 29.60 -28.89
N GLY A 1186 15.95 28.44 -29.54
CA GLY A 1186 17.15 27.65 -29.77
C GLY A 1186 16.92 26.17 -30.00
N TYR A 1187 17.95 25.50 -30.50
CA TYR A 1187 18.02 24.05 -30.63
C TYR A 1187 19.46 23.57 -30.40
N PRO A 1188 19.69 22.53 -29.58
CA PRO A 1188 21.03 22.06 -29.24
C PRO A 1188 21.89 21.74 -30.49
N GLY A 1189 23.07 22.35 -30.58
CA GLY A 1189 23.98 22.17 -31.71
C GLY A 1189 23.68 23.02 -32.96
N ARG A 1190 22.65 23.88 -32.93
CA ARG A 1190 22.30 24.77 -34.06
C ARG A 1190 22.37 26.25 -33.71
N TYR A 1191 21.57 26.71 -32.75
CA TYR A 1191 21.55 28.11 -32.32
C TYR A 1191 20.94 28.24 -30.92
N PHE A 1192 21.23 29.33 -30.23
CA PHE A 1192 20.75 29.59 -28.88
C PHE A 1192 20.48 31.08 -28.68
N VAL A 1193 19.38 31.42 -27.99
CA VAL A 1193 19.04 32.79 -27.60
C VAL A 1193 18.48 32.80 -26.18
N VAL A 1194 19.09 33.61 -25.31
CA VAL A 1194 18.71 33.79 -23.91
C VAL A 1194 18.57 35.26 -23.57
N ALA A 1195 17.65 35.60 -22.67
CA ALA A 1195 17.55 36.90 -22.04
C ALA A 1195 17.83 36.78 -20.55
N ARG A 1196 18.69 37.63 -20.01
CA ARG A 1196 19.00 37.68 -18.60
C ARG A 1196 18.83 39.09 -18.05
N ARG A 1197 18.35 39.21 -16.82
CA ARG A 1197 18.12 40.51 -16.16
C ARG A 1197 19.10 40.69 -15.01
N HIS A 1198 19.62 41.90 -14.87
CA HIS A 1198 20.39 42.33 -13.71
C HIS A 1198 19.94 43.74 -13.31
N GLY A 1199 19.38 43.87 -12.11
CA GLY A 1199 18.62 45.06 -11.72
C GLY A 1199 17.44 45.27 -12.68
N ASP A 1200 17.36 46.46 -13.28
CA ASP A 1200 16.32 46.82 -14.23
C ASP A 1200 16.72 46.58 -15.70
N LYS A 1201 17.97 46.17 -15.97
CA LYS A 1201 18.49 46.00 -17.33
C LYS A 1201 18.38 44.56 -17.82
N TRP A 1202 17.90 44.41 -19.06
CA TRP A 1202 17.89 43.14 -19.78
C TRP A 1202 19.05 43.04 -20.75
N TYR A 1203 19.66 41.86 -20.81
CA TYR A 1203 20.74 41.47 -21.70
C TYR A 1203 20.26 40.24 -22.47
N ILE A 1204 20.05 40.39 -23.77
CA ILE A 1204 19.65 39.30 -24.66
C ILE A 1204 20.85 38.95 -25.51
N ALA A 1205 21.24 37.68 -25.53
CA ALA A 1205 22.37 37.21 -26.31
C ALA A 1205 21.99 35.97 -27.11
N GLY A 1206 22.57 35.86 -28.30
CA GLY A 1206 22.39 34.69 -29.13
C GLY A 1206 23.63 34.31 -29.92
N SER A 1207 23.71 33.04 -30.27
CA SER A 1207 24.78 32.46 -31.09
C SER A 1207 24.21 31.54 -32.17
N ASN A 1208 24.93 31.44 -33.29
CA ASN A 1208 24.58 30.60 -34.43
C ASN A 1208 25.74 29.68 -34.80
N ALA A 1209 25.54 28.36 -34.66
CA ALA A 1209 26.47 27.32 -35.06
C ALA A 1209 26.27 26.84 -36.51
N GLU A 1210 25.21 27.26 -37.18
CA GLU A 1210 24.96 26.89 -38.58
C GLU A 1210 25.94 27.59 -39.52
N GLN A 1211 26.14 26.98 -40.70
CA GLN A 1211 27.03 27.50 -41.75
C GLN A 1211 26.39 28.63 -42.58
N GLN A 1212 25.17 29.03 -42.26
CA GLN A 1212 24.39 30.06 -42.94
C GLN A 1212 23.91 31.12 -41.96
N THR A 1213 23.64 32.34 -42.44
CA THR A 1213 23.02 33.39 -41.62
C THR A 1213 21.65 32.93 -41.12
N LYS A 1214 21.42 33.09 -39.81
CA LYS A 1214 20.17 32.77 -39.14
C LYS A 1214 19.37 34.03 -38.92
N LYS A 1215 18.16 34.07 -39.47
CA LYS A 1215 17.18 35.13 -39.22
C LYS A 1215 16.10 34.62 -38.28
N LEU A 1216 15.86 35.32 -37.17
CA LEU A 1216 14.87 34.95 -36.16
C LEU A 1216 13.90 36.09 -35.91
N ASN A 1217 12.66 35.75 -35.57
CA ASN A 1217 11.66 36.69 -35.09
C ASN A 1217 11.39 36.38 -33.61
N LEU A 1218 12.05 37.12 -32.71
CA LEU A 1218 12.00 36.89 -31.28
C LEU A 1218 10.70 37.44 -30.70
N SER A 1219 10.10 36.71 -29.77
CA SER A 1219 8.94 37.13 -28.98
C SER A 1219 9.40 37.64 -27.61
N LEU A 1220 9.32 38.94 -27.41
CA LEU A 1220 9.77 39.70 -26.23
C LEU A 1220 8.64 40.62 -25.69
N PRO A 1221 7.44 40.11 -25.35
CA PRO A 1221 6.28 40.94 -25.01
C PRO A 1221 6.46 41.85 -23.79
N TRP A 1222 7.38 41.51 -22.87
CA TRP A 1222 7.67 42.36 -21.70
C TRP A 1222 8.56 43.56 -22.01
N LEU A 1223 9.08 43.66 -23.23
CA LEU A 1223 9.88 44.78 -23.74
C LEU A 1223 9.15 45.52 -24.86
N ALA A 1224 7.84 45.32 -25.06
CA ALA A 1224 7.10 45.94 -26.14
C ALA A 1224 7.25 47.48 -26.12
N GLY A 1225 7.70 48.06 -27.24
CA GLY A 1225 7.95 49.50 -27.38
C GLY A 1225 9.26 50.00 -26.77
N GLU A 1226 10.06 49.14 -26.13
CA GLU A 1226 11.36 49.50 -25.55
C GLU A 1226 12.42 49.71 -26.65
N GLU A 1227 13.27 50.73 -26.44
CA GLU A 1227 14.42 51.01 -27.29
C GLU A 1227 15.64 50.20 -26.84
N LEU A 1228 16.32 49.58 -27.80
CA LEU A 1228 17.37 48.60 -27.57
C LEU A 1228 18.69 49.02 -28.21
N SER A 1229 19.79 48.73 -27.54
CA SER A 1229 21.15 48.81 -28.07
C SER A 1229 21.60 47.43 -28.56
N VAL A 1230 22.00 47.31 -29.83
CA VAL A 1230 22.27 46.03 -30.48
C VAL A 1230 23.69 45.97 -31.03
N ILE A 1231 24.49 45.06 -30.48
CA ILE A 1231 25.79 44.65 -31.00
C ILE A 1231 25.59 43.48 -31.95
N TYR A 1232 25.98 43.64 -33.21
CA TYR A 1232 25.68 42.70 -34.30
C TYR A 1232 26.90 42.37 -35.18
N ASP A 1233 26.81 41.28 -35.93
CA ASP A 1233 27.84 40.84 -36.88
C ASP A 1233 27.90 41.74 -38.14
N LYS A 1234 29.05 42.36 -38.42
CA LYS A 1234 29.32 42.99 -39.74
C LYS A 1234 29.82 41.97 -40.75
N GLU A 1235 29.75 42.30 -42.04
CA GLU A 1235 30.24 41.43 -43.13
C GLU A 1235 31.72 41.06 -42.99
N ASP A 1236 32.54 41.92 -42.39
CA ASP A 1236 33.96 41.67 -42.12
C ASP A 1236 34.22 40.86 -40.82
N ARG A 1237 33.16 40.32 -40.20
CA ARG A 1237 33.16 39.55 -38.94
C ARG A 1237 33.55 40.35 -37.69
N THR A 1238 33.67 41.68 -37.79
CA THR A 1238 33.79 42.57 -36.62
C THR A 1238 32.42 42.93 -36.05
N ALA A 1239 32.39 43.53 -34.85
CA ALA A 1239 31.16 43.92 -34.18
C ALA A 1239 30.71 45.34 -34.58
N GLY A 1240 29.45 45.49 -34.99
CA GLY A 1240 28.78 46.78 -35.18
C GLY A 1240 27.84 47.13 -34.03
N LEU A 1241 27.47 48.40 -33.91
CA LEU A 1241 26.48 48.90 -32.95
C LEU A 1241 25.35 49.59 -33.71
N LYS A 1242 24.10 49.29 -33.36
CA LYS A 1242 22.91 50.02 -33.83
C LYS A 1242 21.89 50.18 -32.69
N THR A 1243 20.95 51.08 -32.87
CA THR A 1243 19.74 51.14 -32.06
C THR A 1243 18.61 50.44 -32.82
N ASP A 1244 17.79 49.68 -32.10
CA ASP A 1244 16.60 49.00 -32.61
C ASP A 1244 15.47 49.14 -31.58
N ALA A 1245 14.27 48.65 -31.88
CA ALA A 1245 13.17 48.67 -30.91
C ALA A 1245 12.31 47.42 -31.04
N VAL A 1246 11.74 46.96 -29.92
CA VAL A 1246 10.70 45.92 -29.96
C VAL A 1246 9.41 46.57 -30.44
N ASP A 1247 8.72 45.94 -31.40
CA ASP A 1247 7.45 46.46 -31.87
C ASP A 1247 6.37 46.45 -30.76
N ASN A 1248 5.24 47.12 -30.98
CA ASN A 1248 4.15 47.19 -30.01
C ASN A 1248 3.48 45.83 -29.75
N GLU A 1249 3.71 44.85 -30.62
CA GLU A 1249 3.26 43.47 -30.45
C GLU A 1249 4.30 42.60 -29.71
N GLY A 1250 5.43 43.18 -29.28
CA GLY A 1250 6.46 42.48 -28.55
C GLY A 1250 7.42 41.67 -29.42
N ARG A 1251 7.64 42.02 -30.69
CA ARG A 1251 8.48 41.26 -31.62
C ARG A 1251 9.75 42.00 -32.01
N LEU A 1252 10.83 41.26 -32.23
CA LEU A 1252 12.10 41.78 -32.72
C LEU A 1252 12.72 40.84 -33.75
N VAL A 1253 13.04 41.37 -34.93
CA VAL A 1253 13.73 40.61 -35.98
C VAL A 1253 15.24 40.77 -35.82
N ILE A 1254 15.94 39.64 -35.68
CA ILE A 1254 17.41 39.62 -35.57
C ILE A 1254 18.03 38.77 -36.67
N GLU A 1255 19.30 39.04 -36.95
CA GLU A 1255 20.13 38.27 -37.89
C GLU A 1255 21.47 37.98 -37.22
N MET A 1256 21.90 36.72 -37.26
CA MET A 1256 23.20 36.26 -36.77
C MET A 1256 23.94 35.59 -37.94
N GLN A 1257 25.18 35.99 -38.21
CA GLN A 1257 25.96 35.37 -39.29
C GLN A 1257 26.35 33.93 -38.96
N ALA A 1258 26.88 33.20 -39.95
CA ALA A 1258 27.47 31.88 -39.73
C ALA A 1258 28.63 31.95 -38.73
N LEU A 1259 28.57 31.12 -37.69
CA LEU A 1259 29.50 31.14 -36.55
C LEU A 1259 29.55 32.52 -35.85
N GLY A 1260 28.44 33.26 -35.92
CA GLY A 1260 28.28 34.61 -35.40
C GLY A 1260 27.34 34.68 -34.20
N GLY A 1261 27.08 35.90 -33.74
CA GLY A 1261 26.24 36.13 -32.58
C GLY A 1261 25.72 37.56 -32.48
N ILE A 1262 24.87 37.79 -31.49
CA ILE A 1262 24.22 39.07 -31.26
C ILE A 1262 24.12 39.33 -29.76
N THR A 1263 24.22 40.60 -29.37
CA THR A 1263 23.97 41.02 -27.99
C THR A 1263 23.12 42.27 -27.99
N ILE A 1264 22.07 42.28 -27.18
CA ILE A 1264 21.07 43.33 -27.14
C ILE A 1264 20.87 43.74 -25.68
N THR A 1265 20.82 45.04 -25.43
CA THR A 1265 20.60 45.60 -24.09
C THR A 1265 19.50 46.64 -24.09
N THR A 1266 18.68 46.65 -23.04
CA THR A 1266 17.75 47.76 -22.77
C THR A 1266 18.54 48.98 -22.31
N LYS A 1267 18.11 50.18 -22.72
CA LYS A 1267 18.80 51.43 -22.39
C LYS A 1267 18.64 51.84 -20.93
#